data_AF-A0A6G1B942-F1
#
_entry.id   AF-A0A6G1B942-F1
#
_cell.length_a   1.000
_cell.length_b   1.000
_cell.length_c   1.000
_cell.angle_alpha   90.00
_cell.angle_beta   90.00
_cell.angle_gamma   90.00
#
_symmetry.space_group_name_H-M   'P 1'
#
loop_
_entity.id
_entity.type
_entity.pdbx_description
1 polymer ?
#
loop_
_entity_poly.entity_id
_entity_poly.type
_entity_poly.pdbx_seq_one_letter_code
_entity_poly.pdbx_strand_id
1 'polypeptide(L)'
;DGFTPLAVALQQGHNQAVAILLENDTKGKVRLPALHIAARKDDTKSAALLLQNDHNADVQSKSGFTPLHIAAHYGNVNVATLLLNRGAAVDFTARNGITPLHVASKRGNTNMVKLLLDRGGQIDAKTRDGLTPLHCAARSGHDQVVELLLERGAPLLARTKNGLSPLHMAAQGDHVECVKHLLQHKAPVDDVTLDYLTALHVAAHCGHYRVTKLLLDKRANPNARALNGFTPLHIACKKNRIKVMELLVKYGASIQAITESGLTPIHVAAFMGHLNIVLLLLQNGASPDVTNIRGETALHMAARAGQVEVVRCLLRNGALVDARAREEQTPLHIASRLGKTEIVQLLLQHMAHPDAATTNGYTPLHISAREGQVDVASVLLEAGAAHSLATKKGFTPLHVAAKYGSLDVAKLLLQRRAAADSAGKNGLTPLHVAAHYDNQKVALLLLEKGASPHATAKNGYTPLHIAAKKNQMQIASTLLNYGAETNIVTKQGVTPLHLASQEGHTDMVTLLLDKGANIHMSTKSGLTSLHLAAQEDKVNVADILTKHGADQDAHTKLGYTPLIVACHYGNVKMVNFLLKQGANVNAKTKNGYTPLHQAAQQGHTHIINVLLQHGAKPNATTANGNTALAIAKRLGYISVVDTLKVVTEEVTTTTTTITEKHKLNVPETMTEVLDVSDEEVLIFCSYCYIRQMIFSIFCWLLQGDDTMTGDGGEYLRPEDLKELGDDSLPSSQFLDGMNYLRYSLEGARSDSLRSFSSDRSHTLSHASYLRDSAMIDDTVVIPSHQVSTLAKEAERNSYRLSWGTENLDNVALSSSPIHSGFLVSFMVDARGGAMRGCRHNGLRIIIPPRKCTAPTRVTCRLVKRHRLATMPPMVEGEGLASRLIEVGPSGAQFLGPVIVEIPHFAALRGKERELVVLRSENGDSWKEHYCEYTEDELNEILNGMDEVLDSPEDLEKKRICRIITRDFPQYFAVVSRIKQDSNLIGPEGGVLSSTVVPQVQAVFPEGALTKRIRVGLQAQPMHSELVKKILGNKATFSPIVTLEPRRRKFHKPITMTIPVPKASSDVMLNGFGGDAPTLRLLCSITGGTTPAQWEDITGTTPLTFVNECVSFTTNVSARFWLIDCRQIQESVTFASQVYREIICVPYMAKFVVFAKSHDPIEARLRCFCMTDDKVDKTLEQQENFAEVARSRDVEVLEGKPIYVDCFGNLVPLTKSGQHHIFSFFAFKENRLPLFVKVRDTTQEPCGRLSFMKEPKSTRGLVHQAICNLNITLPIYTK
;
A
#
# COMPACT_ATOMS: atom_id res chain seq x y z
N ASP A 1 -5.57 -22.24 33.08
CA ASP A 1 -4.10 -22.04 33.24
C ASP A 1 -3.24 -23.31 33.12
N GLY A 2 -3.70 -24.47 33.59
CA GLY A 2 -2.92 -25.72 33.50
C GLY A 2 -2.04 -26.00 34.73
N PHE A 3 -2.21 -25.22 35.80
CA PHE A 3 -1.75 -25.63 37.13
C PHE A 3 -2.52 -26.87 37.58
N THR A 4 -1.77 -27.86 38.08
CA THR A 4 -2.29 -29.11 38.66
C THR A 4 -2.51 -28.93 40.17
N PRO A 5 -3.23 -29.83 40.86
CA PRO A 5 -3.37 -29.78 42.31
C PRO A 5 -2.01 -29.70 43.03
N LEU A 6 -1.01 -30.43 42.52
CA LEU A 6 0.38 -30.35 42.97
C LEU A 6 0.97 -28.94 42.80
N ALA A 7 0.82 -28.33 41.63
CA ALA A 7 1.34 -26.99 41.35
C ALA A 7 0.67 -25.90 42.22
N VAL A 8 -0.63 -26.04 42.52
CA VAL A 8 -1.37 -25.12 43.41
C VAL A 8 -0.95 -25.33 44.87
N ALA A 9 -0.86 -26.57 45.35
CA ALA A 9 -0.40 -26.88 46.71
C ALA A 9 1.02 -26.35 46.96
N LEU A 10 1.90 -26.45 45.96
CA LEU A 10 3.28 -25.96 46.01
C LEU A 10 3.35 -24.43 45.94
N GLN A 11 2.56 -23.77 45.08
CA GLN A 11 2.44 -22.30 45.05
C GLN A 11 1.98 -21.72 46.40
N GLN A 12 1.15 -22.46 47.15
CA GLN A 12 0.66 -22.11 48.49
C GLN A 12 1.58 -22.62 49.63
N GLY A 13 2.71 -23.26 49.32
CA GLY A 13 3.67 -23.77 50.30
C GLY A 13 3.19 -24.95 51.15
N HIS A 14 2.08 -25.61 50.78
CA HIS A 14 1.44 -26.69 51.54
C HIS A 14 2.20 -28.02 51.43
N ASN A 15 3.42 -28.05 51.98
CA ASN A 15 4.42 -29.11 51.89
C ASN A 15 3.86 -30.52 52.18
N GLN A 16 2.97 -30.66 53.18
CA GLN A 16 2.36 -31.95 53.52
C GLN A 16 1.39 -32.46 52.44
N ALA A 17 0.62 -31.56 51.80
CA ALA A 17 -0.21 -31.91 50.65
C ALA A 17 0.64 -32.20 49.40
N VAL A 18 1.75 -31.48 49.21
CA VAL A 18 2.72 -31.74 48.13
C VAL A 18 3.31 -33.16 48.24
N ALA A 19 3.69 -33.60 49.44
CA ALA A 19 4.18 -34.97 49.67
C ALA A 19 3.13 -36.03 49.28
N ILE A 20 1.92 -35.94 49.82
CA ILE A 20 0.81 -36.87 49.54
C ILE A 20 0.49 -36.92 48.03
N LEU A 21 0.51 -35.77 47.34
CA LEU A 21 0.26 -35.69 45.89
C LEU A 21 1.42 -36.29 45.06
N LEU A 22 2.67 -36.22 45.53
CA LEU A 22 3.82 -36.83 44.87
C LEU A 22 3.93 -38.35 45.10
N GLU A 23 3.45 -38.84 46.23
CA GLU A 23 3.33 -40.27 46.53
C GLU A 23 2.28 -40.95 45.64
N ASN A 24 1.19 -40.25 45.33
CA ASN A 24 0.05 -40.82 44.58
C ASN A 24 0.08 -40.61 43.05
N ASP A 25 0.83 -39.63 42.52
CA ASP A 25 0.96 -39.42 41.07
C ASP A 25 2.40 -39.58 40.55
N THR A 26 2.63 -40.63 39.78
CA THR A 26 3.91 -40.99 39.16
C THR A 26 4.15 -40.33 37.79
N LYS A 27 3.20 -39.58 37.23
CA LYS A 27 3.27 -39.09 35.84
C LYS A 27 4.05 -37.79 35.72
N GLY A 28 5.28 -37.87 35.21
CA GLY A 28 6.20 -36.73 35.07
C GLY A 28 5.61 -35.45 34.44
N LYS A 29 4.65 -35.56 33.50
CA LYS A 29 3.92 -34.41 32.92
C LYS A 29 3.27 -33.47 33.95
N VAL A 30 2.92 -33.95 35.14
CA VAL A 30 2.33 -33.16 36.24
C VAL A 30 3.39 -32.45 37.09
N ARG A 31 4.63 -32.96 37.09
CA ARG A 31 5.75 -32.50 37.93
C ARG A 31 6.56 -31.35 37.28
N LEU A 32 6.61 -31.29 35.95
CA LEU A 32 7.38 -30.27 35.21
C LEU A 32 7.03 -28.81 35.61
N PRO A 33 5.75 -28.38 35.70
CA PRO A 33 5.43 -27.00 36.10
C PRO A 33 5.66 -26.76 37.60
N ALA A 34 5.55 -27.81 38.43
CA ALA A 34 5.75 -27.72 39.88
C ALA A 34 7.21 -27.39 40.22
N LEU A 35 8.18 -27.92 39.46
CA LEU A 35 9.60 -27.62 39.65
C LEU A 35 9.95 -26.16 39.32
N HIS A 36 9.32 -25.57 38.29
CA HIS A 36 9.47 -24.13 38.00
C HIS A 36 8.92 -23.24 39.12
N ILE A 37 7.82 -23.64 39.75
CA ILE A 37 7.23 -22.92 40.89
C ILE A 37 8.12 -23.06 42.14
N ALA A 38 8.64 -24.26 42.43
CA ALA A 38 9.58 -24.48 43.52
C ALA A 38 10.84 -23.62 43.38
N ALA A 39 11.41 -23.57 42.17
CA ALA A 39 12.55 -22.72 41.85
C ALA A 39 12.25 -21.21 41.96
N ARG A 40 10.99 -20.79 41.71
CA ARG A 40 10.53 -19.40 41.91
C ARG A 40 10.34 -19.04 43.39
N LYS A 41 9.91 -19.98 44.23
CA LYS A 41 9.58 -19.76 45.66
C LYS A 41 10.71 -20.13 46.64
N ASP A 42 11.86 -20.58 46.15
CA ASP A 42 12.99 -21.14 46.93
C ASP A 42 12.61 -22.36 47.80
N ASP A 43 11.56 -23.10 47.43
CA ASP A 43 11.14 -24.31 48.15
C ASP A 43 12.07 -25.49 47.82
N THR A 44 13.18 -25.52 48.54
CA THR A 44 14.18 -26.60 48.50
C THR A 44 13.62 -27.97 48.90
N LYS A 45 12.59 -28.05 49.75
CA LYS A 45 12.01 -29.33 50.19
C LYS A 45 11.18 -29.93 49.07
N SER A 46 10.23 -29.17 48.52
CA SER A 46 9.41 -29.61 47.40
C SER A 46 10.27 -29.88 46.14
N ALA A 47 11.29 -29.04 45.87
CA ALA A 47 12.24 -29.29 44.79
C ALA A 47 13.05 -30.60 44.99
N ALA A 48 13.48 -30.90 46.21
CA ALA A 48 14.25 -32.12 46.49
C ALA A 48 13.44 -33.40 46.28
N LEU A 49 12.13 -33.38 46.61
CA LEU A 49 11.17 -34.46 46.40
C LEU A 49 10.80 -34.63 44.92
N LEU A 50 10.57 -33.52 44.20
CA LEU A 50 10.32 -33.54 42.74
C LEU A 50 11.49 -34.21 41.99
N LEU A 51 12.73 -33.86 42.38
CA LEU A 51 13.98 -34.38 41.82
C LEU A 51 14.45 -35.71 42.47
N GLN A 52 13.58 -36.43 43.18
CA GLN A 52 13.90 -37.74 43.75
C GLN A 52 13.62 -38.90 42.78
N ASN A 53 12.69 -38.69 41.84
CA ASN A 53 12.21 -39.72 40.90
C ASN A 53 12.30 -39.31 39.42
N ASP A 54 12.69 -38.06 39.14
CA ASP A 54 12.93 -37.55 37.80
C ASP A 54 14.36 -36.98 37.76
N HIS A 55 15.15 -37.38 36.77
CA HIS A 55 16.57 -37.08 36.69
C HIS A 55 16.88 -35.83 35.85
N ASN A 56 15.91 -35.28 35.12
CA ASN A 56 16.14 -34.10 34.29
C ASN A 56 15.86 -32.80 35.05
N ALA A 57 16.91 -32.16 35.58
CA ALA A 57 16.80 -30.87 36.24
C ALA A 57 16.62 -29.68 35.26
N ASP A 58 16.93 -29.85 33.97
CA ASP A 58 16.90 -28.79 32.94
C ASP A 58 15.58 -28.72 32.15
N VAL A 59 14.47 -28.91 32.86
CA VAL A 59 13.12 -28.78 32.32
C VAL A 59 12.89 -27.38 31.73
N GLN A 60 12.76 -27.28 30.41
CA GLN A 60 12.43 -25.99 29.78
C GLN A 60 10.96 -25.60 30.02
N SER A 61 10.74 -24.34 30.38
CA SER A 61 9.43 -23.70 30.32
C SER A 61 9.08 -23.26 28.89
N LYS A 62 7.87 -22.70 28.67
CA LYS A 62 7.47 -22.11 27.37
C LYS A 62 8.36 -20.93 26.91
N SER A 63 9.17 -20.33 27.80
CA SER A 63 10.17 -19.32 27.43
C SER A 63 11.56 -19.90 27.17
N GLY A 64 11.73 -21.23 27.27
CA GLY A 64 13.04 -21.90 27.20
C GLY A 64 13.83 -21.84 28.51
N PHE A 65 13.33 -21.17 29.54
CA PHE A 65 14.00 -21.07 30.84
C PHE A 65 13.92 -22.39 31.60
N THR A 66 15.07 -22.88 32.08
CA THR A 66 15.15 -24.00 33.04
C THR A 66 14.82 -23.54 34.46
N PRO A 67 14.59 -24.44 35.45
CA PRO A 67 14.38 -24.03 36.83
C PRO A 67 15.55 -23.20 37.38
N LEU A 68 16.78 -23.48 36.93
CA LEU A 68 17.97 -22.71 37.30
C LEU A 68 17.93 -21.26 36.76
N HIS A 69 17.40 -21.01 35.56
CA HIS A 69 17.17 -19.64 35.07
C HIS A 69 16.18 -18.87 35.95
N ILE A 70 15.13 -19.55 36.43
CA ILE A 70 14.11 -18.96 37.29
C ILE A 70 14.70 -18.64 38.67
N ALA A 71 15.41 -19.60 39.28
CA ALA A 71 16.12 -19.36 40.54
C ALA A 71 17.15 -18.21 40.40
N ALA A 72 17.89 -18.16 39.29
CA ALA A 72 18.86 -17.11 38.99
C ALA A 72 18.22 -15.72 38.79
N HIS A 73 16.97 -15.65 38.30
CA HIS A 73 16.21 -14.40 38.19
C HIS A 73 15.81 -13.84 39.56
N TYR A 74 15.25 -14.67 40.43
CA TYR A 74 14.76 -14.23 41.74
C TYR A 74 15.86 -14.15 42.81
N GLY A 75 17.05 -14.69 42.55
CA GLY A 75 18.18 -14.69 43.49
C GLY A 75 18.14 -15.83 44.50
N ASN A 76 17.38 -16.89 44.20
CA ASN A 76 17.07 -18.00 45.10
C ASN A 76 18.27 -18.98 45.22
N VAL A 77 19.29 -18.58 45.99
CA VAL A 77 20.58 -19.28 46.11
C VAL A 77 20.42 -20.71 46.63
N ASN A 78 19.46 -20.99 47.51
CA ASN A 78 19.31 -22.30 48.14
C ASN A 78 18.79 -23.34 47.15
N VAL A 79 17.70 -23.05 46.42
CA VAL A 79 17.15 -23.93 45.39
C VAL A 79 18.06 -24.00 44.16
N ALA A 80 18.79 -22.94 43.81
CA ALA A 80 19.83 -23.00 42.77
C ALA A 80 20.98 -23.94 43.16
N THR A 81 21.44 -23.89 44.42
CA THR A 81 22.46 -24.81 44.95
C THR A 81 21.97 -26.26 44.89
N LEU A 82 20.71 -26.50 45.27
CA LEU A 82 20.10 -27.83 45.17
C LEU A 82 19.99 -28.31 43.71
N LEU A 83 19.54 -27.47 42.79
CA LEU A 83 19.43 -27.79 41.35
C LEU A 83 20.80 -28.15 40.75
N LEU A 84 21.83 -27.36 41.04
CA LEU A 84 23.21 -27.62 40.60
C LEU A 84 23.77 -28.90 41.25
N ASN A 85 23.47 -29.18 42.52
CA ASN A 85 23.82 -30.44 43.18
C ASN A 85 23.05 -31.67 42.63
N ARG A 86 21.95 -31.45 41.89
CA ARG A 86 21.16 -32.47 41.21
C ARG A 86 21.41 -32.51 39.69
N GLY A 87 22.49 -31.89 39.22
CA GLY A 87 22.97 -32.00 37.84
C GLY A 87 22.38 -31.01 36.83
N ALA A 88 21.71 -29.94 37.26
CA ALA A 88 21.29 -28.87 36.35
C ALA A 88 22.49 -28.20 35.67
N ALA A 89 22.44 -28.01 34.35
CA ALA A 89 23.53 -27.43 33.57
C ALA A 89 23.65 -25.91 33.85
N VAL A 90 24.79 -25.51 34.43
CA VAL A 90 25.08 -24.13 34.84
C VAL A 90 24.98 -23.12 33.69
N ASP A 91 25.39 -23.53 32.48
CA ASP A 91 25.35 -22.72 31.24
C ASP A 91 24.27 -23.20 30.26
N PHE A 92 23.17 -23.80 30.73
CA PHE A 92 22.04 -24.08 29.85
C PHE A 92 21.59 -22.78 29.15
N THR A 93 21.39 -22.82 27.83
CA THR A 93 21.00 -21.62 27.05
C THR A 93 19.51 -21.60 26.71
N ALA A 94 18.83 -20.51 27.06
CA ALA A 94 17.47 -20.21 26.65
C ALA A 94 17.43 -19.27 25.44
N ARG A 95 16.58 -19.61 24.45
CA ARG A 95 16.28 -18.81 23.24
C ARG A 95 17.54 -18.22 22.57
N ASN A 96 17.82 -16.94 22.80
CA ASN A 96 18.89 -16.17 22.15
C ASN A 96 20.25 -16.34 22.85
N GLY A 97 20.60 -17.55 23.30
CA GLY A 97 21.88 -17.81 24.00
C GLY A 97 21.96 -17.19 25.41
N ILE A 98 20.84 -17.01 26.09
CA ILE A 98 20.80 -16.46 27.45
C ILE A 98 21.09 -17.59 28.43
N THR A 99 22.10 -17.44 29.31
CA THR A 99 22.40 -18.40 30.41
C THR A 99 21.88 -17.89 31.76
N PRO A 100 21.76 -18.74 32.80
CA PRO A 100 21.43 -18.30 34.17
C PRO A 100 22.34 -17.18 34.69
N LEU A 101 23.64 -17.21 34.32
CA LEU A 101 24.61 -16.19 34.72
C LEU A 101 24.31 -14.81 34.08
N HIS A 102 23.83 -14.77 32.83
CA HIS A 102 23.33 -13.52 32.23
C HIS A 102 22.11 -12.97 32.99
N VAL A 103 21.19 -13.84 33.40
CA VAL A 103 19.97 -13.47 34.11
C VAL A 103 20.29 -12.90 35.51
N ALA A 104 21.12 -13.61 36.28
CA ALA A 104 21.59 -13.15 37.59
C ALA A 104 22.33 -11.80 37.50
N SER A 105 23.19 -11.66 36.48
CA SER A 105 23.97 -10.43 36.25
C SER A 105 23.10 -9.25 35.82
N LYS A 106 22.06 -9.48 35.00
CA LYS A 106 21.08 -8.45 34.63
C LYS A 106 20.23 -7.97 35.82
N ARG A 107 20.02 -8.84 36.84
CA ARG A 107 19.20 -8.56 38.03
C ARG A 107 19.97 -8.01 39.23
N GLY A 108 21.30 -8.10 39.25
CA GLY A 108 22.12 -7.64 40.38
C GLY A 108 22.28 -8.67 41.49
N ASN A 109 22.04 -9.94 41.20
CA ASN A 109 21.99 -11.01 42.20
C ASN A 109 23.42 -11.50 42.57
N THR A 110 24.22 -10.67 43.25
CA THR A 110 25.67 -10.89 43.50
C THR A 110 25.99 -12.28 44.06
N ASN A 111 25.24 -12.76 45.06
CA ASN A 111 25.44 -14.10 45.64
C ASN A 111 25.12 -15.24 44.66
N MET A 112 24.19 -15.03 43.74
CA MET A 112 23.87 -15.99 42.66
C MET A 112 24.94 -15.98 41.57
N VAL A 113 25.44 -14.80 41.19
CA VAL A 113 26.57 -14.67 40.25
C VAL A 113 27.80 -15.39 40.82
N LYS A 114 28.11 -15.18 42.11
CA LYS A 114 29.17 -15.91 42.81
C LYS A 114 28.94 -17.43 42.78
N LEU A 115 27.75 -17.93 43.15
CA LEU A 115 27.44 -19.36 43.11
C LEU A 115 27.63 -19.95 41.70
N LEU A 116 27.12 -19.30 40.66
CA LEU A 116 27.20 -19.81 39.29
C LEU A 116 28.66 -19.86 38.79
N LEU A 117 29.49 -18.86 39.11
CA LEU A 117 30.91 -18.84 38.81
C LEU A 117 31.69 -19.90 39.62
N ASP A 118 31.40 -20.02 40.91
CA ASP A 118 31.99 -21.04 41.81
C ASP A 118 31.57 -22.47 41.40
N ARG A 119 30.58 -22.62 40.51
CA ARG A 119 30.15 -23.88 39.88
C ARG A 119 30.52 -24.00 38.39
N GLY A 120 31.44 -23.17 37.91
CA GLY A 120 32.05 -23.30 36.59
C GLY A 120 31.27 -22.66 35.43
N GLY A 121 30.28 -21.80 35.71
CA GLY A 121 29.54 -21.07 34.69
C GLY A 121 30.42 -20.11 33.87
N GLN A 122 30.26 -20.12 32.55
CA GLN A 122 31.06 -19.37 31.58
C GLN A 122 30.90 -17.86 31.74
N ILE A 123 31.90 -17.23 32.37
CA ILE A 123 31.94 -15.79 32.65
C ILE A 123 31.96 -14.91 31.38
N ASP A 124 32.43 -15.47 30.26
CA ASP A 124 32.51 -14.86 28.94
C ASP A 124 31.44 -15.36 27.95
N ALA A 125 30.49 -16.18 28.40
CA ALA A 125 29.36 -16.64 27.59
C ALA A 125 28.68 -15.49 26.86
N LYS A 126 28.19 -15.74 25.65
CA LYS A 126 27.60 -14.71 24.77
C LYS A 126 26.19 -15.06 24.35
N THR A 127 25.29 -14.07 24.44
CA THR A 127 24.00 -14.12 23.74
C THR A 127 24.19 -14.09 22.22
N ARG A 128 23.11 -14.29 21.46
CA ARG A 128 23.07 -14.20 19.99
C ARG A 128 23.66 -12.89 19.44
N ASP A 129 23.70 -11.83 20.23
CA ASP A 129 24.19 -10.49 19.85
C ASP A 129 25.54 -10.11 20.49
N GLY A 130 26.19 -11.05 21.17
CA GLY A 130 27.51 -10.86 21.77
C GLY A 130 27.51 -10.14 23.12
N LEU A 131 26.35 -9.96 23.76
CA LEU A 131 26.30 -9.52 25.16
C LEU A 131 26.88 -10.63 26.05
N THR A 132 27.71 -10.26 27.01
CA THR A 132 28.21 -11.15 28.08
C THR A 132 27.55 -10.81 29.42
N PRO A 133 27.69 -11.63 30.48
CA PRO A 133 27.21 -11.29 31.82
C PRO A 133 27.68 -9.91 32.31
N LEU A 134 28.93 -9.53 32.01
CA LEU A 134 29.52 -8.22 32.31
C LEU A 134 28.82 -7.07 31.57
N HIS A 135 28.41 -7.27 30.30
CA HIS A 135 27.59 -6.28 29.59
C HIS A 135 26.22 -6.12 30.26
N CYS A 136 25.59 -7.22 30.70
CA CYS A 136 24.28 -7.18 31.36
C CYS A 136 24.34 -6.44 32.71
N ALA A 137 25.34 -6.72 33.55
CA ALA A 137 25.54 -6.01 34.82
C ALA A 137 25.83 -4.51 34.61
N ALA A 138 26.76 -4.20 33.69
CA ALA A 138 27.11 -2.82 33.34
C ALA A 138 25.91 -2.06 32.74
N ARG A 139 25.04 -2.72 31.97
CA ARG A 139 23.85 -2.09 31.36
C ARG A 139 22.72 -1.82 32.34
N SER A 140 22.56 -2.69 33.35
CA SER A 140 21.57 -2.52 34.42
C SER A 140 22.03 -1.56 35.51
N GLY A 141 23.33 -1.39 35.71
CA GLY A 141 23.91 -0.50 36.74
C GLY A 141 24.29 -1.21 38.03
N HIS A 142 24.63 -2.50 37.96
CA HIS A 142 24.97 -3.31 39.14
C HIS A 142 26.48 -3.32 39.37
N ASP A 143 27.00 -2.26 39.98
CA ASP A 143 28.43 -2.04 40.25
C ASP A 143 29.13 -3.21 40.97
N GLN A 144 28.59 -3.67 42.10
CA GLN A 144 29.12 -4.85 42.83
C GLN A 144 29.22 -6.12 41.96
N VAL A 145 28.32 -6.29 40.99
CA VAL A 145 28.35 -7.43 40.06
C VAL A 145 29.37 -7.20 38.95
N VAL A 146 29.52 -5.96 38.47
CA VAL A 146 30.60 -5.57 37.55
C VAL A 146 31.97 -5.82 38.20
N GLU A 147 32.17 -5.38 39.44
CA GLU A 147 33.40 -5.59 40.21
C GLU A 147 33.69 -7.09 40.42
N LEU A 148 32.74 -7.85 40.96
CA LEU A 148 32.88 -9.30 41.13
C LEU A 148 33.21 -10.03 39.81
N LEU A 149 32.57 -9.66 38.70
CA LEU A 149 32.88 -10.26 37.40
C LEU A 149 34.31 -9.92 36.94
N LEU A 150 34.77 -8.69 37.16
CA LEU A 150 36.13 -8.26 36.79
C LEU A 150 37.21 -8.91 37.68
N GLU A 151 36.99 -9.03 38.99
CA GLU A 151 37.86 -9.78 39.90
C GLU A 151 37.99 -11.25 39.49
N ARG A 152 36.89 -11.85 39.00
CA ARG A 152 36.83 -13.23 38.49
C ARG A 152 37.31 -13.37 37.03
N GLY A 153 37.90 -12.32 36.45
CA GLY A 153 38.55 -12.39 35.14
C GLY A 153 37.63 -12.23 33.93
N ALA A 154 36.45 -11.64 34.09
CA ALA A 154 35.55 -11.38 32.97
C ALA A 154 36.23 -10.52 31.88
N PRO A 155 36.00 -10.80 30.58
CA PRO A 155 36.66 -10.09 29.49
C PRO A 155 36.17 -8.64 29.39
N LEU A 156 36.93 -7.73 29.98
CA LEU A 156 36.66 -6.29 30.06
C LEU A 156 36.38 -5.64 28.70
N LEU A 157 37.05 -6.10 27.64
CA LEU A 157 36.92 -5.61 26.26
C LEU A 157 36.23 -6.62 25.34
N ALA A 158 35.41 -7.52 25.88
CA ALA A 158 34.44 -8.24 25.06
C ALA A 158 33.55 -7.25 24.30
N ARG A 159 33.16 -7.61 23.08
CA ARG A 159 32.32 -6.77 22.22
C ARG A 159 31.04 -7.49 21.80
N THR A 160 29.95 -6.74 21.72
CA THR A 160 28.73 -7.13 20.98
C THR A 160 28.97 -7.14 19.47
N LYS A 161 27.99 -7.62 18.69
CA LYS A 161 27.99 -7.54 17.21
C LYS A 161 28.39 -6.16 16.67
N ASN A 162 27.87 -5.09 17.27
CA ASN A 162 28.10 -3.71 16.83
C ASN A 162 29.40 -3.10 17.43
N GLY A 163 30.22 -3.90 18.11
CA GLY A 163 31.50 -3.47 18.70
C GLY A 163 31.43 -2.84 20.09
N LEU A 164 30.23 -2.68 20.68
CA LEU A 164 30.08 -2.08 22.01
C LEU A 164 30.70 -2.99 23.06
N SER A 165 31.49 -2.39 23.95
CA SER A 165 32.04 -3.00 25.17
C SER A 165 31.20 -2.66 26.42
N PRO A 166 31.44 -3.27 27.59
CA PRO A 166 30.71 -2.97 28.83
C PRO A 166 30.75 -1.50 29.24
N LEU A 167 31.83 -0.76 28.92
CA LEU A 167 31.93 0.68 29.18
C LEU A 167 30.87 1.49 28.41
N HIS A 168 30.59 1.10 27.16
CA HIS A 168 29.51 1.68 26.35
C HIS A 168 28.13 1.37 26.94
N MET A 169 27.96 0.19 27.53
CA MET A 169 26.70 -0.21 28.17
C MET A 169 26.41 0.58 29.45
N ALA A 170 27.43 0.77 30.30
CA ALA A 170 27.32 1.63 31.48
C ALA A 170 27.08 3.10 31.08
N ALA A 171 27.74 3.57 30.03
CA ALA A 171 27.53 4.91 29.46
C ALA A 171 26.15 5.10 28.81
N GLN A 172 25.47 4.05 28.35
CA GLN A 172 24.09 4.12 27.88
C GLN A 172 23.07 4.28 29.02
N GLY A 173 23.42 3.86 30.24
CA GLY A 173 22.54 3.88 31.42
C GLY A 173 22.74 5.04 32.41
N ASP A 174 23.76 5.88 32.22
CA ASP A 174 24.26 6.87 33.19
C ASP A 174 24.77 6.23 34.51
N HIS A 175 25.32 5.01 34.40
CA HIS A 175 25.76 4.20 35.54
C HIS A 175 27.17 4.58 36.00
N VAL A 176 27.27 5.70 36.72
CA VAL A 176 28.51 6.33 37.17
C VAL A 176 29.46 5.37 37.88
N GLU A 177 28.96 4.54 38.80
CA GLU A 177 29.83 3.62 39.58
C GLU A 177 30.34 2.48 38.71
N CYS A 178 29.51 1.84 37.88
CA CYS A 178 29.96 0.88 36.87
C CYS A 178 31.07 1.45 35.97
N VAL A 179 30.95 2.72 35.55
CA VAL A 179 32.00 3.41 34.76
C VAL A 179 33.29 3.57 35.59
N LYS A 180 33.21 3.87 36.90
CA LYS A 180 34.39 3.92 37.78
C LYS A 180 35.11 2.57 37.85
N HIS A 181 34.42 1.49 38.20
CA HIS A 181 35.05 0.16 38.34
C HIS A 181 35.68 -0.30 37.01
N LEU A 182 34.97 -0.14 35.87
CA LEU A 182 35.51 -0.47 34.54
C LEU A 182 36.80 0.32 34.22
N LEU A 183 36.84 1.62 34.51
CA LEU A 183 38.04 2.46 34.30
C LEU A 183 39.16 2.19 35.32
N GLN A 184 38.83 1.80 36.57
CA GLN A 184 39.81 1.36 37.57
C GLN A 184 40.50 0.05 37.15
N HIS A 185 39.75 -0.88 36.57
CA HIS A 185 40.26 -2.10 35.92
C HIS A 185 40.90 -1.83 34.53
N LYS A 186 41.24 -0.57 34.23
CA LYS A 186 42.01 -0.12 33.05
C LYS A 186 41.28 -0.26 31.70
N ALA A 187 39.94 -0.13 31.67
CA ALA A 187 39.25 0.05 30.40
C ALA A 187 39.75 1.33 29.70
N PRO A 188 40.06 1.31 28.38
CA PRO A 188 40.37 2.53 27.64
C PRO A 188 39.14 3.46 27.65
N VAL A 189 39.32 4.69 28.10
CA VAL A 189 38.21 5.65 28.24
C VAL A 189 37.58 6.03 26.88
N ASP A 190 38.42 6.06 25.84
CA ASP A 190 38.04 6.19 24.43
C ASP A 190 38.17 4.86 23.67
N ASP A 191 37.80 3.73 24.31
CA ASP A 191 37.45 2.51 23.56
C ASP A 191 36.34 2.81 22.55
N VAL A 192 36.35 2.13 21.39
CA VAL A 192 35.47 2.43 20.25
C VAL A 192 34.64 1.23 19.78
N THR A 193 33.43 1.51 19.29
CA THR A 193 32.60 0.56 18.53
C THR A 193 33.09 0.39 17.08
N LEU A 194 32.42 -0.46 16.29
CA LEU A 194 32.69 -0.57 14.84
C LEU A 194 32.43 0.76 14.09
N ASP A 195 31.46 1.55 14.56
CA ASP A 195 31.15 2.88 14.06
C ASP A 195 32.08 3.99 14.61
N TYR A 196 33.20 3.61 15.23
CA TYR A 196 34.14 4.51 15.92
C TYR A 196 33.50 5.38 17.04
N LEU A 197 32.32 5.00 17.54
CA LEU A 197 31.69 5.69 18.67
C LEU A 197 32.45 5.33 19.95
N THR A 198 32.84 6.33 20.74
CA THR A 198 33.36 6.12 22.10
C THR A 198 32.24 6.13 23.15
N ALA A 199 32.53 5.71 24.38
CA ALA A 199 31.61 5.84 25.51
C ALA A 199 31.08 7.28 25.69
N LEU A 200 31.89 8.29 25.39
CA LEU A 200 31.50 9.70 25.42
C LEU A 200 30.47 10.07 24.34
N HIS A 201 30.55 9.48 23.14
CA HIS A 201 29.53 9.63 22.10
C HIS A 201 28.18 9.02 22.51
N VAL A 202 28.20 7.86 23.19
CA VAL A 202 26.99 7.21 23.70
C VAL A 202 26.34 8.04 24.81
N ALA A 203 27.12 8.53 25.78
CA ALA A 203 26.63 9.42 26.83
C ALA A 203 26.04 10.73 26.24
N ALA A 204 26.70 11.31 25.23
CA ALA A 204 26.22 12.49 24.51
C ALA A 204 24.95 12.25 23.69
N HIS A 205 24.74 11.06 23.12
CA HIS A 205 23.48 10.69 22.47
C HIS A 205 22.33 10.60 23.49
N CYS A 206 22.57 9.91 24.61
CA CYS A 206 21.56 9.73 25.64
C CYS A 206 21.23 11.04 26.37
N GLY A 207 22.20 11.94 26.55
CA GLY A 207 22.06 13.17 27.34
C GLY A 207 22.55 13.03 28.79
N HIS A 208 23.41 12.04 29.03
CA HIS A 208 23.78 11.53 30.35
C HIS A 208 24.90 12.36 30.97
N TYR A 209 24.53 13.47 31.62
CA TYR A 209 25.45 14.46 32.16
C TYR A 209 26.47 13.90 33.16
N ARG A 210 26.06 12.99 34.07
CA ARG A 210 26.94 12.49 35.13
C ARG A 210 28.06 11.62 34.56
N VAL A 211 27.72 10.65 33.71
CA VAL A 211 28.74 9.85 33.01
C VAL A 211 29.55 10.69 32.02
N THR A 212 28.94 11.62 31.28
CA THR A 212 29.70 12.53 30.38
C THR A 212 30.78 13.27 31.18
N LYS A 213 30.44 13.84 32.34
CA LYS A 213 31.41 14.52 33.20
C LYS A 213 32.49 13.56 33.70
N LEU A 214 32.13 12.39 34.21
CA LEU A 214 33.10 11.41 34.69
C LEU A 214 34.09 10.97 33.58
N LEU A 215 33.62 10.75 32.36
CA LEU A 215 34.48 10.38 31.23
C LEU A 215 35.45 11.52 30.89
N LEU A 216 34.98 12.77 30.84
CA LEU A 216 35.82 13.94 30.60
C LEU A 216 36.83 14.19 31.75
N ASP A 217 36.41 14.06 33.01
CA ASP A 217 37.29 14.10 34.19
C ASP A 217 38.33 12.95 34.17
N LYS A 218 38.03 11.84 33.47
CA LYS A 218 38.93 10.72 33.18
C LYS A 218 39.66 10.82 31.83
N ARG A 219 39.70 12.01 31.24
CA ARG A 219 40.44 12.38 30.02
C ARG A 219 39.92 11.76 28.70
N ALA A 220 38.63 11.42 28.62
CA ALA A 220 37.99 11.15 27.33
C ALA A 220 38.12 12.35 26.37
N ASN A 221 38.41 12.08 25.10
CA ASN A 221 38.65 13.12 24.10
C ASN A 221 37.30 13.76 23.64
N PRO A 222 37.02 15.05 23.98
CA PRO A 222 35.79 15.72 23.59
C PRO A 222 35.67 15.96 22.07
N ASN A 223 36.77 15.79 21.33
CA ASN A 223 36.88 15.93 19.88
C ASN A 223 37.15 14.60 19.17
N ALA A 224 36.95 13.45 19.84
CA ALA A 224 36.98 12.14 19.19
C ALA A 224 36.03 12.12 17.98
N ARG A 225 36.42 11.45 16.89
CA ARG A 225 35.65 11.34 15.65
C ARG A 225 35.12 9.92 15.46
N ALA A 226 33.81 9.77 15.51
CA ALA A 226 33.11 8.58 15.05
C ALA A 226 33.02 8.54 13.51
N LEU A 227 32.41 7.49 12.97
CA LEU A 227 32.13 7.33 11.55
C LEU A 227 31.47 8.59 10.95
N ASN A 228 31.85 8.94 9.72
CA ASN A 228 31.48 10.19 9.05
C ASN A 228 31.93 11.47 9.78
N GLY A 229 32.88 11.38 10.72
CA GLY A 229 33.51 12.54 11.36
C GLY A 229 32.66 13.22 12.43
N PHE A 230 31.59 12.56 12.90
CA PHE A 230 30.78 13.06 14.01
C PHE A 230 31.60 13.11 15.30
N THR A 231 31.50 14.20 16.04
CA THR A 231 32.05 14.32 17.41
C THR A 231 30.94 14.22 18.46
N PRO A 232 31.24 14.02 19.76
CA PRO A 232 30.23 14.02 20.81
C PRO A 232 29.38 15.30 20.82
N LEU A 233 29.98 16.45 20.48
CA LEU A 233 29.27 17.73 20.36
C LEU A 233 28.22 17.71 19.23
N HIS A 234 28.56 17.18 18.05
CA HIS A 234 27.59 17.02 16.95
C HIS A 234 26.39 16.16 17.38
N ILE A 235 26.64 15.08 18.12
CA ILE A 235 25.60 14.17 18.60
C ILE A 235 24.73 14.85 19.68
N ALA A 236 25.35 15.54 20.66
CA ALA A 236 24.64 16.30 21.68
C ALA A 236 23.74 17.38 21.05
N CYS A 237 24.25 18.10 20.05
CA CYS A 237 23.48 19.06 19.27
C CYS A 237 22.32 18.40 18.51
N LYS A 238 22.56 17.30 17.77
CA LYS A 238 21.53 16.53 17.03
C LYS A 238 20.37 16.06 17.91
N LYS A 239 20.67 15.71 19.17
CA LYS A 239 19.73 15.13 20.14
C LYS A 239 19.18 16.15 21.17
N ASN A 240 19.45 17.44 20.98
CA ASN A 240 19.03 18.54 21.86
C ASN A 240 19.46 18.36 23.33
N ARG A 241 20.71 17.95 23.57
CA ARG A 241 21.24 17.65 24.91
C ARG A 241 21.95 18.86 25.52
N ILE A 242 21.19 19.93 25.76
CA ILE A 242 21.68 21.26 26.21
C ILE A 242 22.80 21.14 27.27
N LYS A 243 22.50 20.56 28.44
CA LYS A 243 23.47 20.42 29.54
C LYS A 243 24.75 19.64 29.19
N VAL A 244 24.68 18.74 28.21
CA VAL A 244 25.84 17.95 27.74
C VAL A 244 26.61 18.71 26.66
N MET A 245 25.92 19.46 25.79
CA MET A 245 26.56 20.39 24.85
C MET A 245 27.38 21.44 25.61
N GLU A 246 26.81 22.11 26.61
CA GLU A 246 27.50 23.11 27.43
C GLU A 246 28.71 22.51 28.16
N LEU A 247 28.57 21.30 28.69
CA LEU A 247 29.65 20.56 29.36
C LEU A 247 30.78 20.21 28.40
N LEU A 248 30.46 19.70 27.20
CA LEU A 248 31.45 19.36 26.17
C LEU A 248 32.23 20.60 25.73
N VAL A 249 31.56 21.74 25.51
CA VAL A 249 32.21 23.02 25.21
C VAL A 249 33.15 23.45 26.32
N LYS A 250 32.70 23.40 27.58
CA LYS A 250 33.52 23.75 28.76
C LYS A 250 34.79 22.90 28.88
N TYR A 251 34.79 21.66 28.40
CA TYR A 251 35.96 20.77 28.39
C TYR A 251 36.74 20.80 27.06
N GLY A 252 36.47 21.76 26.16
CA GLY A 252 37.27 21.99 24.95
C GLY A 252 36.77 21.30 23.67
N ALA A 253 35.49 20.93 23.58
CA ALA A 253 34.90 20.50 22.32
C ALA A 253 34.88 21.66 21.29
N SER A 254 35.39 21.41 20.08
CA SER A 254 35.51 22.40 19.03
C SER A 254 34.14 22.74 18.43
N ILE A 255 33.70 23.97 18.68
CA ILE A 255 32.44 24.57 18.23
C ILE A 255 32.23 24.48 16.72
N GLN A 256 33.32 24.51 15.94
CA GLN A 256 33.31 24.54 14.48
C GLN A 256 33.99 23.31 13.85
N ALA A 257 34.16 22.21 14.60
CA ALA A 257 34.53 20.92 14.00
C ALA A 257 33.55 20.52 12.90
N ILE A 258 34.02 19.77 11.89
CA ILE A 258 33.19 19.32 10.76
C ILE A 258 33.13 17.80 10.62
N THR A 259 31.97 17.29 10.18
CA THR A 259 31.83 15.93 9.62
C THR A 259 32.59 15.80 8.29
N GLU A 260 32.73 14.58 7.75
CA GLU A 260 33.26 14.36 6.39
C GLU A 260 32.37 15.02 5.30
N SER A 261 31.11 15.29 5.62
CA SER A 261 30.17 16.06 4.80
C SER A 261 30.23 17.58 5.01
N GLY A 262 31.16 18.08 5.81
CA GLY A 262 31.35 19.51 6.08
C GLY A 262 30.29 20.13 7.02
N LEU A 263 29.49 19.32 7.71
CA LEU A 263 28.48 19.82 8.66
C LEU A 263 29.17 20.15 9.98
N THR A 264 28.86 21.33 10.54
CA THR A 264 29.27 21.74 11.89
C THR A 264 28.16 21.46 12.92
N PRO A 265 28.42 21.57 14.24
CA PRO A 265 27.38 21.48 15.27
C PRO A 265 26.20 22.44 15.03
N ILE A 266 26.47 23.67 14.54
CA ILE A 266 25.41 24.66 14.25
C ILE A 266 24.58 24.30 13.01
N HIS A 267 25.19 23.73 11.95
CA HIS A 267 24.43 23.15 10.83
C HIS A 267 23.44 22.07 11.31
N VAL A 268 23.92 21.15 12.17
CA VAL A 268 23.12 20.03 12.67
C VAL A 268 22.00 20.51 13.60
N ALA A 269 22.29 21.43 14.52
CA ALA A 269 21.29 22.04 15.40
C ALA A 269 20.24 22.85 14.61
N ALA A 270 20.68 23.62 13.61
CA ALA A 270 19.82 24.48 12.81
C ALA A 270 18.87 23.67 11.91
N PHE A 271 19.33 22.58 11.31
CA PHE A 271 18.48 21.66 10.54
C PHE A 271 17.43 20.97 11.42
N MET A 272 17.81 20.56 12.63
CA MET A 272 16.93 19.84 13.55
C MET A 272 15.95 20.74 14.33
N GLY A 273 16.07 22.07 14.21
CA GLY A 273 15.16 23.03 14.85
C GLY A 273 15.49 23.38 16.31
N HIS A 274 16.68 22.99 16.79
CA HIS A 274 17.04 23.10 18.22
C HIS A 274 17.52 24.52 18.56
N LEU A 275 16.58 25.49 18.56
CA LEU A 275 16.83 26.92 18.76
C LEU A 275 17.78 27.23 19.95
N ASN A 276 17.57 26.60 21.10
CA ASN A 276 18.40 26.82 22.28
C ASN A 276 19.86 26.40 22.07
N ILE A 277 20.09 25.30 21.34
CA ILE A 277 21.44 24.85 20.95
C ILE A 277 22.06 25.83 19.94
N VAL A 278 21.28 26.33 18.97
CA VAL A 278 21.75 27.32 17.99
C VAL A 278 22.18 28.61 18.69
N LEU A 279 21.36 29.11 19.63
CA LEU A 279 21.69 30.28 20.46
C LEU A 279 22.97 30.07 21.27
N LEU A 280 23.09 28.94 21.99
CA LEU A 280 24.29 28.63 22.77
C LEU A 280 25.54 28.48 21.90
N LEU A 281 25.43 27.90 20.70
CA LEU A 281 26.55 27.82 19.75
C LEU A 281 26.99 29.20 19.28
N LEU A 282 26.05 30.07 18.89
CA LEU A 282 26.33 31.46 18.48
C LEU A 282 27.00 32.24 19.63
N GLN A 283 26.47 32.13 20.86
CA GLN A 283 27.06 32.74 22.06
C GLN A 283 28.47 32.23 22.39
N ASN A 284 28.80 31.00 22.01
CA ASN A 284 30.14 30.40 22.12
C ASN A 284 30.98 30.57 20.83
N GLY A 285 30.64 31.52 19.96
CA GLY A 285 31.46 31.89 18.80
C GLY A 285 31.34 30.96 17.58
N ALA A 286 30.23 30.25 17.41
CA ALA A 286 29.95 29.56 16.15
C ALA A 286 29.62 30.57 15.04
N SER A 287 30.38 30.56 13.93
CA SER A 287 29.95 31.27 12.73
C SER A 287 28.75 30.54 12.08
N PRO A 288 27.66 31.25 11.73
CA PRO A 288 26.52 30.66 11.03
C PRO A 288 26.81 30.41 9.53
N ASP A 289 27.86 31.03 9.00
CA ASP A 289 28.19 31.10 7.56
C ASP A 289 29.35 30.17 7.14
N VAL A 290 29.85 29.33 8.05
CA VAL A 290 30.64 28.15 7.65
C VAL A 290 29.81 27.33 6.67
N THR A 291 30.43 26.82 5.59
CA THR A 291 29.74 26.05 4.55
C THR A 291 30.08 24.57 4.58
N ASN A 292 29.09 23.73 4.28
CA ASN A 292 29.30 22.31 4.00
C ASN A 292 29.89 22.04 2.60
N ILE A 293 30.14 20.78 2.23
CA ILE A 293 30.73 20.40 0.92
C ILE A 293 29.89 20.82 -0.31
N ARG A 294 28.66 21.30 -0.12
CA ARG A 294 27.79 21.85 -1.17
C ARG A 294 27.71 23.39 -1.14
N GLY A 295 28.50 24.08 -0.32
CA GLY A 295 28.44 25.53 -0.14
C GLY A 295 27.22 25.99 0.67
N GLU A 296 26.46 25.06 1.27
CA GLU A 296 25.29 25.44 2.09
C GLU A 296 25.75 25.83 3.50
N THR A 297 25.21 26.93 4.01
CA THR A 297 25.42 27.43 5.40
C THR A 297 24.35 26.90 6.37
N ALA A 298 24.45 27.22 7.66
CA ALA A 298 23.42 26.85 8.64
C ALA A 298 22.02 27.42 8.27
N LEU A 299 21.99 28.63 7.67
CA LEU A 299 20.76 29.27 7.20
C LEU A 299 20.10 28.50 6.04
N HIS A 300 20.89 27.97 5.09
CA HIS A 300 20.39 27.08 4.04
C HIS A 300 19.76 25.82 4.63
N MET A 301 20.35 25.24 5.67
CA MET A 301 19.84 24.02 6.30
C MET A 301 18.58 24.26 7.14
N ALA A 302 18.48 25.39 7.85
CA ALA A 302 17.25 25.82 8.53
C ALA A 302 16.10 26.06 7.54
N ALA A 303 16.37 26.77 6.44
CA ALA A 303 15.41 27.01 5.36
C ALA A 303 14.97 25.69 4.67
N ARG A 304 15.91 24.75 4.47
CA ARG A 304 15.63 23.41 3.91
C ARG A 304 14.70 22.59 4.80
N ALA A 305 14.93 22.58 6.12
CA ALA A 305 14.11 21.83 7.05
C ALA A 305 12.76 22.49 7.35
N GLY A 306 12.66 23.81 7.22
CA GLY A 306 11.45 24.58 7.55
C GLY A 306 11.46 25.18 8.96
N GLN A 307 12.65 25.42 9.53
CA GLN A 307 12.82 25.80 10.93
C GLN A 307 12.74 27.34 11.10
N VAL A 308 11.51 27.86 11.12
CA VAL A 308 11.18 29.30 11.14
C VAL A 308 11.98 30.08 12.20
N GLU A 309 11.90 29.69 13.47
CA GLU A 309 12.56 30.42 14.56
C GLU A 309 14.09 30.28 14.54
N VAL A 310 14.62 29.20 13.96
CA VAL A 310 16.06 29.10 13.70
C VAL A 310 16.49 30.05 12.59
N VAL A 311 15.72 30.17 11.50
CA VAL A 311 15.96 31.17 10.44
C VAL A 311 15.95 32.58 11.04
N ARG A 312 14.92 32.91 11.82
CA ARG A 312 14.80 34.20 12.54
C ARG A 312 16.00 34.46 13.46
N CYS A 313 16.46 33.44 14.18
CA CYS A 313 17.62 33.51 15.06
C CYS A 313 18.93 33.76 14.29
N LEU A 314 19.21 32.98 13.25
CA LEU A 314 20.42 33.11 12.43
C LEU A 314 20.50 34.48 11.75
N LEU A 315 19.40 34.97 11.17
CA LEU A 315 19.32 36.29 10.54
C LEU A 315 19.54 37.44 11.54
N ARG A 316 19.00 37.32 12.76
CA ARG A 316 19.25 38.28 13.85
C ARG A 316 20.69 38.26 14.39
N ASN A 317 21.43 37.17 14.15
CA ASN A 317 22.84 37.03 14.53
C ASN A 317 23.77 37.18 13.31
N GLY A 318 23.34 37.89 12.26
CA GLY A 318 24.20 38.35 11.16
C GLY A 318 24.47 37.34 10.05
N ALA A 319 23.78 36.19 10.01
CA ALA A 319 23.96 35.20 8.96
C ALA A 319 23.66 35.77 7.55
N LEU A 320 24.49 35.41 6.56
CA LEU A 320 24.43 35.94 5.20
C LEU A 320 23.16 35.47 4.48
N VAL A 321 22.17 36.37 4.37
CA VAL A 321 20.82 36.08 3.85
C VAL A 321 20.81 35.50 2.42
N ASP A 322 21.68 36.03 1.54
CA ASP A 322 21.88 35.57 0.17
C ASP A 322 23.23 34.84 -0.04
N ALA A 323 23.71 34.15 1.01
CA ALA A 323 24.82 33.21 0.88
C ALA A 323 24.60 32.25 -0.30
N ARG A 324 25.66 31.95 -1.06
CA ARG A 324 25.58 31.21 -2.32
C ARG A 324 26.11 29.79 -2.18
N ALA A 325 25.20 28.82 -2.13
CA ALA A 325 25.56 27.41 -2.26
C ALA A 325 25.87 27.04 -3.73
N ARG A 326 26.28 25.79 -3.96
CA ARG A 326 26.47 25.19 -5.29
C ARG A 326 25.22 25.40 -6.16
N GLU A 327 25.42 25.71 -7.44
CA GLU A 327 24.42 26.23 -8.40
C GLU A 327 23.96 27.68 -8.13
N GLU A 328 24.72 28.44 -7.32
CA GLU A 328 24.45 29.82 -6.91
C GLU A 328 23.10 30.00 -6.20
N GLN A 329 22.48 28.93 -5.73
CA GLN A 329 21.21 29.00 -5.01
C GLN A 329 21.41 29.61 -3.62
N THR A 330 20.50 30.51 -3.24
CA THR A 330 20.44 31.12 -1.90
C THR A 330 19.45 30.37 -1.00
N PRO A 331 19.39 30.63 0.32
CA PRO A 331 18.35 30.10 1.21
C PRO A 331 16.94 30.36 0.68
N LEU A 332 16.70 31.52 0.05
CA LEU A 332 15.42 31.90 -0.55
C LEU A 332 15.01 30.93 -1.67
N HIS A 333 15.93 30.54 -2.56
CA HIS A 333 15.68 29.55 -3.60
C HIS A 333 15.28 28.17 -3.03
N ILE A 334 15.85 27.78 -1.88
CA ILE A 334 15.51 26.52 -1.21
C ILE A 334 14.13 26.62 -0.56
N ALA A 335 13.86 27.72 0.15
CA ALA A 335 12.57 27.97 0.79
C ALA A 335 11.41 28.00 -0.24
N SER A 336 11.61 28.68 -1.37
CA SER A 336 10.63 28.73 -2.46
C SER A 336 10.42 27.38 -3.15
N ARG A 337 11.47 26.54 -3.27
CA ARG A 337 11.35 25.17 -3.81
C ARG A 337 10.52 24.23 -2.93
N LEU A 338 10.54 24.48 -1.62
CA LEU A 338 9.95 23.60 -0.61
C LEU A 338 8.65 24.15 0.01
N GLY A 339 8.04 25.17 -0.62
CA GLY A 339 6.77 25.75 -0.19
C GLY A 339 6.81 26.43 1.18
N LYS A 340 7.97 26.94 1.60
CA LYS A 340 8.17 27.48 2.96
C LYS A 340 7.80 28.97 3.02
N THR A 341 6.54 29.30 2.78
CA THR A 341 6.03 30.67 2.63
C THR A 341 6.45 31.62 3.75
N GLU A 342 6.35 31.22 5.02
CA GLU A 342 6.80 32.04 6.16
C GLU A 342 8.31 32.30 6.15
N ILE A 343 9.13 31.32 5.78
CA ILE A 343 10.59 31.50 5.65
C ILE A 343 10.95 32.38 4.46
N VAL A 344 10.18 32.29 3.36
CA VAL A 344 10.29 33.20 2.22
C VAL A 344 10.01 34.63 2.67
N GLN A 345 8.93 34.86 3.44
CA GLN A 345 8.61 36.16 4.03
C GLN A 345 9.74 36.67 4.95
N LEU A 346 10.28 35.83 5.85
CA LEU A 346 11.36 36.24 6.76
C LEU A 346 12.68 36.55 6.04
N LEU A 347 13.03 35.80 5.01
CA LEU A 347 14.23 36.07 4.22
C LEU A 347 14.09 37.39 3.44
N LEU A 348 12.93 37.65 2.83
CA LEU A 348 12.65 38.92 2.14
C LEU A 348 12.62 40.10 3.12
N GLN A 349 12.05 39.93 4.32
CA GLN A 349 12.07 40.93 5.39
C GLN A 349 13.51 41.27 5.85
N HIS A 350 14.43 40.29 5.77
CA HIS A 350 15.86 40.47 6.03
C HIS A 350 16.68 40.75 4.75
N MET A 351 16.07 41.40 3.75
CA MET A 351 16.72 41.90 2.52
C MET A 351 17.28 40.83 1.57
N ALA A 352 16.70 39.62 1.55
CA ALA A 352 16.97 38.66 0.47
C ALA A 352 16.49 39.21 -0.89
N HIS A 353 17.30 39.07 -1.93
CA HIS A 353 16.97 39.57 -3.27
C HIS A 353 15.97 38.63 -3.96
N PRO A 354 14.71 39.06 -4.23
CA PRO A 354 13.68 38.18 -4.80
C PRO A 354 14.02 37.67 -6.21
N ASP A 355 14.83 38.43 -6.93
CA ASP A 355 15.29 38.14 -8.30
C ASP A 355 16.73 37.62 -8.37
N ALA A 356 17.33 37.22 -7.23
CA ALA A 356 18.59 36.47 -7.25
C ALA A 356 18.46 35.25 -8.19
N ALA A 357 19.40 35.08 -9.12
CA ALA A 357 19.41 33.95 -10.04
C ALA A 357 20.40 32.86 -9.60
N THR A 358 20.06 31.60 -9.88
CA THR A 358 20.99 30.45 -9.91
C THR A 358 21.90 30.47 -11.15
N THR A 359 22.90 29.58 -11.19
CA THR A 359 23.79 29.34 -12.35
C THR A 359 23.03 29.04 -13.65
N ASN A 360 21.78 28.57 -13.58
CA ASN A 360 20.93 28.28 -14.75
C ASN A 360 19.97 29.43 -15.13
N GLY A 361 20.01 30.54 -14.41
CA GLY A 361 19.12 31.70 -14.58
C GLY A 361 17.72 31.53 -13.97
N TYR A 362 17.47 30.48 -13.17
CA TYR A 362 16.23 30.36 -12.41
C TYR A 362 16.31 31.25 -11.18
N THR A 363 15.35 32.17 -11.03
CA THR A 363 15.09 32.94 -9.80
C THR A 363 14.11 32.17 -8.87
N PRO A 364 13.94 32.57 -7.59
CA PRO A 364 12.91 32.04 -6.70
C PRO A 364 11.52 31.94 -7.34
N LEU A 365 11.09 32.94 -8.12
CA LEU A 365 9.77 32.94 -8.78
C LEU A 365 9.67 31.89 -9.90
N HIS A 366 10.75 31.64 -10.64
CA HIS A 366 10.81 30.52 -11.59
C HIS A 366 10.73 29.16 -10.90
N ILE A 367 11.27 29.04 -9.68
CA ILE A 367 11.18 27.83 -8.87
C ILE A 367 9.73 27.63 -8.38
N SER A 368 9.07 28.68 -7.88
CA SER A 368 7.64 28.60 -7.50
C SER A 368 6.74 28.21 -8.67
N ALA A 369 7.01 28.73 -9.87
CA ALA A 369 6.30 28.38 -11.10
C ALA A 369 6.58 26.94 -11.61
N ARG A 370 7.67 26.31 -11.17
CA ARG A 370 8.01 24.91 -11.47
C ARG A 370 7.37 23.93 -10.48
N GLU A 371 7.44 24.25 -9.20
CA GLU A 371 7.03 23.38 -8.10
C GLU A 371 5.59 23.65 -7.63
N GLY A 372 4.82 24.47 -8.37
CA GLY A 372 3.39 24.76 -8.12
C GLY A 372 3.08 25.64 -6.89
N GLN A 373 4.05 26.39 -6.37
CA GLN A 373 3.97 27.07 -5.07
C GLN A 373 3.30 28.45 -5.18
N VAL A 374 1.96 28.45 -5.20
CA VAL A 374 1.12 29.67 -5.39
C VAL A 374 1.36 30.73 -4.31
N ASP A 375 1.31 30.35 -3.03
CA ASP A 375 1.44 31.30 -1.91
C ASP A 375 2.81 31.97 -1.90
N VAL A 376 3.86 31.19 -2.16
CA VAL A 376 5.24 31.67 -2.33
C VAL A 376 5.34 32.62 -3.53
N ALA A 377 4.70 32.30 -4.66
CA ALA A 377 4.69 33.16 -5.83
C ALA A 377 4.01 34.51 -5.52
N SER A 378 2.92 34.52 -4.73
CA SER A 378 2.26 35.77 -4.33
C SER A 378 3.17 36.62 -3.46
N VAL A 379 3.78 36.04 -2.41
CA VAL A 379 4.74 36.73 -1.54
C VAL A 379 5.93 37.30 -2.32
N LEU A 380 6.49 36.55 -3.28
CA LEU A 380 7.57 37.04 -4.13
C LEU A 380 7.13 38.23 -5.00
N LEU A 381 5.95 38.14 -5.63
CA LEU A 381 5.39 39.21 -6.47
C LEU A 381 4.99 40.46 -5.66
N GLU A 382 4.60 40.28 -4.39
CA GLU A 382 4.32 41.35 -3.43
C GLU A 382 5.61 42.02 -2.92
N ALA A 383 6.69 41.25 -2.76
CA ALA A 383 8.03 41.75 -2.48
C ALA A 383 8.78 42.29 -3.73
N GLY A 384 8.08 42.45 -4.86
CA GLY A 384 8.62 43.11 -6.05
C GLY A 384 9.39 42.23 -7.04
N ALA A 385 9.30 40.89 -6.96
CA ALA A 385 9.95 39.98 -7.91
C ALA A 385 9.51 40.23 -9.36
N ALA A 386 10.48 40.35 -10.28
CA ALA A 386 10.24 40.62 -11.68
C ALA A 386 9.68 39.39 -12.42
N HIS A 387 8.36 39.42 -12.64
CA HIS A 387 7.55 38.37 -13.29
C HIS A 387 7.91 38.06 -14.77
N SER A 388 8.87 38.76 -15.35
CA SER A 388 9.29 38.68 -16.76
C SER A 388 10.78 38.36 -16.98
N LEU A 389 11.59 38.22 -15.91
CA LEU A 389 12.99 37.80 -16.05
C LEU A 389 13.08 36.45 -16.75
N ALA A 390 14.20 36.19 -17.44
CA ALA A 390 14.38 35.00 -18.26
C ALA A 390 15.59 34.15 -17.81
N THR A 391 15.37 32.84 -17.72
CA THR A 391 16.42 31.83 -17.56
C THR A 391 17.46 31.84 -18.68
N LYS A 392 18.58 31.11 -18.54
CA LYS A 392 19.58 30.97 -19.64
C LYS A 392 19.00 30.42 -20.95
N LYS A 393 17.86 29.72 -20.92
CA LYS A 393 17.09 29.26 -22.11
C LYS A 393 16.11 30.29 -22.68
N GLY A 394 15.91 31.43 -22.03
CA GLY A 394 14.91 32.44 -22.41
C GLY A 394 13.50 32.20 -21.85
N PHE A 395 13.28 31.16 -21.06
CA PHE A 395 11.98 30.94 -20.40
C PHE A 395 11.82 31.88 -19.21
N THR A 396 10.68 32.57 -19.16
CA THR A 396 10.19 33.37 -18.03
C THR A 396 9.39 32.51 -17.02
N PRO A 397 8.99 33.01 -15.84
CA PRO A 397 8.18 32.24 -14.89
C PRO A 397 6.89 31.68 -15.51
N LEU A 398 6.24 32.43 -16.41
CA LEU A 398 5.02 31.98 -17.09
C LEU A 398 5.27 30.83 -18.07
N HIS A 399 6.42 30.80 -18.77
CA HIS A 399 6.83 29.62 -19.56
C HIS A 399 7.04 28.38 -18.67
N VAL A 400 7.60 28.57 -17.47
CA VAL A 400 7.84 27.48 -16.54
C VAL A 400 6.51 26.95 -15.99
N ALA A 401 5.58 27.83 -15.59
CA ALA A 401 4.23 27.42 -15.20
C ALA A 401 3.48 26.68 -16.33
N ALA A 402 3.63 27.15 -17.58
CA ALA A 402 3.08 26.51 -18.77
C ALA A 402 3.74 25.16 -19.13
N LYS A 403 4.99 24.91 -18.71
CA LYS A 403 5.67 23.61 -18.85
C LYS A 403 5.23 22.60 -17.79
N TYR A 404 5.06 23.04 -16.54
CA TYR A 404 4.80 22.17 -15.39
C TYR A 404 3.32 22.16 -14.95
N GLY A 405 2.40 22.60 -15.80
CA GLY A 405 0.95 22.56 -15.54
C GLY A 405 0.47 23.38 -14.34
N SER A 406 1.27 24.33 -13.86
CA SER A 406 1.03 25.08 -12.62
C SER A 406 0.00 26.19 -12.83
N LEU A 407 -1.26 25.77 -13.06
CA LEU A 407 -2.39 26.60 -13.45
C LEU A 407 -2.59 27.84 -12.58
N ASP A 408 -2.59 27.67 -11.26
CA ASP A 408 -2.91 28.78 -10.35
C ASP A 408 -1.74 29.77 -10.19
N VAL A 409 -0.49 29.32 -10.39
CA VAL A 409 0.66 30.23 -10.54
C VAL A 409 0.58 30.98 -11.88
N ALA A 410 0.15 30.32 -12.96
CA ALA A 410 -0.08 31.00 -14.24
C ALA A 410 -1.19 32.07 -14.15
N LYS A 411 -2.31 31.78 -13.45
CA LYS A 411 -3.36 32.77 -13.17
C LYS A 411 -2.79 33.99 -12.44
N LEU A 412 -2.03 33.76 -11.37
CA LEU A 412 -1.45 34.82 -10.54
C LEU A 412 -0.45 35.69 -11.32
N LEU A 413 0.41 35.07 -12.15
CA LEU A 413 1.33 35.81 -13.03
C LEU A 413 0.58 36.67 -14.06
N LEU A 414 -0.47 36.13 -14.69
CA LEU A 414 -1.29 36.86 -15.66
C LEU A 414 -2.08 38.01 -14.99
N GLN A 415 -2.60 37.80 -13.77
CA GLN A 415 -3.21 38.87 -12.95
C GLN A 415 -2.21 39.99 -12.61
N ARG A 416 -0.94 39.64 -12.33
CA ARG A 416 0.17 40.58 -12.11
C ARG A 416 0.78 41.11 -13.43
N ARG A 417 0.01 41.11 -14.53
CA ARG A 417 0.38 41.67 -15.85
C ARG A 417 1.62 41.04 -16.53
N ALA A 418 1.94 39.77 -16.25
CA ALA A 418 2.90 39.04 -17.07
C ALA A 418 2.36 38.87 -18.50
N ALA A 419 3.16 39.23 -19.51
CA ALA A 419 2.74 39.16 -20.91
C ALA A 419 2.52 37.70 -21.36
N ALA A 420 1.30 37.38 -21.80
CA ALA A 420 0.89 36.02 -22.15
C ALA A 420 1.73 35.43 -23.30
N ASP A 421 2.10 36.25 -24.29
CA ASP A 421 3.01 35.91 -25.39
C ASP A 421 4.45 36.44 -25.18
N SER A 422 4.95 36.39 -23.95
CA SER A 422 6.40 36.54 -23.70
C SER A 422 7.18 35.56 -24.60
N ALA A 423 8.08 36.04 -25.46
CA ALA A 423 8.85 35.16 -26.37
C ALA A 423 10.19 34.72 -25.75
N GLY A 424 10.44 33.41 -25.70
CA GLY A 424 11.76 32.86 -25.38
C GLY A 424 12.75 32.95 -26.56
N LYS A 425 14.01 32.54 -26.34
CA LYS A 425 15.11 32.63 -27.34
C LYS A 425 14.80 32.00 -28.70
N ASN A 426 13.90 31.02 -28.74
CA ASN A 426 13.51 30.28 -29.96
C ASN A 426 12.19 30.81 -30.57
N GLY A 427 11.67 31.96 -30.10
CA GLY A 427 10.37 32.51 -30.49
C GLY A 427 9.16 31.78 -29.89
N LEU A 428 9.38 30.74 -29.07
CA LEU A 428 8.32 30.03 -28.35
C LEU A 428 7.67 30.96 -27.32
N THR A 429 6.34 30.98 -27.28
CA THR A 429 5.55 31.63 -26.22
C THR A 429 5.08 30.60 -25.18
N PRO A 430 4.61 31.00 -23.99
CA PRO A 430 3.97 30.11 -23.03
C PRO A 430 2.89 29.19 -23.63
N LEU A 431 2.12 29.65 -24.63
CA LEU A 431 1.10 28.82 -25.29
C LEU A 431 1.70 27.68 -26.13
N HIS A 432 2.84 27.90 -26.79
CA HIS A 432 3.59 26.83 -27.47
C HIS A 432 4.09 25.77 -26.48
N VAL A 433 4.52 26.20 -25.28
CA VAL A 433 5.01 25.32 -24.22
C VAL A 433 3.86 24.57 -23.54
N ALA A 434 2.73 25.24 -23.30
CA ALA A 434 1.51 24.63 -22.78
C ALA A 434 0.94 23.57 -23.73
N ALA A 435 0.98 23.83 -25.04
CA ALA A 435 0.76 22.81 -26.06
C ALA A 435 1.78 21.67 -25.87
N HIS A 436 3.09 21.89 -26.09
CA HIS A 436 4.10 20.81 -26.11
C HIS A 436 4.01 19.80 -24.94
N TYR A 437 3.64 20.24 -23.73
CA TYR A 437 3.54 19.39 -22.53
C TYR A 437 2.10 18.97 -22.13
N ASP A 438 1.12 19.10 -23.02
CA ASP A 438 -0.32 18.80 -22.84
C ASP A 438 -0.96 19.46 -21.60
N ASN A 439 -0.57 20.69 -21.30
CA ASN A 439 -1.10 21.45 -20.16
C ASN A 439 -2.42 22.15 -20.53
N GLN A 440 -3.42 21.36 -20.90
CA GLN A 440 -4.72 21.78 -21.45
C GLN A 440 -5.36 22.98 -20.74
N LYS A 441 -5.44 22.94 -19.40
CA LYS A 441 -6.03 24.02 -18.59
C LYS A 441 -5.22 25.31 -18.63
N VAL A 442 -3.89 25.22 -18.78
CA VAL A 442 -3.02 26.40 -18.89
C VAL A 442 -3.06 26.96 -20.31
N ALA A 443 -3.17 26.12 -21.34
CA ALA A 443 -3.39 26.55 -22.72
C ALA A 443 -4.71 27.33 -22.86
N LEU A 444 -5.82 26.80 -22.29
CA LEU A 444 -7.10 27.50 -22.22
C LEU A 444 -6.98 28.84 -21.49
N LEU A 445 -6.38 28.86 -20.29
CA LEU A 445 -6.17 30.09 -19.52
C LEU A 445 -5.36 31.15 -20.28
N LEU A 446 -4.35 30.75 -21.04
CA LEU A 446 -3.54 31.67 -21.84
C LEU A 446 -4.39 32.30 -22.97
N LEU A 447 -5.23 31.51 -23.64
CA LEU A 447 -6.18 32.00 -24.64
C LEU A 447 -7.23 32.95 -24.02
N GLU A 448 -7.80 32.59 -22.87
CA GLU A 448 -8.69 33.45 -22.05
C GLU A 448 -8.03 34.75 -21.54
N LYS A 449 -6.71 34.88 -21.65
CA LYS A 449 -5.92 36.07 -21.30
C LYS A 449 -5.20 36.66 -22.50
N GLY A 450 -5.66 36.36 -23.71
CA GLY A 450 -5.26 37.03 -24.95
C GLY A 450 -3.93 36.56 -25.54
N ALA A 451 -3.44 35.36 -25.20
CA ALA A 451 -2.37 34.73 -25.96
C ALA A 451 -2.86 34.39 -27.37
N SER A 452 -2.06 34.72 -28.40
CA SER A 452 -2.41 34.53 -29.79
C SER A 452 -2.25 33.05 -30.20
N PRO A 453 -3.32 32.38 -30.69
CA PRO A 453 -3.18 31.05 -31.29
C PRO A 453 -2.38 31.08 -32.60
N HIS A 454 -2.14 32.26 -33.19
CA HIS A 454 -1.36 32.49 -34.40
C HIS A 454 0.09 32.90 -34.12
N ALA A 455 0.52 32.99 -32.86
CA ALA A 455 1.92 33.21 -32.51
C ALA A 455 2.81 32.15 -33.18
N THR A 456 3.95 32.56 -33.74
CA THR A 456 4.87 31.66 -34.46
C THR A 456 6.28 31.63 -33.85
N ALA A 457 6.80 30.42 -33.66
CA ALA A 457 8.19 30.20 -33.25
C ALA A 457 9.18 30.46 -34.40
N LYS A 458 10.49 30.43 -34.12
CA LYS A 458 11.56 30.77 -35.09
C LYS A 458 11.57 29.89 -36.36
N ASN A 459 11.02 28.67 -36.30
CA ASN A 459 10.83 27.76 -37.44
C ASN A 459 9.50 27.99 -38.21
N GLY A 460 8.59 28.80 -37.68
CA GLY A 460 7.25 29.05 -38.21
C GLY A 460 6.16 28.12 -37.66
N TYR A 461 6.43 27.30 -36.63
CA TYR A 461 5.39 26.50 -35.97
C TYR A 461 4.49 27.42 -35.14
N THR A 462 3.19 27.14 -35.14
CA THR A 462 2.21 27.69 -34.19
C THR A 462 1.93 26.69 -33.06
N PRO A 463 1.22 27.06 -31.98
CA PRO A 463 0.71 26.11 -31.00
C PRO A 463 -0.10 24.96 -31.61
N LEU A 464 -0.85 25.21 -32.70
CA LEU A 464 -1.63 24.19 -33.40
C LEU A 464 -0.73 23.17 -34.15
N HIS A 465 0.40 23.60 -34.72
CA HIS A 465 1.40 22.68 -35.29
C HIS A 465 1.96 21.72 -34.22
N ILE A 466 2.24 22.23 -33.02
CA ILE A 466 2.75 21.42 -31.90
C ILE A 466 1.69 20.44 -31.41
N ALA A 467 0.45 20.91 -31.24
CA ALA A 467 -0.68 20.07 -30.84
C ALA A 467 -0.96 18.96 -31.87
N ALA A 468 -0.84 19.28 -33.16
CA ALA A 468 -0.97 18.31 -34.25
C ALA A 468 0.13 17.24 -34.24
N LYS A 469 1.43 17.61 -34.14
CA LYS A 469 2.53 16.60 -34.05
C LYS A 469 2.34 15.65 -32.85
N LYS A 470 1.87 16.17 -31.71
CA LYS A 470 1.82 15.43 -30.43
C LYS A 470 0.44 14.82 -30.09
N ASN A 471 -0.51 14.79 -31.03
CA ASN A 471 -1.87 14.27 -30.85
C ASN A 471 -2.68 14.87 -29.69
N GLN A 472 -2.56 16.17 -29.46
CA GLN A 472 -3.18 16.85 -28.30
C GLN A 472 -4.61 17.29 -28.62
N MET A 473 -5.51 16.32 -28.82
CA MET A 473 -6.89 16.52 -29.28
C MET A 473 -7.63 17.64 -28.54
N GLN A 474 -7.53 17.69 -27.21
CA GLN A 474 -8.21 18.72 -26.43
C GLN A 474 -7.60 20.12 -26.62
N ILE A 475 -6.27 20.23 -26.78
CA ILE A 475 -5.59 21.51 -27.03
C ILE A 475 -5.85 21.98 -28.46
N ALA A 476 -5.77 21.09 -29.45
CA ALA A 476 -6.14 21.39 -30.84
C ALA A 476 -7.60 21.86 -30.93
N SER A 477 -8.55 21.14 -30.35
CA SER A 477 -9.97 21.54 -30.29
C SER A 477 -10.14 22.93 -29.66
N THR A 478 -9.40 23.21 -28.58
CA THR A 478 -9.47 24.52 -27.91
C THR A 478 -8.89 25.63 -28.79
N LEU A 479 -7.71 25.42 -29.39
CA LEU A 479 -7.08 26.36 -30.30
C LEU A 479 -7.98 26.67 -31.51
N LEU A 480 -8.56 25.65 -32.13
CA LEU A 480 -9.48 25.77 -33.27
C LEU A 480 -10.76 26.54 -32.89
N ASN A 481 -11.31 26.31 -31.70
CA ASN A 481 -12.46 27.07 -31.19
C ASN A 481 -12.11 28.53 -30.83
N TYR A 482 -10.84 28.84 -30.55
CA TYR A 482 -10.30 30.21 -30.43
C TYR A 482 -9.79 30.78 -31.77
N GLY A 483 -10.16 30.18 -32.91
CA GLY A 483 -9.88 30.71 -34.24
C GLY A 483 -8.47 30.46 -34.77
N ALA A 484 -7.76 29.44 -34.28
CA ALA A 484 -6.47 29.03 -34.83
C ALA A 484 -6.61 28.61 -36.31
N GLU A 485 -5.88 29.27 -37.20
CA GLU A 485 -5.89 29.00 -38.64
C GLU A 485 -5.35 27.58 -38.93
N THR A 486 -6.11 26.77 -39.65
CA THR A 486 -5.75 25.39 -40.03
C THR A 486 -4.79 25.34 -41.22
N ASN A 487 -4.80 26.36 -42.06
CA ASN A 487 -4.04 26.43 -43.31
C ASN A 487 -2.73 27.22 -43.20
N ILE A 488 -2.36 27.68 -42.00
CA ILE A 488 -1.12 28.42 -41.77
C ILE A 488 0.10 27.52 -41.95
N VAL A 489 1.13 28.03 -42.64
CA VAL A 489 2.32 27.27 -43.04
C VAL A 489 3.59 27.66 -42.29
N THR A 490 4.43 26.68 -41.98
CA THR A 490 5.81 26.89 -41.49
C THR A 490 6.73 27.47 -42.58
N LYS A 491 7.98 27.78 -42.21
CA LYS A 491 9.00 28.22 -43.18
C LYS A 491 9.30 27.22 -44.30
N GLN A 492 8.93 25.94 -44.15
CA GLN A 492 9.05 24.88 -45.17
C GLN A 492 7.76 24.64 -45.98
N GLY A 493 6.66 25.34 -45.68
CA GLY A 493 5.36 25.13 -46.31
C GLY A 493 4.51 24.02 -45.67
N VAL A 494 4.88 23.54 -44.49
CA VAL A 494 4.16 22.48 -43.77
C VAL A 494 2.97 23.11 -43.03
N THR A 495 1.80 22.45 -43.00
CA THR A 495 0.63 22.84 -42.19
C THR A 495 0.44 21.90 -40.99
N PRO A 496 -0.44 22.20 -40.01
CA PRO A 496 -0.79 21.25 -38.95
C PRO A 496 -1.31 19.91 -39.48
N LEU A 497 -2.07 19.90 -40.58
CA LEU A 497 -2.56 18.68 -41.23
C LEU A 497 -1.42 17.79 -41.73
N HIS A 498 -0.36 18.38 -42.31
CA HIS A 498 0.82 17.63 -42.72
C HIS A 498 1.50 16.92 -41.54
N LEU A 499 1.60 17.59 -40.38
CA LEU A 499 2.19 17.01 -39.16
C LEU A 499 1.33 15.89 -38.59
N ALA A 500 0.02 16.09 -38.48
CA ALA A 500 -0.91 15.06 -38.01
C ALA A 500 -0.87 13.81 -38.92
N SER A 501 -0.79 14.02 -40.24
CA SER A 501 -0.76 12.93 -41.21
C SER A 501 0.58 12.17 -41.25
N GLN A 502 1.72 12.85 -41.03
CA GLN A 502 3.02 12.18 -40.92
C GLN A 502 3.10 11.29 -39.68
N GLU A 503 2.68 11.81 -38.53
CA GLU A 503 2.77 11.08 -37.26
C GLU A 503 1.73 9.94 -37.17
N GLY A 504 0.60 10.07 -37.89
CA GLY A 504 -0.42 9.02 -38.03
C GLY A 504 -1.67 9.23 -37.19
N HIS A 505 -1.94 10.44 -36.73
CA HIS A 505 -2.99 10.74 -35.76
C HIS A 505 -4.36 10.87 -36.44
N THR A 506 -5.06 9.76 -36.61
CA THR A 506 -6.38 9.67 -37.28
C THR A 506 -7.35 10.75 -36.84
N ASP A 507 -7.56 10.85 -35.53
CA ASP A 507 -8.63 11.66 -34.96
C ASP A 507 -8.29 13.15 -35.07
N MET A 508 -7.00 13.49 -35.01
CA MET A 508 -6.47 14.83 -35.23
C MET A 508 -6.59 15.24 -36.70
N VAL A 509 -6.37 14.31 -37.63
CA VAL A 509 -6.60 14.53 -39.07
C VAL A 509 -8.08 14.83 -39.31
N THR A 510 -9.00 14.00 -38.81
CA THR A 510 -10.45 14.26 -38.91
C THR A 510 -10.82 15.62 -38.32
N LEU A 511 -10.41 15.93 -37.09
CA LEU A 511 -10.70 17.20 -36.41
C LEU A 511 -10.20 18.44 -37.19
N LEU A 512 -9.03 18.35 -37.84
CA LEU A 512 -8.51 19.44 -38.66
C LEU A 512 -9.33 19.62 -39.94
N LEU A 513 -9.81 18.52 -40.54
CA LEU A 513 -10.63 18.53 -41.74
C LEU A 513 -12.06 19.03 -41.47
N ASP A 514 -12.68 18.61 -40.36
CA ASP A 514 -13.95 19.14 -39.82
C ASP A 514 -13.89 20.67 -39.57
N LYS A 515 -12.68 21.19 -39.37
CA LYS A 515 -12.38 22.62 -39.18
C LYS A 515 -11.73 23.27 -40.41
N GLY A 516 -11.95 22.72 -41.60
CA GLY A 516 -11.63 23.37 -42.88
C GLY A 516 -10.15 23.38 -43.28
N ALA A 517 -9.35 22.42 -42.81
CA ALA A 517 -7.99 22.23 -43.32
C ALA A 517 -8.00 21.75 -44.78
N ASN A 518 -7.27 22.44 -45.67
CA ASN A 518 -7.21 22.11 -47.09
C ASN A 518 -6.23 20.94 -47.37
N ILE A 519 -6.80 19.80 -47.76
CA ILE A 519 -6.10 18.56 -48.15
C ILE A 519 -5.12 18.70 -49.32
N HIS A 520 -5.34 19.65 -50.23
CA HIS A 520 -4.54 19.85 -51.44
C HIS A 520 -3.39 20.83 -51.25
N MET A 521 -3.21 21.40 -50.05
CA MET A 521 -2.04 22.22 -49.76
C MET A 521 -0.76 21.40 -49.91
N SER A 522 0.29 22.03 -50.42
CA SER A 522 1.59 21.39 -50.62
C SER A 522 2.75 22.18 -50.03
N THR A 523 3.77 21.46 -49.56
CA THR A 523 5.01 22.03 -49.02
C THR A 523 5.85 22.71 -50.11
N LYS A 524 6.97 23.35 -49.72
CA LYS A 524 7.89 23.96 -50.69
C LYS A 524 8.50 22.99 -51.72
N SER A 525 8.51 21.69 -51.47
CA SER A 525 8.89 20.63 -52.44
C SER A 525 7.71 20.05 -53.23
N GLY A 526 6.47 20.45 -52.92
CA GLY A 526 5.24 19.98 -53.56
C GLY A 526 4.64 18.73 -52.92
N LEU A 527 4.95 18.43 -51.66
CA LEU A 527 4.39 17.29 -50.92
C LEU A 527 3.02 17.67 -50.35
N THR A 528 2.00 16.83 -50.53
CA THR A 528 0.72 16.95 -49.81
C THR A 528 0.71 16.12 -48.52
N SER A 529 -0.31 16.26 -47.69
CA SER A 529 -0.52 15.42 -46.49
C SER A 529 -0.55 13.92 -46.81
N LEU A 530 -1.10 13.53 -47.98
CA LEU A 530 -1.13 12.15 -48.45
C LEU A 530 0.27 11.62 -48.82
N HIS A 531 1.20 12.47 -49.27
CA HIS A 531 2.60 12.08 -49.51
C HIS A 531 3.32 11.73 -48.20
N LEU A 532 3.08 12.48 -47.12
CA LEU A 532 3.69 12.20 -45.81
C LEU A 532 3.07 10.95 -45.15
N ALA A 533 1.76 10.77 -45.27
CA ALA A 533 1.10 9.52 -44.88
C ALA A 533 1.64 8.32 -45.69
N ALA A 534 2.02 8.54 -46.96
CA ALA A 534 2.60 7.51 -47.83
C ALA A 534 4.05 7.15 -47.50
N GLN A 535 4.81 8.09 -46.95
CA GLN A 535 6.18 7.88 -46.47
C GLN A 535 6.23 7.02 -45.21
N GLU A 536 5.33 7.24 -44.26
CA GLU A 536 5.38 6.65 -42.92
C GLU A 536 4.39 5.45 -42.72
N ASP A 537 3.93 4.80 -43.81
CA ASP A 537 2.93 3.70 -43.86
C ASP A 537 1.62 3.98 -43.07
N LYS A 538 1.16 5.24 -43.02
CA LYS A 538 -0.01 5.66 -42.22
C LYS A 538 -1.34 5.41 -42.94
N VAL A 539 -1.60 4.14 -43.25
CA VAL A 539 -2.76 3.69 -44.05
C VAL A 539 -4.10 4.22 -43.52
N ASN A 540 -4.32 4.23 -42.19
CA ASN A 540 -5.57 4.73 -41.61
C ASN A 540 -5.79 6.24 -41.85
N VAL A 541 -4.71 7.03 -41.88
CA VAL A 541 -4.76 8.45 -42.25
C VAL A 541 -5.01 8.60 -43.75
N ALA A 542 -4.37 7.79 -44.58
CA ALA A 542 -4.58 7.81 -46.02
C ALA A 542 -6.04 7.47 -46.42
N ASP A 543 -6.67 6.56 -45.67
CA ASP A 543 -8.09 6.23 -45.79
C ASP A 543 -8.99 7.44 -45.49
N ILE A 544 -8.74 8.17 -44.39
CA ILE A 544 -9.47 9.40 -44.06
C ILE A 544 -9.25 10.49 -45.13
N LEU A 545 -7.99 10.72 -45.54
CA LEU A 545 -7.66 11.73 -46.55
C LEU A 545 -8.32 11.45 -47.91
N THR A 546 -8.23 10.21 -48.41
CA THR A 546 -8.85 9.84 -49.69
C THR A 546 -10.37 9.87 -49.63
N LYS A 547 -10.99 9.48 -48.50
CA LYS A 547 -12.43 9.64 -48.25
C LYS A 547 -12.90 11.11 -48.20
N HIS A 548 -11.99 12.07 -48.06
CA HIS A 548 -12.29 13.50 -48.12
C HIS A 548 -11.83 14.14 -49.45
N GLY A 549 -11.43 13.33 -50.45
CA GLY A 549 -11.11 13.79 -51.80
C GLY A 549 -9.63 14.03 -52.07
N ALA A 550 -8.71 13.54 -51.23
CA ALA A 550 -7.27 13.70 -51.48
C ALA A 550 -6.82 12.92 -52.72
N ASP A 551 -6.41 13.67 -53.75
CA ASP A 551 -5.88 13.19 -55.03
C ASP A 551 -4.69 12.21 -54.83
N GLN A 552 -4.88 10.98 -55.30
CA GLN A 552 -3.95 9.87 -55.18
C GLN A 552 -2.80 9.91 -56.20
N ASP A 553 -2.96 10.67 -57.28
CA ASP A 553 -1.97 10.86 -58.35
C ASP A 553 -1.33 12.27 -58.33
N ALA A 554 -1.63 13.08 -57.30
CA ALA A 554 -1.06 14.40 -57.07
C ALA A 554 0.48 14.39 -57.21
N HIS A 555 1.01 15.29 -58.05
CA HIS A 555 2.44 15.31 -58.38
C HIS A 555 3.25 16.35 -57.57
N THR A 556 4.39 15.94 -57.02
CA THR A 556 5.41 16.86 -56.46
C THR A 556 6.12 17.69 -57.55
N LYS A 557 7.00 18.64 -57.17
CA LYS A 557 7.82 19.41 -58.12
C LYS A 557 8.74 18.57 -59.01
N LEU A 558 9.02 17.32 -58.62
CA LEU A 558 9.80 16.35 -59.39
C LEU A 558 8.91 15.27 -60.06
N GLY A 559 7.59 15.38 -59.93
CA GLY A 559 6.60 14.48 -60.52
C GLY A 559 6.37 13.18 -59.74
N TYR A 560 6.88 13.03 -58.53
CA TYR A 560 6.52 11.89 -57.67
C TYR A 560 5.05 11.97 -57.27
N THR A 561 4.38 10.83 -57.15
CA THR A 561 3.03 10.70 -56.57
C THR A 561 3.12 9.96 -55.23
N PRO A 562 2.08 9.98 -54.37
CA PRO A 562 2.04 9.20 -53.13
C PRO A 562 2.34 7.71 -53.33
N LEU A 563 1.88 7.12 -54.45
CA LEU A 563 2.17 5.73 -54.81
C LEU A 563 3.67 5.49 -55.04
N ILE A 564 4.36 6.41 -55.72
CA ILE A 564 5.81 6.29 -55.96
C ILE A 564 6.60 6.49 -54.66
N VAL A 565 6.12 7.33 -53.74
CA VAL A 565 6.70 7.48 -52.38
C VAL A 565 6.55 6.18 -51.58
N ALA A 566 5.36 5.59 -51.52
CA ALA A 566 5.14 4.30 -50.84
C ALA A 566 6.00 3.17 -51.46
N CYS A 567 6.17 3.17 -52.78
CA CYS A 567 7.06 2.25 -53.51
C CYS A 567 8.56 2.52 -53.30
N HIS A 568 8.96 3.67 -52.75
CA HIS A 568 10.36 3.94 -52.38
C HIS A 568 10.69 3.38 -51.00
N TYR A 569 9.85 3.66 -49.99
CA TYR A 569 10.10 3.30 -48.59
C TYR A 569 9.81 1.83 -48.24
N GLY A 570 9.12 1.08 -49.12
CA GLY A 570 8.82 -0.33 -48.89
C GLY A 570 7.43 -0.58 -48.27
N ASN A 571 6.54 0.41 -48.34
CA ASN A 571 5.27 0.44 -47.61
C ASN A 571 4.19 -0.39 -48.30
N VAL A 572 4.32 -1.72 -48.24
CA VAL A 572 3.45 -2.70 -48.94
C VAL A 572 1.97 -2.49 -48.64
N LYS A 573 1.60 -2.16 -47.41
CA LYS A 573 0.20 -1.94 -47.02
C LYS A 573 -0.35 -0.67 -47.68
N MET A 574 0.39 0.43 -47.59
CA MET A 574 0.03 1.69 -48.24
C MET A 574 -0.04 1.57 -49.77
N VAL A 575 0.87 0.83 -50.41
CA VAL A 575 0.77 0.54 -51.86
C VAL A 575 -0.55 -0.20 -52.17
N ASN A 576 -0.84 -1.29 -51.47
CA ASN A 576 -2.09 -2.04 -51.66
C ASN A 576 -3.35 -1.18 -51.40
N PHE A 577 -3.27 -0.22 -50.48
CA PHE A 577 -4.35 0.73 -50.20
C PHE A 577 -4.54 1.72 -51.35
N LEU A 578 -3.49 2.41 -51.78
CA LEU A 578 -3.55 3.42 -52.85
C LEU A 578 -4.04 2.82 -54.18
N LEU A 579 -3.59 1.60 -54.52
CA LEU A 579 -4.04 0.90 -55.72
C LEU A 579 -5.53 0.52 -55.68
N LYS A 580 -6.05 0.15 -54.50
CA LYS A 580 -7.49 -0.09 -54.32
C LYS A 580 -8.33 1.19 -54.42
N GLN A 581 -7.74 2.34 -54.10
CA GLN A 581 -8.35 3.67 -54.31
C GLN A 581 -8.08 4.26 -55.70
N GLY A 582 -7.60 3.46 -56.66
CA GLY A 582 -7.47 3.85 -58.07
C GLY A 582 -6.18 4.57 -58.47
N ALA A 583 -5.17 4.66 -57.60
CA ALA A 583 -3.89 5.29 -57.93
C ALA A 583 -3.19 4.63 -59.13
N ASN A 584 -2.62 5.44 -60.03
CA ASN A 584 -2.17 4.96 -61.34
C ASN A 584 -0.80 4.25 -61.28
N VAL A 585 -0.83 2.91 -61.36
CA VAL A 585 0.33 2.01 -61.48
C VAL A 585 1.36 2.41 -62.55
N ASN A 586 0.95 3.17 -63.57
CA ASN A 586 1.75 3.57 -64.73
C ASN A 586 2.04 5.08 -64.77
N ALA A 587 1.71 5.84 -63.71
CA ALA A 587 2.09 7.25 -63.57
C ALA A 587 3.62 7.42 -63.70
N LYS A 588 4.07 8.55 -64.28
CA LYS A 588 5.49 8.84 -64.53
C LYS A 588 5.95 10.10 -63.80
N THR A 589 7.12 10.05 -63.17
CA THR A 589 7.82 11.25 -62.69
C THR A 589 8.39 12.08 -63.84
N LYS A 590 8.93 13.27 -63.52
CA LYS A 590 9.65 14.13 -64.49
C LYS A 590 10.83 13.43 -65.18
N ASN A 591 11.41 12.40 -64.55
CA ASN A 591 12.50 11.58 -65.09
C ASN A 591 11.98 10.32 -65.85
N GLY A 592 10.66 10.17 -65.99
CA GLY A 592 9.99 9.03 -66.61
C GLY A 592 9.90 7.77 -65.75
N TYR A 593 10.24 7.84 -64.45
CA TYR A 593 10.14 6.69 -63.55
C TYR A 593 8.68 6.39 -63.21
N THR A 594 8.29 5.11 -63.27
CA THR A 594 7.00 4.62 -62.74
C THR A 594 7.17 4.03 -61.34
N PRO A 595 6.08 3.77 -60.57
CA PRO A 595 6.14 3.01 -59.31
C PRO A 595 6.99 1.73 -59.40
N LEU A 596 6.88 1.01 -60.52
CA LEU A 596 7.63 -0.22 -60.79
C LEU A 596 9.14 0.01 -60.94
N HIS A 597 9.55 1.12 -61.57
CA HIS A 597 10.97 1.52 -61.61
C HIS A 597 11.49 1.87 -60.22
N GLN A 598 10.68 2.55 -59.40
CA GLN A 598 11.10 2.96 -58.06
C GLN A 598 11.26 1.76 -57.11
N ALA A 599 10.32 0.80 -57.16
CA ALA A 599 10.41 -0.43 -56.39
C ALA A 599 11.58 -1.33 -56.85
N ALA A 600 11.82 -1.43 -58.17
CA ALA A 600 12.95 -2.17 -58.73
C ALA A 600 14.32 -1.53 -58.42
N GLN A 601 14.38 -0.22 -58.19
CA GLN A 601 15.58 0.48 -57.74
C GLN A 601 15.94 0.19 -56.28
N GLN A 602 14.97 -0.10 -55.41
CA GLN A 602 15.18 -0.30 -53.97
C GLN A 602 15.14 -1.78 -53.54
N GLY A 603 14.86 -2.70 -54.48
CA GLY A 603 14.85 -4.15 -54.21
C GLY A 603 13.53 -4.72 -53.67
N HIS A 604 12.43 -3.95 -53.71
CA HIS A 604 11.16 -4.29 -53.03
C HIS A 604 10.32 -5.35 -53.76
N THR A 605 10.78 -6.61 -53.75
CA THR A 605 10.15 -7.77 -54.40
C THR A 605 8.63 -7.87 -54.21
N HIS A 606 8.14 -7.69 -52.98
CA HIS A 606 6.71 -7.78 -52.65
C HIS A 606 5.88 -6.67 -53.31
N ILE A 607 6.42 -5.45 -53.37
CA ILE A 607 5.77 -4.32 -54.06
C ILE A 607 5.74 -4.56 -55.56
N ILE A 608 6.80 -5.13 -56.12
CA ILE A 608 6.89 -5.46 -57.56
C ILE A 608 5.83 -6.50 -57.94
N ASN A 609 5.65 -7.56 -57.14
CA ASN A 609 4.57 -8.53 -57.34
C ASN A 609 3.18 -7.85 -57.32
N VAL A 610 2.91 -7.01 -56.33
CA VAL A 610 1.64 -6.27 -56.19
C VAL A 610 1.40 -5.33 -57.38
N LEU A 611 2.42 -4.58 -57.81
CA LEU A 611 2.33 -3.67 -58.96
C LEU A 611 2.06 -4.41 -60.27
N LEU A 612 2.73 -5.55 -60.50
CA LEU A 612 2.52 -6.38 -61.69
C LEU A 612 1.11 -6.99 -61.70
N GLN A 613 0.60 -7.45 -60.56
CA GLN A 613 -0.78 -7.92 -60.40
C GLN A 613 -1.83 -6.84 -60.71
N HIS A 614 -1.51 -5.55 -60.50
CA HIS A 614 -2.38 -4.41 -60.83
C HIS A 614 -2.05 -3.77 -62.20
N GLY A 615 -1.29 -4.44 -63.08
CA GLY A 615 -1.09 -3.99 -64.47
C GLY A 615 -0.01 -2.92 -64.67
N ALA A 616 0.98 -2.82 -63.78
CA ALA A 616 2.17 -2.01 -64.03
C ALA A 616 2.99 -2.57 -65.20
N LYS A 617 3.28 -1.76 -66.22
CA LYS A 617 3.92 -2.21 -67.47
C LYS A 617 5.44 -2.39 -67.28
N PRO A 618 6.00 -3.62 -67.36
CA PRO A 618 7.43 -3.85 -67.13
C PRO A 618 8.32 -3.27 -68.25
N ASN A 619 7.78 -3.22 -69.47
CA ASN A 619 8.46 -2.69 -70.67
C ASN A 619 8.35 -1.16 -70.80
N ALA A 620 7.82 -0.45 -69.79
CA ALA A 620 7.83 1.01 -69.77
C ALA A 620 9.27 1.52 -69.63
N THR A 621 9.62 2.57 -70.37
CA THR A 621 10.93 3.23 -70.31
C THR A 621 10.89 4.59 -69.61
N THR A 622 11.99 4.89 -68.92
CA THR A 622 12.37 6.22 -68.42
C THR A 622 12.84 7.15 -69.55
N ALA A 623 13.02 8.45 -69.25
CA ALA A 623 13.56 9.42 -70.22
C ALA A 623 14.95 9.02 -70.77
N ASN A 624 15.73 8.27 -70.00
CA ASN A 624 17.05 7.75 -70.36
C ASN A 624 16.98 6.32 -70.95
N GLY A 625 15.82 5.87 -71.46
CA GLY A 625 15.64 4.55 -72.09
C GLY A 625 15.72 3.33 -71.16
N ASN A 626 15.99 3.50 -69.86
CA ASN A 626 16.08 2.40 -68.90
C ASN A 626 14.68 1.88 -68.55
N THR A 627 14.50 0.55 -68.50
CA THR A 627 13.34 -0.16 -67.95
C THR A 627 13.57 -0.57 -66.48
N ALA A 628 12.53 -1.03 -65.78
CA ALA A 628 12.64 -1.53 -64.41
C ALA A 628 13.63 -2.72 -64.29
N LEU A 629 13.61 -3.64 -65.27
CA LEU A 629 14.53 -4.79 -65.34
C LEU A 629 15.99 -4.34 -65.53
N ALA A 630 16.23 -3.32 -66.35
CA ALA A 630 17.58 -2.76 -66.54
C ALA A 630 18.13 -2.14 -65.24
N ILE A 631 17.29 -1.44 -64.46
CA ILE A 631 17.68 -0.88 -63.16
C ILE A 631 18.00 -2.00 -62.16
N ALA A 632 17.14 -3.01 -62.02
CA ALA A 632 17.36 -4.13 -61.09
C ALA A 632 18.63 -4.93 -61.42
N LYS A 633 18.87 -5.21 -62.71
CA LYS A 633 20.08 -5.90 -63.18
C LYS A 633 21.35 -5.08 -62.93
N ARG A 634 21.28 -3.75 -63.07
CA ARG A 634 22.41 -2.83 -62.82
C ARG A 634 22.76 -2.71 -61.33
N LEU A 635 21.81 -2.94 -60.43
CA LEU A 635 22.00 -2.86 -58.97
C LEU A 635 22.20 -4.24 -58.31
N GLY A 636 22.11 -5.34 -59.05
CA GLY A 636 22.42 -6.70 -58.57
C GLY A 636 21.27 -7.41 -57.83
N TYR A 637 20.04 -6.91 -57.90
CA TYR A 637 18.89 -7.52 -57.21
C TYR A 637 18.39 -8.78 -57.94
N ILE A 638 19.09 -9.90 -57.76
CA ILE A 638 18.80 -11.22 -58.35
C ILE A 638 17.31 -11.62 -58.30
N SER A 639 16.69 -11.61 -57.12
CA SER A 639 15.27 -11.98 -56.95
C SER A 639 14.31 -11.06 -57.70
N VAL A 640 14.60 -9.76 -57.76
CA VAL A 640 13.79 -8.80 -58.54
C VAL A 640 13.97 -9.00 -60.04
N VAL A 641 15.20 -9.28 -60.49
CA VAL A 641 15.49 -9.62 -61.89
C VAL A 641 14.72 -10.86 -62.30
N ASP A 642 14.65 -11.89 -61.46
CA ASP A 642 13.94 -13.13 -61.76
C ASP A 642 12.41 -12.95 -61.74
N THR A 643 11.86 -12.21 -60.78
CA THR A 643 10.43 -11.81 -60.79
C THR A 643 10.06 -11.04 -62.06
N LEU A 644 10.90 -10.11 -62.52
CA LEU A 644 10.61 -9.31 -63.72
C LEU A 644 10.73 -10.13 -65.01
N LYS A 645 11.72 -11.02 -65.14
CA LYS A 645 11.87 -11.92 -66.31
C LYS A 645 10.59 -12.70 -66.63
N VAL A 646 9.96 -13.28 -65.60
CA VAL A 646 8.76 -14.14 -65.71
C VAL A 646 7.56 -13.41 -66.34
N VAL A 647 7.56 -12.08 -66.37
CA VAL A 647 6.49 -11.24 -66.95
C VAL A 647 6.94 -10.52 -68.23
N THR A 648 8.18 -10.75 -68.71
CA THR A 648 8.76 -10.09 -69.89
C THR A 648 9.20 -11.05 -71.00
N GLU A 649 8.57 -12.22 -71.13
CA GLU A 649 8.87 -13.17 -72.22
C GLU A 649 8.24 -12.76 -73.56
N GLU A 650 8.60 -11.58 -74.07
CA GLU A 650 8.71 -11.34 -75.51
C GLU A 650 10.05 -10.66 -75.85
N VAL A 651 10.63 -11.09 -76.97
CA VAL A 651 12.04 -10.90 -77.33
C VAL A 651 12.36 -9.46 -77.74
N THR A 652 13.52 -8.93 -77.30
CA THR A 652 14.51 -8.27 -78.19
C THR A 652 15.89 -8.20 -77.53
N THR A 653 16.91 -8.65 -78.27
CA THR A 653 18.32 -8.64 -77.84
C THR A 653 19.05 -7.44 -78.42
N THR A 654 19.50 -6.49 -77.59
CA THR A 654 20.52 -5.51 -78.01
C THR A 654 21.41 -5.13 -76.82
N THR A 655 22.72 -5.35 -76.96
CA THR A 655 23.71 -5.00 -75.93
C THR A 655 24.46 -3.74 -76.34
N THR A 656 24.22 -2.63 -75.65
CA THR A 656 25.01 -1.40 -75.77
C THR A 656 25.49 -0.95 -74.39
N THR A 657 26.80 -1.03 -74.18
CA THR A 657 27.47 -0.61 -72.95
C THR A 657 27.73 0.90 -72.99
N ILE A 658 26.93 1.67 -72.25
CA ILE A 658 27.21 3.10 -71.97
C ILE A 658 27.61 3.22 -70.49
N THR A 659 28.88 3.50 -70.25
CA THR A 659 29.48 3.63 -68.91
C THR A 659 29.43 5.07 -68.38
N GLU A 660 28.22 5.58 -68.13
CA GLU A 660 28.06 6.82 -67.34
C GLU A 660 27.81 6.52 -65.86
N LYS A 661 28.40 7.34 -64.97
CA LYS A 661 28.18 7.27 -63.53
C LYS A 661 26.78 7.80 -63.17
N HIS A 662 25.77 6.94 -63.33
CA HIS A 662 24.39 7.26 -63.00
C HIS A 662 24.24 7.59 -61.51
N LYS A 663 24.05 8.88 -61.20
CA LYS A 663 23.74 9.36 -59.84
C LYS A 663 22.46 8.68 -59.35
N LEU A 664 22.44 8.20 -58.10
CA LEU A 664 21.24 7.54 -57.57
C LEU A 664 20.09 8.56 -57.51
N ASN A 665 19.02 8.32 -58.27
CA ASN A 665 17.77 9.06 -58.13
C ASN A 665 17.07 8.61 -56.83
N VAL A 666 17.49 9.16 -55.71
CA VAL A 666 16.67 9.20 -54.50
C VAL A 666 15.63 10.31 -54.72
N PRO A 667 14.34 10.12 -54.39
CA PRO A 667 13.47 11.26 -54.11
C PRO A 667 14.16 12.13 -53.05
N GLU A 668 14.11 13.46 -53.16
CA GLU A 668 14.84 14.36 -52.25
C GLU A 668 14.65 13.93 -50.80
N THR A 669 15.76 13.64 -50.10
CA THR A 669 15.74 12.89 -48.83
C THR A 669 14.91 13.59 -47.78
N MET A 670 13.69 13.08 -47.57
CA MET A 670 12.62 13.72 -46.80
C MET A 670 12.97 13.87 -45.31
N THR A 671 14.04 13.20 -44.86
CA THR A 671 14.62 13.24 -43.53
C THR A 671 15.06 14.63 -43.06
N GLU A 672 15.33 15.60 -43.96
CA GLU A 672 15.62 16.99 -43.56
C GLU A 672 14.36 17.88 -43.43
N VAL A 673 13.19 17.43 -43.90
CA VAL A 673 12.02 18.32 -44.05
C VAL A 673 11.36 18.63 -42.70
N LEU A 674 11.41 17.71 -41.72
CA LEU A 674 10.70 17.87 -40.45
C LEU A 674 11.44 17.44 -39.17
N ASP A 675 12.70 16.97 -39.25
CA ASP A 675 13.54 16.72 -38.08
C ASP A 675 14.18 18.02 -37.55
N VAL A 676 13.34 18.94 -37.07
CA VAL A 676 13.78 20.19 -36.43
C VAL A 676 14.12 19.94 -34.96
N SER A 677 15.14 19.11 -34.74
CA SER A 677 15.86 18.93 -33.47
C SER A 677 15.01 18.49 -32.26
N ASP A 678 14.38 17.31 -32.34
CA ASP A 678 13.89 16.64 -31.12
C ASP A 678 15.08 16.29 -30.15
N GLU A 679 16.31 16.20 -30.68
CA GLU A 679 17.58 16.15 -29.93
C GLU A 679 17.70 17.20 -28.80
N GLU A 680 17.36 18.48 -29.04
CA GLU A 680 17.45 19.53 -28.00
C GLU A 680 16.33 19.44 -26.93
N VAL A 681 15.42 18.48 -27.06
CA VAL A 681 14.45 18.10 -26.03
C VAL A 681 14.84 16.76 -25.38
N LEU A 682 15.38 15.80 -26.14
CA LEU A 682 15.70 14.45 -25.68
C LEU A 682 17.04 14.32 -24.92
N ILE A 683 18.04 15.15 -25.23
CA ILE A 683 19.32 15.22 -24.47
C ILE A 683 19.08 15.55 -22.97
N PHE A 684 17.89 16.04 -22.61
CA PHE A 684 17.50 16.33 -21.22
C PHE A 684 17.06 15.12 -20.38
N CYS A 685 16.95 13.92 -20.95
CA CYS A 685 16.62 12.70 -20.18
C CYS A 685 17.82 12.10 -19.45
N SER A 686 18.93 11.82 -20.15
CA SER A 686 20.05 11.00 -19.62
C SER A 686 20.75 11.60 -18.40
N TYR A 687 20.79 12.93 -18.26
CA TYR A 687 21.34 13.60 -17.07
C TYR A 687 20.33 13.82 -15.93
N CYS A 688 19.02 13.64 -16.17
CA CYS A 688 18.00 13.74 -15.12
C CYS A 688 17.87 12.43 -14.32
N TYR A 689 18.02 11.26 -14.95
CA TYR A 689 17.91 9.96 -14.29
C TYR A 689 18.94 9.81 -13.15
N ILE A 690 20.18 10.26 -13.38
CA ILE A 690 21.25 10.29 -12.38
C ILE A 690 20.93 11.25 -11.21
N ARG A 691 20.20 12.36 -11.44
CA ARG A 691 19.79 13.26 -10.35
C ARG A 691 18.68 12.71 -9.46
N GLN A 692 17.82 11.81 -9.95
CA GLN A 692 16.88 11.10 -9.07
C GLN A 692 17.58 10.05 -8.20
N MET A 693 18.59 9.34 -8.71
CA MET A 693 19.49 8.55 -7.84
C MET A 693 20.15 9.42 -6.76
N ILE A 694 20.64 10.61 -7.09
CA ILE A 694 21.31 11.49 -6.11
C ILE A 694 20.34 12.06 -5.05
N PHE A 695 19.06 12.29 -5.39
CA PHE A 695 18.06 12.65 -4.37
C PHE A 695 17.70 11.45 -3.47
N SER A 696 17.65 10.23 -4.03
CA SER A 696 17.56 9.00 -3.22
C SER A 696 18.77 8.88 -2.28
N ILE A 697 19.99 9.10 -2.77
CA ILE A 697 21.23 9.06 -1.99
C ILE A 697 21.20 10.05 -0.81
N PHE A 698 20.68 11.28 -0.96
CA PHE A 698 20.64 12.21 0.17
C PHE A 698 19.49 11.97 1.17
N CYS A 699 18.47 11.20 0.81
CA CYS A 699 17.51 10.65 1.78
C CYS A 699 18.06 9.37 2.46
N TRP A 700 18.72 8.48 1.70
CA TRP A 700 19.39 7.27 2.20
C TRP A 700 20.54 7.59 3.15
N LEU A 701 21.33 8.64 2.93
CA LEU A 701 22.37 9.07 3.90
C LEU A 701 21.81 9.74 5.17
N LEU A 702 20.48 9.90 5.31
CA LEU A 702 19.84 10.49 6.49
C LEU A 702 18.82 9.58 7.19
N GLN A 703 18.48 8.43 6.59
CA GLN A 703 17.95 7.26 7.27
C GLN A 703 18.86 6.07 7.01
N GLY A 704 19.68 5.72 8.00
CA GLY A 704 20.42 4.45 7.97
C GLY A 704 19.46 3.29 8.19
N ASP A 705 19.13 2.59 7.11
CA ASP A 705 18.71 1.20 7.06
C ASP A 705 19.46 0.56 5.88
N ASP A 706 20.29 -0.45 6.15
CA ASP A 706 21.16 -1.06 5.15
C ASP A 706 20.39 -1.99 4.19
N THR A 707 20.82 -2.03 2.93
CA THR A 707 20.55 -3.18 2.06
C THR A 707 21.81 -3.64 1.31
N MET A 708 22.53 -4.58 1.90
CA MET A 708 23.02 -5.76 1.17
C MET A 708 23.20 -6.96 2.11
N THR A 709 22.46 -8.03 1.83
CA THR A 709 22.76 -9.44 2.16
C THR A 709 23.38 -9.74 3.55
N GLY A 710 22.54 -9.87 4.58
CA GLY A 710 22.90 -10.47 5.87
C GLY A 710 21.67 -11.01 6.61
N ASP A 711 21.79 -12.15 7.30
CA ASP A 711 20.74 -12.72 8.15
C ASP A 711 20.81 -12.17 9.59
N GLY A 712 19.64 -11.94 10.19
CA GLY A 712 19.46 -11.32 11.50
C GLY A 712 19.41 -9.78 11.47
N GLY A 713 18.85 -9.12 12.49
CA GLY A 713 18.15 -9.68 13.64
C GLY A 713 17.48 -8.56 14.45
N GLU A 714 16.30 -8.82 15.01
CA GLU A 714 15.54 -7.78 15.74
C GLU A 714 16.26 -7.39 17.04
N TYR A 715 16.39 -6.08 17.26
CA TYR A 715 16.82 -5.51 18.54
C TYR A 715 15.82 -5.84 19.66
N LEU A 716 16.33 -6.15 20.86
CA LEU A 716 15.53 -6.23 22.08
C LEU A 716 14.73 -4.95 22.27
N ARG A 717 13.41 -5.09 22.37
CA ARG A 717 12.43 -4.01 22.43
C ARG A 717 12.26 -3.51 23.87
N PRO A 718 11.70 -2.31 24.09
CA PRO A 718 11.27 -1.88 25.42
C PRO A 718 10.32 -2.89 26.11
N GLU A 719 9.50 -3.60 25.33
CA GLU A 719 8.67 -4.73 25.77
C GLU A 719 9.48 -5.86 26.42
N ASP A 720 10.63 -6.24 25.84
CA ASP A 720 11.50 -7.33 26.36
C ASP A 720 12.20 -6.98 27.69
N LEU A 721 12.16 -5.70 28.10
CA LEU A 721 12.59 -5.24 29.42
C LEU A 721 11.45 -5.18 30.44
N LYS A 722 10.19 -5.38 30.01
CA LYS A 722 8.99 -5.30 30.85
C LYS A 722 8.55 -6.67 31.39
N GLU A 723 8.88 -7.79 30.73
CA GLU A 723 8.52 -9.16 31.16
C GLU A 723 9.30 -9.72 32.38
N LEU A 724 9.77 -8.88 33.31
CA LEU A 724 10.53 -9.32 34.51
C LEU A 724 9.92 -8.85 35.85
N GLY A 725 8.60 -8.72 35.90
CA GLY A 725 7.78 -8.60 37.10
C GLY A 725 6.27 -8.69 36.78
N ASP A 726 5.37 -9.04 37.71
CA ASP A 726 5.61 -9.65 39.03
C ASP A 726 4.31 -10.29 39.59
N ASP A 727 4.11 -11.60 39.40
CA ASP A 727 2.92 -12.29 39.96
C ASP A 727 3.10 -12.71 41.43
N SER A 728 2.73 -11.84 42.39
CA SER A 728 2.30 -12.25 43.75
C SER A 728 1.46 -11.19 44.51
N LEU A 729 0.34 -10.77 43.90
CA LEU A 729 -0.86 -10.19 44.56
C LEU A 729 -0.73 -8.75 45.16
N PRO A 730 -1.86 -8.05 45.46
CA PRO A 730 -3.21 -8.16 44.90
C PRO A 730 -3.73 -6.82 44.31
N SER A 731 -4.91 -6.90 43.67
CA SER A 731 -5.89 -5.81 43.44
C SER A 731 -5.56 -4.64 42.49
N SER A 732 -6.58 -4.35 41.69
CA SER A 732 -6.90 -3.06 41.03
C SER A 732 -6.19 -2.67 39.73
N GLN A 733 -7.01 -2.68 38.68
CA GLN A 733 -7.27 -1.55 37.77
C GLN A 733 -6.39 -1.30 36.52
N PHE A 734 -6.92 -1.93 35.46
CA PHE A 734 -7.19 -1.36 34.13
C PHE A 734 -6.17 -1.51 33.00
N LEU A 735 -6.66 -2.24 31.98
CA LEU A 735 -6.42 -2.05 30.55
C LEU A 735 -4.98 -2.17 30.07
N ASP A 736 -4.61 -3.39 29.72
CA ASP A 736 -4.09 -3.62 28.37
C ASP A 736 -4.76 -4.86 27.77
N GLY A 737 -4.83 -4.91 26.44
CA GLY A 737 -5.37 -6.04 25.67
C GLY A 737 -6.85 -5.92 25.28
N MET A 738 -7.23 -5.87 23.99
CA MET A 738 -6.42 -5.65 22.79
C MET A 738 -7.35 -5.40 21.57
N ASN A 739 -6.74 -5.37 20.38
CA ASN A 739 -7.21 -6.00 19.14
C ASN A 739 -8.65 -6.57 19.14
N TYR A 740 -9.42 -6.16 18.14
CA TYR A 740 -10.12 -7.07 17.22
C TYR A 740 -11.24 -7.95 17.82
N LEU A 741 -12.53 -7.86 17.39
CA LEU A 741 -13.25 -7.05 16.37
C LEU A 741 -14.71 -7.52 16.11
N ARG A 742 -15.83 -6.88 16.64
CA ARG A 742 -17.23 -6.69 16.02
C ARG A 742 -18.52 -7.56 16.63
N TYR A 743 -19.66 -7.19 17.41
CA TYR A 743 -21.17 -6.63 17.24
C TYR A 743 -21.98 -6.52 18.57
N SER A 744 -23.28 -6.06 18.72
CA SER A 744 -24.38 -5.31 17.95
C SER A 744 -25.62 -5.86 17.12
N LEU A 745 -26.70 -5.04 17.15
CA LEU A 745 -28.07 -4.94 16.52
C LEU A 745 -29.25 -5.86 16.82
N GLU A 746 -30.41 -5.16 16.82
CA GLU A 746 -31.76 -5.57 16.39
C GLU A 746 -32.26 -6.85 17.03
N GLY A 747 -33.29 -6.81 17.89
CA GLY A 747 -34.25 -5.76 18.18
C GLY A 747 -35.54 -6.38 18.79
N ALA A 748 -36.73 -5.81 18.66
CA ALA A 748 -37.15 -4.58 17.99
C ALA A 748 -38.55 -4.18 18.54
N ARG A 749 -39.13 -3.10 17.98
CA ARG A 749 -40.58 -2.79 17.98
C ARG A 749 -41.19 -2.28 19.31
N SER A 750 -42.20 -1.40 19.30
CA SER A 750 -42.83 -0.66 18.17
C SER A 750 -43.64 0.56 18.65
N ASP A 751 -44.24 1.28 17.68
CA ASP A 751 -45.48 2.08 17.78
C ASP A 751 -45.41 3.52 18.36
N SER A 752 -46.18 4.51 17.85
CA SER A 752 -46.86 4.68 16.54
C SER A 752 -47.47 6.11 16.41
N LEU A 753 -48.04 6.44 15.23
CA LEU A 753 -49.05 7.49 14.90
C LEU A 753 -48.64 8.88 14.32
N ARG A 754 -49.10 9.10 13.07
CA ARG A 754 -49.76 10.32 12.50
C ARG A 754 -48.92 11.61 12.22
N SER A 755 -49.20 12.43 11.18
CA SER A 755 -50.03 12.29 9.94
C SER A 755 -50.00 13.56 9.03
N PHE A 756 -50.25 13.40 7.71
CA PHE A 756 -50.61 14.43 6.69
C PHE A 756 -49.50 15.45 6.28
N SER A 757 -49.06 15.52 5.01
CA SER A 757 -49.70 16.07 3.77
C SER A 757 -49.39 17.57 3.55
N SER A 758 -48.44 17.93 2.67
CA SER A 758 -48.60 18.21 1.22
C SER A 758 -49.41 19.47 0.86
N ASP A 759 -48.80 20.45 0.18
CA ASP A 759 -49.05 20.67 -1.27
C ASP A 759 -48.21 21.78 -1.94
N ARG A 760 -48.00 21.62 -3.26
CA ARG A 760 -47.70 22.62 -4.34
C ARG A 760 -46.37 23.40 -4.31
N SER A 761 -45.50 23.44 -5.34
CA SER A 761 -45.53 23.24 -6.82
C SER A 761 -45.61 24.54 -7.66
N HIS A 762 -45.38 24.38 -8.99
CA HIS A 762 -45.25 25.41 -10.05
C HIS A 762 -43.85 26.05 -10.16
N THR A 763 -43.23 26.21 -11.35
CA THR A 763 -43.59 25.89 -12.76
C THR A 763 -42.29 25.75 -13.58
N LEU A 764 -42.14 24.80 -14.53
CA LEU A 764 -42.44 24.89 -15.98
C LEU A 764 -41.73 26.08 -16.72
N SER A 765 -41.22 25.95 -17.96
CA SER A 765 -41.44 24.92 -18.99
C SER A 765 -40.45 24.98 -20.18
N HIS A 766 -40.62 24.02 -21.12
CA HIS A 766 -40.19 24.00 -22.54
C HIS A 766 -38.71 23.66 -22.85
N ALA A 767 -38.32 22.97 -23.95
CA ALA A 767 -38.93 22.15 -25.03
C ALA A 767 -38.06 22.33 -26.31
N SER A 768 -38.07 21.51 -27.37
CA SER A 768 -38.53 20.12 -27.59
C SER A 768 -38.14 19.60 -29.00
N TYR A 769 -37.79 18.31 -29.10
CA TYR A 769 -38.09 17.34 -30.17
C TYR A 769 -37.77 17.55 -31.68
N LEU A 770 -37.82 16.39 -32.37
CA LEU A 770 -37.99 16.10 -33.81
C LEU A 770 -36.71 15.93 -34.65
N ARG A 771 -36.61 14.91 -35.55
CA ARG A 771 -37.29 13.60 -35.67
C ARG A 771 -36.48 12.70 -36.66
N ASP A 772 -36.62 11.37 -36.71
CA ASP A 772 -37.45 10.52 -37.62
C ASP A 772 -36.56 9.28 -37.94
N SER A 773 -36.99 8.07 -38.37
CA SER A 773 -38.29 7.40 -38.50
C SER A 773 -38.02 5.86 -38.52
N ALA A 774 -38.85 4.98 -37.90
CA ALA A 774 -39.85 4.08 -38.54
C ALA A 774 -39.27 2.95 -39.47
N MET A 775 -39.86 1.73 -39.57
CA MET A 775 -41.09 1.14 -38.98
C MET A 775 -41.18 -0.39 -39.22
N ILE A 776 -42.22 -1.06 -38.66
CA ILE A 776 -42.93 -2.27 -39.20
C ILE A 776 -42.15 -3.62 -39.18
N ASP A 777 -42.70 -4.81 -38.85
CA ASP A 777 -43.96 -5.32 -38.23
C ASP A 777 -43.75 -6.83 -37.88
N ASP A 778 -44.59 -7.59 -37.15
CA ASP A 778 -45.51 -7.33 -36.02
C ASP A 778 -46.07 -8.68 -35.47
N THR A 779 -46.58 -8.73 -34.22
CA THR A 779 -47.50 -9.77 -33.65
C THR A 779 -47.01 -11.26 -33.52
N VAL A 780 -47.57 -12.17 -32.69
CA VAL A 780 -48.74 -12.16 -31.77
C VAL A 780 -48.62 -13.15 -30.57
N VAL A 781 -49.33 -12.85 -29.46
CA VAL A 781 -49.80 -13.74 -28.35
C VAL A 781 -48.81 -14.31 -27.28
N ILE A 782 -49.37 -14.40 -26.06
CA ILE A 782 -48.84 -14.79 -24.73
C ILE A 782 -49.85 -15.82 -24.16
N PRO A 783 -49.50 -16.98 -23.52
CA PRO A 783 -49.42 -17.00 -22.05
C PRO A 783 -48.60 -18.10 -21.30
N SER A 784 -48.01 -17.67 -20.18
CA SER A 784 -47.88 -18.33 -18.85
C SER A 784 -47.51 -19.83 -18.64
N HIS A 785 -46.40 -20.00 -17.90
CA HIS A 785 -46.18 -20.90 -16.74
C HIS A 785 -45.91 -22.43 -16.86
N GLN A 786 -45.09 -22.90 -15.90
CA GLN A 786 -44.87 -24.27 -15.35
C GLN A 786 -44.00 -25.31 -16.10
N VAL A 787 -42.68 -25.27 -15.81
CA VAL A 787 -41.96 -26.26 -14.97
C VAL A 787 -41.99 -27.78 -15.35
N SER A 788 -40.80 -28.31 -15.72
CA SER A 788 -40.17 -29.58 -15.25
C SER A 788 -39.78 -30.70 -16.25
N THR A 789 -38.47 -31.01 -16.24
CA THR A 789 -37.81 -32.35 -16.26
C THR A 789 -37.81 -33.34 -17.47
N LEU A 790 -36.59 -33.86 -17.67
CA LEU A 790 -36.19 -35.27 -17.95
C LEU A 790 -36.31 -35.88 -19.37
N ALA A 791 -35.15 -36.18 -19.95
CA ALA A 791 -34.90 -37.41 -20.72
C ALA A 791 -33.45 -37.91 -20.53
N LYS A 792 -33.31 -39.08 -19.91
CA LYS A 792 -32.17 -40.03 -19.96
C LYS A 792 -32.28 -40.85 -21.28
N GLU A 793 -31.35 -41.69 -21.76
CA GLU A 793 -29.93 -42.05 -21.55
C GLU A 793 -29.54 -42.96 -22.74
N ALA A 794 -28.27 -43.01 -23.19
CA ALA A 794 -27.66 -44.21 -23.80
C ALA A 794 -26.15 -44.05 -24.08
N GLU A 795 -25.42 -45.14 -23.85
CA GLU A 795 -23.97 -45.37 -24.02
C GLU A 795 -23.44 -45.16 -25.48
N ARG A 796 -22.14 -45.15 -25.81
CA ARG A 796 -21.01 -45.86 -25.17
C ARG A 796 -19.59 -45.35 -25.49
N ASN A 797 -18.78 -45.24 -24.43
CA ASN A 797 -17.30 -45.27 -24.32
C ASN A 797 -16.40 -45.08 -25.57
N SER A 798 -15.58 -44.02 -25.53
CA SER A 798 -14.12 -44.15 -25.74
C SER A 798 -13.35 -43.09 -24.93
N TYR A 799 -12.08 -43.35 -24.61
CA TYR A 799 -11.38 -42.69 -23.49
C TYR A 799 -10.84 -41.29 -23.81
N ARG A 800 -11.49 -40.23 -23.28
CA ARG A 800 -10.86 -38.91 -23.02
C ARG A 800 -11.37 -38.31 -21.70
N LEU A 801 -10.47 -37.71 -20.93
CA LEU A 801 -10.77 -37.04 -19.65
C LEU A 801 -11.32 -35.62 -19.87
N SER A 802 -12.56 -35.51 -20.37
CA SER A 802 -13.27 -34.23 -20.49
C SER A 802 -13.81 -33.79 -19.12
N TRP A 803 -13.16 -32.80 -18.50
CA TRP A 803 -13.67 -32.12 -17.31
C TRP A 803 -14.61 -30.99 -17.73
N GLY A 804 -15.91 -31.13 -17.46
CA GLY A 804 -16.95 -30.18 -17.86
C GLY A 804 -16.75 -28.75 -17.37
N THR A 805 -17.31 -27.79 -18.11
CA THR A 805 -17.16 -26.34 -17.93
C THR A 805 -17.89 -25.76 -16.72
N GLU A 806 -18.84 -26.51 -16.13
CA GLU A 806 -19.80 -26.03 -15.12
C GLU A 806 -19.19 -25.76 -13.73
N ASN A 807 -17.91 -26.07 -13.51
CA ASN A 807 -17.23 -26.02 -12.20
C ASN A 807 -16.01 -25.07 -12.16
N LEU A 808 -16.07 -23.96 -12.91
CA LEU A 808 -14.97 -23.00 -13.10
C LEU A 808 -15.34 -21.59 -12.63
N ASP A 809 -14.43 -20.91 -11.92
CA ASP A 809 -14.64 -19.57 -11.35
C ASP A 809 -13.93 -18.44 -12.12
N ASN A 810 -13.36 -18.74 -13.29
CA ASN A 810 -12.57 -17.81 -14.10
C ASN A 810 -13.38 -16.58 -14.55
N VAL A 811 -12.92 -15.39 -14.17
CA VAL A 811 -13.41 -14.10 -14.68
C VAL A 811 -12.59 -13.69 -15.92
N ALA A 812 -13.24 -13.07 -16.91
CA ALA A 812 -12.59 -12.62 -18.14
C ALA A 812 -11.57 -11.49 -17.89
N LEU A 813 -10.32 -11.73 -18.28
CA LEU A 813 -9.18 -10.80 -18.13
C LEU A 813 -9.30 -9.51 -18.94
N SER A 814 -10.28 -9.42 -19.85
CA SER A 814 -10.55 -8.26 -20.71
C SER A 814 -11.39 -7.15 -20.07
N SER A 815 -11.82 -7.33 -18.82
CA SER A 815 -12.56 -6.31 -18.07
C SER A 815 -11.61 -5.24 -17.51
N SER A 816 -11.32 -4.21 -18.32
CA SER A 816 -10.40 -3.12 -17.99
C SER A 816 -10.83 -2.31 -16.75
N PRO A 817 -10.04 -2.29 -15.66
CA PRO A 817 -10.34 -1.46 -14.49
C PRO A 817 -10.19 0.03 -14.79
N ILE A 818 -11.05 0.85 -14.19
CA ILE A 818 -11.01 2.31 -14.33
C ILE A 818 -9.79 2.86 -13.55
N HIS A 819 -8.97 3.67 -14.23
CA HIS A 819 -7.72 4.28 -13.73
C HIS A 819 -7.77 4.72 -12.25
N SER A 820 -6.87 4.19 -11.42
CA SER A 820 -6.90 4.36 -9.96
C SER A 820 -5.77 5.26 -9.41
N GLY A 821 -6.14 6.25 -8.57
CA GLY A 821 -5.24 7.30 -8.08
C GLY A 821 -5.59 7.77 -6.67
N PHE A 822 -4.63 7.73 -5.75
CA PHE A 822 -4.89 7.83 -4.31
C PHE A 822 -4.79 9.26 -3.75
N LEU A 823 -5.95 9.92 -3.55
CA LEU A 823 -6.26 10.83 -2.43
C LEU A 823 -7.72 11.30 -2.55
N VAL A 824 -8.53 11.30 -1.47
CA VAL A 824 -9.70 12.20 -1.40
C VAL A 824 -9.28 13.47 -0.67
N SER A 825 -9.09 14.55 -1.42
CA SER A 825 -9.04 15.90 -0.88
C SER A 825 -9.74 16.83 -1.86
N PHE A 826 -10.71 17.57 -1.36
CA PHE A 826 -11.44 18.59 -2.09
C PHE A 826 -11.75 19.76 -1.15
N MET A 827 -11.81 20.98 -1.70
CA MET A 827 -12.28 22.14 -0.95
C MET A 827 -13.80 22.20 -1.05
N VAL A 828 -14.45 22.44 0.08
CA VAL A 828 -15.91 22.42 0.23
C VAL A 828 -16.36 23.82 0.62
N ASP A 829 -16.80 24.61 -0.37
CA ASP A 829 -17.55 25.83 -0.11
C ASP A 829 -19.05 25.55 -0.21
N ALA A 830 -19.61 24.96 0.85
CA ALA A 830 -21.01 24.55 0.87
C ALA A 830 -22.01 25.75 0.95
N ARG A 831 -21.55 27.00 0.92
CA ARG A 831 -22.43 28.18 1.11
C ARG A 831 -23.48 28.35 -0.01
N GLY A 832 -23.20 27.82 -1.21
CA GLY A 832 -24.07 27.96 -2.39
C GLY A 832 -24.64 26.66 -2.99
N GLY A 833 -24.10 25.48 -2.67
CA GLY A 833 -24.51 24.26 -3.37
C GLY A 833 -24.06 22.94 -2.72
N ALA A 834 -24.59 21.84 -3.26
CA ALA A 834 -24.25 20.47 -2.90
C ALA A 834 -22.81 20.12 -3.27
N MET A 835 -22.05 19.51 -2.35
CA MET A 835 -20.65 19.16 -2.58
C MET A 835 -20.38 17.66 -2.38
N ARG A 836 -20.06 16.98 -3.49
CA ARG A 836 -19.75 15.55 -3.55
C ARG A 836 -18.28 15.27 -3.82
N GLY A 837 -17.70 14.29 -3.14
CA GLY A 837 -16.37 13.76 -3.42
C GLY A 837 -16.42 12.23 -3.50
N CYS A 838 -16.09 11.66 -4.65
CA CYS A 838 -16.13 10.21 -4.91
C CYS A 838 -14.80 9.71 -5.49
N ARG A 839 -14.47 8.43 -5.25
CA ARG A 839 -13.35 7.71 -5.88
C ARG A 839 -13.76 6.32 -6.36
N HIS A 840 -13.01 5.82 -7.32
CA HIS A 840 -13.16 4.51 -7.98
C HIS A 840 -13.37 3.30 -7.04
N ASN A 841 -12.91 3.35 -5.77
CA ASN A 841 -13.13 2.28 -4.78
C ASN A 841 -14.49 2.38 -4.04
N GLY A 842 -15.46 3.18 -4.48
CA GLY A 842 -16.78 3.29 -3.81
C GLY A 842 -16.79 4.08 -2.50
N LEU A 843 -15.70 4.81 -2.20
CA LEU A 843 -15.64 5.76 -1.08
C LEU A 843 -16.20 7.11 -1.54
N ARG A 844 -17.32 7.55 -0.93
CA ARG A 844 -18.04 8.79 -1.27
C ARG A 844 -18.32 9.63 -0.03
N ILE A 845 -18.22 10.95 -0.16
CA ILE A 845 -18.61 11.93 0.86
C ILE A 845 -19.58 12.93 0.21
N ILE A 846 -20.66 13.24 0.90
CA ILE A 846 -21.72 14.15 0.45
C ILE A 846 -21.98 15.16 1.56
N ILE A 847 -21.77 16.45 1.26
CA ILE A 847 -22.04 17.56 2.18
C ILE A 847 -23.19 18.39 1.59
N PRO A 848 -24.35 18.43 2.26
CA PRO A 848 -25.50 19.18 1.76
C PRO A 848 -25.28 20.70 1.76
N PRO A 849 -25.99 21.45 0.90
CA PRO A 849 -25.87 22.90 0.83
C PRO A 849 -26.15 23.56 2.18
N ARG A 850 -25.40 24.63 2.47
CA ARG A 850 -25.45 25.45 3.68
C ARG A 850 -25.14 24.70 4.99
N LYS A 851 -24.67 23.45 4.95
CA LYS A 851 -24.30 22.68 6.16
C LYS A 851 -22.87 22.90 6.66
N CYS A 852 -22.06 23.74 6.02
CA CYS A 852 -20.71 24.10 6.49
C CYS A 852 -20.61 25.61 6.74
N THR A 853 -19.97 26.01 7.85
CA THR A 853 -19.85 27.40 8.31
C THR A 853 -18.94 28.26 7.44
N ALA A 854 -17.87 27.67 6.90
CA ALA A 854 -16.85 28.33 6.10
C ALA A 854 -16.25 27.36 5.06
N PRO A 855 -15.58 27.86 3.99
CA PRO A 855 -14.95 27.01 2.99
C PRO A 855 -13.89 26.08 3.60
N THR A 856 -14.23 24.79 3.73
CA THR A 856 -13.44 23.83 4.51
C THR A 856 -12.79 22.81 3.59
N ARG A 857 -11.48 22.58 3.73
CA ARG A 857 -10.80 21.50 2.99
C ARG A 857 -11.06 20.16 3.65
N VAL A 858 -11.93 19.37 3.04
CA VAL A 858 -12.21 18.00 3.51
C VAL A 858 -11.18 17.03 2.95
N THR A 859 -10.67 16.16 3.82
CA THR A 859 -9.76 15.07 3.45
C THR A 859 -10.29 13.75 3.99
N CYS A 860 -10.19 12.69 3.19
CA CYS A 860 -10.53 11.33 3.59
C CYS A 860 -9.48 10.35 3.07
N ARG A 861 -8.89 9.55 3.96
CA ARG A 861 -7.66 8.79 3.70
C ARG A 861 -7.70 7.42 4.38
N LEU A 862 -7.34 6.38 3.64
CA LEU A 862 -7.19 5.03 4.20
C LEU A 862 -5.88 4.93 4.99
N VAL A 863 -5.96 4.55 6.27
CA VAL A 863 -4.84 4.55 7.22
C VAL A 863 -4.06 3.24 7.15
N LYS A 864 -2.72 3.33 7.19
CA LYS A 864 -1.84 2.16 7.37
C LYS A 864 -1.74 1.81 8.85
N ARG A 865 -1.83 0.53 9.21
CA ARG A 865 -1.89 0.05 10.61
C ARG A 865 -0.79 0.60 11.53
N HIS A 866 0.41 0.89 11.02
CA HIS A 866 1.53 1.47 11.77
C HIS A 866 1.42 2.99 12.05
N ARG A 867 0.34 3.66 11.63
CA ARG A 867 0.11 5.11 11.89
C ARG A 867 -0.87 5.40 13.02
N LEU A 868 -1.42 4.35 13.65
CA LEU A 868 -2.38 4.47 14.76
C LEU A 868 -1.64 4.17 16.07
N ALA A 869 -1.85 5.01 17.10
CA ALA A 869 -1.34 4.75 18.44
C ALA A 869 -2.06 3.54 19.07
N THR A 870 -3.39 3.56 19.02
CA THR A 870 -4.23 2.49 19.56
C THR A 870 -5.15 1.93 18.46
N MET A 871 -5.05 0.63 18.20
CA MET A 871 -6.04 -0.06 17.37
C MET A 871 -7.41 -0.03 18.07
N PRO A 872 -8.53 -0.02 17.32
CA PRO A 872 -9.83 -0.09 17.96
C PRO A 872 -9.93 -1.33 18.89
N PRO A 873 -10.47 -1.19 20.11
CA PRO A 873 -10.57 -2.25 21.10
C PRO A 873 -11.85 -3.05 20.88
N MET A 874 -11.73 -4.37 20.77
CA MET A 874 -12.88 -5.24 20.52
C MET A 874 -12.67 -6.64 21.14
N VAL A 875 -13.33 -7.68 20.62
CA VAL A 875 -13.77 -8.88 21.35
C VAL A 875 -13.57 -10.16 20.49
N GLU A 876 -13.81 -11.38 20.99
CA GLU A 876 -13.66 -12.62 20.18
C GLU A 876 -14.93 -13.00 19.37
N GLY A 877 -14.74 -13.42 18.08
CA GLY A 877 -15.77 -13.68 17.04
C GLY A 877 -15.53 -13.03 15.65
N GLU A 878 -14.29 -12.61 15.38
CA GLU A 878 -14.10 -11.17 15.24
C GLU A 878 -12.77 -10.72 14.51
N GLY A 879 -12.86 -9.82 13.50
CA GLY A 879 -11.80 -9.31 12.56
C GLY A 879 -12.39 -8.28 11.53
N LEU A 880 -11.68 -7.33 10.86
CA LEU A 880 -12.16 -6.00 10.30
C LEU A 880 -13.14 -5.96 9.08
N ALA A 881 -13.77 -4.79 8.76
CA ALA A 881 -14.68 -4.63 7.59
C ALA A 881 -14.11 -3.82 6.40
N SER A 882 -13.45 -2.70 6.69
CA SER A 882 -12.76 -1.83 5.75
C SER A 882 -11.35 -1.53 6.27
N ARG A 883 -10.50 -0.83 5.53
CA ARG A 883 -9.38 -0.12 6.18
C ARG A 883 -9.94 0.99 7.07
N LEU A 884 -9.23 1.31 8.15
CA LEU A 884 -9.49 2.50 8.95
C LEU A 884 -9.36 3.76 8.10
N ILE A 885 -10.17 4.77 8.42
CA ILE A 885 -10.27 6.00 7.66
C ILE A 885 -9.94 7.18 8.56
N GLU A 886 -8.94 7.96 8.15
CA GLU A 886 -8.64 9.30 8.66
C GLU A 886 -9.52 10.29 7.90
N VAL A 887 -10.40 11.00 8.62
CA VAL A 887 -11.14 12.14 8.07
C VAL A 887 -10.61 13.44 8.66
N GLY A 888 -10.71 14.53 7.90
CA GLY A 888 -10.18 15.83 8.30
C GLY A 888 -11.00 16.99 7.72
N PRO A 889 -11.07 18.13 8.44
CA PRO A 889 -10.36 18.42 9.70
C PRO A 889 -10.96 17.68 10.91
N SER A 890 -10.12 17.17 11.81
CA SER A 890 -10.59 16.59 13.08
C SER A 890 -11.21 17.68 13.95
N GLY A 891 -12.35 17.39 14.59
CA GLY A 891 -13.12 18.35 15.38
C GLY A 891 -13.93 19.36 14.54
N ALA A 892 -13.96 19.23 13.20
CA ALA A 892 -14.80 20.09 12.37
C ALA A 892 -16.29 19.79 12.63
N GLN A 893 -17.04 20.81 13.05
CA GLN A 893 -18.49 20.74 13.26
C GLN A 893 -19.25 21.29 12.04
N PHE A 894 -20.35 20.64 11.70
CA PHE A 894 -21.23 21.03 10.60
C PHE A 894 -22.57 21.57 11.13
N LEU A 895 -23.20 22.49 10.38
CA LEU A 895 -24.52 23.06 10.67
C LEU A 895 -25.68 22.07 10.41
N GLY A 896 -25.35 20.81 10.15
CA GLY A 896 -26.26 19.70 9.96
C GLY A 896 -25.47 18.44 9.58
N PRO A 897 -26.16 17.32 9.40
CA PRO A 897 -25.53 16.04 9.06
C PRO A 897 -24.86 16.04 7.69
N VAL A 898 -23.84 15.19 7.59
CA VAL A 898 -22.97 14.92 6.44
C VAL A 898 -22.90 13.41 6.25
N ILE A 899 -22.90 12.95 4.99
CA ILE A 899 -22.93 11.53 4.63
C ILE A 899 -21.54 11.05 4.18
N VAL A 900 -21.10 9.91 4.70
CA VAL A 900 -19.83 9.24 4.35
C VAL A 900 -20.12 7.77 4.03
N GLU A 901 -20.01 7.39 2.76
CA GLU A 901 -20.27 6.05 2.23
C GLU A 901 -18.95 5.29 2.01
N ILE A 902 -18.84 4.07 2.57
CA ILE A 902 -17.58 3.32 2.70
C ILE A 902 -17.76 1.86 2.26
N PRO A 903 -16.91 1.30 1.38
CA PRO A 903 -16.97 -0.10 0.99
C PRO A 903 -16.58 -1.06 2.14
N HIS A 904 -17.25 -2.21 2.25
CA HIS A 904 -16.89 -3.30 3.16
C HIS A 904 -16.62 -4.63 2.44
N PHE A 905 -15.79 -5.47 3.07
CA PHE A 905 -15.33 -6.76 2.54
C PHE A 905 -15.71 -7.95 3.41
N ALA A 906 -16.72 -7.80 4.27
CA ALA A 906 -17.29 -8.90 5.02
C ALA A 906 -18.33 -9.69 4.21
N ALA A 907 -18.53 -10.94 4.56
CA ALA A 907 -19.80 -11.62 4.29
C ALA A 907 -20.76 -11.46 5.48
N LEU A 908 -22.04 -11.26 5.20
CA LEU A 908 -23.07 -10.98 6.22
C LEU A 908 -23.92 -12.21 6.63
N ARG A 909 -23.72 -13.35 5.94
CA ARG A 909 -24.36 -14.65 6.20
C ARG A 909 -25.84 -14.56 6.63
N GLY A 910 -26.71 -14.13 5.71
CA GLY A 910 -28.15 -14.17 5.93
C GLY A 910 -28.66 -13.39 7.15
N LYS A 911 -27.99 -12.28 7.50
CA LYS A 911 -28.27 -11.42 8.67
C LYS A 911 -27.92 -12.03 10.04
N GLU A 912 -27.14 -13.12 10.07
CA GLU A 912 -26.30 -13.44 11.24
C GLU A 912 -25.32 -12.29 11.58
N ARG A 913 -25.04 -11.43 10.58
CA ARG A 913 -24.15 -10.27 10.71
C ARG A 913 -24.73 -9.01 9.96
N GLU A 914 -24.88 -7.84 10.60
CA GLU A 914 -25.32 -6.48 10.09
C GLU A 914 -24.20 -5.51 9.55
N LEU A 915 -24.02 -4.26 10.04
CA LEU A 915 -22.84 -3.33 9.91
C LEU A 915 -22.86 -2.10 10.88
N VAL A 916 -21.78 -1.82 11.64
CA VAL A 916 -21.60 -0.55 12.40
C VAL A 916 -20.34 0.25 12.08
N VAL A 917 -20.19 1.36 12.82
CA VAL A 917 -19.07 2.30 12.89
C VAL A 917 -18.51 2.43 14.32
N LEU A 918 -17.19 2.41 14.49
CA LEU A 918 -16.50 3.02 15.65
C LEU A 918 -15.83 4.34 15.22
N ARG A 919 -15.85 5.34 16.10
CA ARG A 919 -15.14 6.62 15.95
C ARG A 919 -14.09 6.86 17.02
N SER A 920 -13.08 7.66 16.70
CA SER A 920 -12.05 8.12 17.62
C SER A 920 -11.65 9.56 17.34
N GLU A 921 -11.74 10.41 18.36
CA GLU A 921 -11.44 11.85 18.25
C GLU A 921 -9.93 12.13 18.17
N ASN A 922 -9.11 11.25 18.75
CA ASN A 922 -7.67 11.44 18.97
C ASN A 922 -6.79 10.24 18.56
N GLY A 923 -7.37 9.10 18.19
CA GLY A 923 -6.65 7.85 17.89
C GLY A 923 -6.34 6.97 19.11
N ASP A 924 -6.46 7.48 20.33
CA ASP A 924 -6.18 6.71 21.56
C ASP A 924 -7.41 5.98 22.11
N SER A 925 -8.58 6.63 22.03
CA SER A 925 -9.83 6.11 22.59
C SER A 925 -10.91 5.95 21.51
N TRP A 926 -11.70 4.87 21.60
CA TRP A 926 -12.67 4.49 20.58
C TRP A 926 -14.06 4.34 21.20
N LYS A 927 -15.08 4.82 20.49
CA LYS A 927 -16.49 4.73 20.90
C LYS A 927 -17.35 4.32 19.71
N GLU A 928 -18.49 3.71 20.00
CA GLU A 928 -19.47 3.36 18.98
C GLU A 928 -20.20 4.62 18.49
N HIS A 929 -20.30 4.79 17.18
CA HIS A 929 -20.96 5.95 16.57
C HIS A 929 -22.43 5.62 16.31
N TYR A 930 -23.27 5.89 17.31
CA TYR A 930 -24.72 5.76 17.18
C TYR A 930 -25.28 6.92 16.34
N CYS A 931 -25.75 6.60 15.15
CA CYS A 931 -26.61 7.48 14.35
C CYS A 931 -27.70 6.61 13.70
N GLU A 932 -28.76 6.36 14.47
CA GLU A 932 -30.04 5.93 13.89
C GLU A 932 -30.58 7.10 13.04
N TYR A 933 -31.22 6.79 11.91
CA TYR A 933 -31.85 7.76 11.02
C TYR A 933 -33.04 7.12 10.31
N THR A 934 -34.10 7.88 10.05
CA THR A 934 -35.21 7.41 9.20
C THR A 934 -34.95 7.71 7.73
N GLU A 935 -35.69 7.07 6.81
CA GLU A 935 -35.65 7.44 5.39
C GLU A 935 -36.21 8.86 5.16
N ASP A 936 -37.19 9.29 5.98
CA ASP A 936 -37.72 10.66 5.96
C ASP A 936 -36.65 11.69 6.37
N GLU A 937 -35.91 11.45 7.46
CA GLU A 937 -34.78 12.28 7.86
C GLU A 937 -33.69 12.28 6.79
N LEU A 938 -33.40 11.13 6.15
CA LEU A 938 -32.44 11.06 5.06
C LEU A 938 -32.88 11.92 3.86
N ASN A 939 -34.18 11.93 3.54
CA ASN A 939 -34.75 12.78 2.50
C ASN A 939 -34.73 14.28 2.90
N GLU A 940 -34.93 14.63 4.18
CA GLU A 940 -34.72 16.00 4.67
C GLU A 940 -33.26 16.46 4.55
N ILE A 941 -32.29 15.55 4.71
CA ILE A 941 -30.86 15.83 4.50
C ILE A 941 -30.57 16.10 3.02
N LEU A 942 -31.33 15.51 2.10
CA LEU A 942 -31.23 15.69 0.66
C LEU A 942 -32.03 16.89 0.12
N ASN A 943 -33.00 17.46 0.86
CA ASN A 943 -33.85 18.56 0.39
C ASN A 943 -33.03 19.78 -0.04
N GLY A 944 -32.82 19.91 -1.37
CA GLY A 944 -31.89 20.86 -1.99
C GLY A 944 -30.73 20.24 -2.80
N MET A 945 -30.72 18.93 -3.02
CA MET A 945 -29.73 18.21 -3.82
C MET A 945 -30.37 17.29 -4.86
N ASP A 946 -29.88 17.36 -6.10
CA ASP A 946 -30.35 16.57 -7.25
C ASP A 946 -29.62 15.20 -7.31
N GLU A 947 -29.42 14.55 -6.16
CA GLU A 947 -28.75 13.24 -6.04
C GLU A 947 -29.67 12.19 -5.42
N VAL A 948 -30.04 11.18 -6.22
CA VAL A 948 -30.64 9.94 -5.71
C VAL A 948 -29.61 9.17 -4.89
N LEU A 949 -29.98 8.75 -3.68
CA LEU A 949 -29.19 7.82 -2.86
C LEU A 949 -29.57 6.38 -3.16
N ASP A 950 -28.59 5.49 -3.07
CA ASP A 950 -28.83 4.04 -3.12
C ASP A 950 -29.72 3.60 -1.96
N SER A 951 -30.68 2.71 -2.27
CA SER A 951 -31.56 2.06 -1.30
C SER A 951 -30.77 1.18 -0.32
N PRO A 952 -31.32 0.81 0.85
CA PRO A 952 -30.67 -0.12 1.77
C PRO A 952 -30.29 -1.46 1.09
N GLU A 953 -31.14 -1.97 0.20
CA GLU A 953 -30.86 -3.20 -0.54
C GLU A 953 -29.74 -3.03 -1.57
N ASP A 954 -29.67 -1.89 -2.25
CA ASP A 954 -28.62 -1.63 -3.24
C ASP A 954 -27.28 -1.31 -2.59
N LEU A 955 -27.29 -0.70 -1.39
CA LEU A 955 -26.11 -0.61 -0.52
C LEU A 955 -25.62 -2.00 -0.10
N GLU A 956 -26.51 -2.94 0.26
CA GLU A 956 -26.12 -4.31 0.61
C GLU A 956 -25.53 -5.05 -0.62
N LYS A 957 -26.17 -4.93 -1.80
CA LYS A 957 -25.66 -5.48 -3.08
C LYS A 957 -24.30 -4.89 -3.46
N LYS A 958 -24.11 -3.57 -3.30
CA LYS A 958 -22.85 -2.85 -3.59
C LYS A 958 -21.79 -3.00 -2.49
N ARG A 959 -22.17 -3.56 -1.33
CA ARG A 959 -21.37 -3.67 -0.11
C ARG A 959 -20.83 -2.33 0.40
N ILE A 960 -21.73 -1.36 0.60
CA ILE A 960 -21.42 0.00 1.06
C ILE A 960 -22.11 0.28 2.42
N CYS A 961 -21.32 0.66 3.41
CA CYS A 961 -21.78 1.16 4.70
C CYS A 961 -21.96 2.69 4.63
N ARG A 962 -23.17 3.19 4.90
CA ARG A 962 -23.48 4.63 4.94
C ARG A 962 -23.38 5.13 6.39
N ILE A 963 -22.45 6.04 6.65
CA ILE A 963 -22.32 6.77 7.93
C ILE A 963 -22.97 8.15 7.77
N ILE A 964 -23.77 8.55 8.75
CA ILE A 964 -24.24 9.94 8.89
C ILE A 964 -23.60 10.54 10.14
N THR A 965 -23.04 11.74 10.05
CA THR A 965 -22.38 12.42 11.18
C THR A 965 -22.58 13.94 11.12
N ARG A 966 -22.57 14.63 12.26
CA ARG A 966 -22.64 16.11 12.34
C ARG A 966 -21.27 16.76 12.59
N ASP A 967 -20.25 15.94 12.78
CA ASP A 967 -18.86 16.33 13.03
C ASP A 967 -17.86 15.29 12.49
N PHE A 968 -16.61 15.69 12.30
CA PHE A 968 -15.54 14.80 11.85
C PHE A 968 -14.60 14.41 13.02
N PRO A 969 -14.65 13.16 13.53
CA PRO A 969 -13.61 12.62 14.40
C PRO A 969 -12.31 12.43 13.62
N GLN A 970 -11.16 12.28 14.28
CA GLN A 970 -9.91 11.98 13.58
C GLN A 970 -9.95 10.67 12.81
N TYR A 971 -10.64 9.65 13.34
CA TYR A 971 -10.78 8.35 12.67
C TYR A 971 -12.19 7.75 12.74
N PHE A 972 -12.57 7.08 11.65
CA PHE A 972 -13.65 6.09 11.57
C PHE A 972 -13.09 4.69 11.28
N ALA A 973 -13.72 3.67 11.86
CA ALA A 973 -13.51 2.26 11.52
C ALA A 973 -14.86 1.59 11.26
N VAL A 974 -15.01 0.87 10.15
CA VAL A 974 -16.25 0.13 9.82
C VAL A 974 -16.11 -1.33 10.23
N VAL A 975 -17.23 -1.91 10.69
CA VAL A 975 -17.22 -3.03 11.63
C VAL A 975 -18.46 -3.90 11.33
N SER A 976 -18.32 -5.07 10.67
CA SER A 976 -19.42 -6.06 10.47
C SER A 976 -19.20 -7.53 10.97
N ARG A 977 -19.96 -7.96 11.95
CA ARG A 977 -19.60 -8.27 13.36
C ARG A 977 -20.48 -9.55 13.79
N ILE A 978 -20.70 -10.07 15.02
CA ILE A 978 -21.70 -11.17 15.36
C ILE A 978 -22.98 -10.74 16.15
N LYS A 979 -24.21 -10.91 15.59
CA LYS A 979 -25.40 -10.04 15.86
C LYS A 979 -25.98 -10.08 17.31
N GLN A 980 -26.45 -8.93 17.81
CA GLN A 980 -26.79 -8.59 19.21
C GLN A 980 -27.92 -7.54 19.40
N ASP A 981 -29.09 -7.99 19.78
CA ASP A 981 -30.19 -7.17 20.26
C ASP A 981 -29.74 -6.32 21.48
N SER A 982 -30.03 -5.01 21.57
CA SER A 982 -29.61 -4.20 22.73
C SER A 982 -30.61 -3.15 23.18
N ASN A 983 -30.76 -2.97 24.49
CA ASN A 983 -31.70 -2.02 25.10
C ASN A 983 -31.15 -1.43 26.42
N LEU A 984 -31.73 -0.33 26.90
CA LEU A 984 -31.44 0.30 28.20
C LEU A 984 -32.36 -0.28 29.28
N ILE A 985 -31.81 -1.14 30.15
CA ILE A 985 -32.56 -1.82 31.22
C ILE A 985 -32.21 -1.18 32.57
N GLY A 986 -33.22 -0.85 33.38
CA GLY A 986 -33.09 -0.17 34.68
C GLY A 986 -33.56 -0.99 35.89
N PRO A 987 -33.69 -0.35 37.06
CA PRO A 987 -34.24 -0.96 38.27
C PRO A 987 -35.64 -1.56 38.09
N GLU A 988 -36.44 -1.00 37.18
CA GLU A 988 -37.76 -1.49 36.77
C GLU A 988 -37.75 -2.90 36.13
N GLY A 989 -36.57 -3.43 35.75
CA GLY A 989 -36.45 -4.69 35.03
C GLY A 989 -36.71 -4.55 33.53
N GLY A 990 -37.02 -5.67 32.86
CA GLY A 990 -37.35 -5.70 31.43
C GLY A 990 -37.10 -7.05 30.77
N VAL A 991 -37.39 -7.14 29.46
CA VAL A 991 -37.14 -8.33 28.63
C VAL A 991 -36.33 -7.92 27.40
N LEU A 992 -35.40 -8.78 26.99
CA LEU A 992 -34.61 -8.66 25.77
C LEU A 992 -34.68 -10.01 25.03
N SER A 993 -35.10 -10.01 23.78
CA SER A 993 -35.32 -11.20 22.95
C SER A 993 -34.52 -11.08 21.65
N SER A 994 -34.17 -12.20 20.99
CA SER A 994 -33.33 -12.13 19.79
C SER A 994 -34.07 -12.15 18.44
N THR A 995 -33.78 -11.24 17.50
CA THR A 995 -34.40 -11.28 16.14
C THR A 995 -33.86 -12.40 15.27
N VAL A 996 -32.60 -12.81 15.47
CA VAL A 996 -31.99 -13.92 14.70
C VAL A 996 -32.55 -15.26 15.19
N VAL A 997 -32.82 -15.39 16.49
CA VAL A 997 -33.47 -16.56 17.07
C VAL A 997 -34.52 -16.11 18.11
N PRO A 998 -35.79 -15.90 17.72
CA PRO A 998 -36.85 -15.40 18.62
C PRO A 998 -37.16 -16.25 19.86
N GLN A 999 -36.68 -17.49 19.89
CA GLN A 999 -36.74 -18.40 21.04
C GLN A 999 -35.70 -18.06 22.14
N VAL A 1000 -34.67 -17.26 21.83
CA VAL A 1000 -33.64 -16.81 22.77
C VAL A 1000 -34.09 -15.53 23.46
N GLN A 1001 -34.19 -15.55 24.79
CA GLN A 1001 -34.70 -14.44 25.59
C GLN A 1001 -33.95 -14.30 26.92
N ALA A 1002 -33.91 -13.07 27.45
CA ALA A 1002 -33.32 -12.70 28.72
C ALA A 1002 -34.30 -11.80 29.51
N VAL A 1003 -34.75 -12.26 30.68
CA VAL A 1003 -35.74 -11.59 31.53
C VAL A 1003 -35.08 -11.09 32.81
N PHE A 1004 -35.17 -9.78 33.03
CA PHE A 1004 -34.59 -9.05 34.15
C PHE A 1004 -35.71 -8.70 35.14
N PRO A 1005 -35.80 -9.33 36.32
CA PRO A 1005 -36.79 -8.96 37.32
C PRO A 1005 -36.46 -7.61 37.96
N GLU A 1006 -37.48 -6.94 38.49
CA GLU A 1006 -37.36 -5.67 39.19
C GLU A 1006 -36.28 -5.74 40.28
N GLY A 1007 -35.36 -4.77 40.30
CA GLY A 1007 -34.22 -4.70 41.22
C GLY A 1007 -33.03 -5.62 40.87
N ALA A 1008 -33.01 -6.29 39.72
CA ALA A 1008 -31.81 -6.99 39.24
C ALA A 1008 -30.65 -6.04 38.90
N LEU A 1009 -30.98 -4.79 38.54
CA LEU A 1009 -30.05 -3.70 38.26
C LEU A 1009 -30.35 -2.50 39.18
N THR A 1010 -29.30 -1.78 39.59
CA THR A 1010 -29.41 -0.59 40.45
C THR A 1010 -29.28 0.74 39.68
N LYS A 1011 -28.95 0.68 38.38
CA LYS A 1011 -28.83 1.82 37.48
C LYS A 1011 -29.25 1.38 36.07
N ARG A 1012 -29.85 2.29 35.28
CA ARG A 1012 -30.08 2.07 33.85
C ARG A 1012 -28.74 1.89 33.13
N ILE A 1013 -28.59 0.76 32.44
CA ILE A 1013 -27.41 0.42 31.63
C ILE A 1013 -27.83 -0.17 30.30
N ARG A 1014 -27.00 -0.02 29.25
CA ARG A 1014 -27.20 -0.74 27.99
C ARG A 1014 -26.78 -2.19 28.18
N VAL A 1015 -27.68 -3.12 27.88
CA VAL A 1015 -27.45 -4.57 27.89
C VAL A 1015 -27.64 -5.08 26.47
N GLY A 1016 -26.79 -6.02 26.04
CA GLY A 1016 -26.84 -6.65 24.73
C GLY A 1016 -27.00 -8.17 24.84
N LEU A 1017 -27.78 -8.76 23.94
CA LEU A 1017 -28.04 -10.19 23.80
C LEU A 1017 -27.67 -10.65 22.39
N GLN A 1018 -26.59 -11.41 22.24
CA GLN A 1018 -26.21 -12.06 20.98
C GLN A 1018 -26.82 -13.46 20.90
N ALA A 1019 -27.28 -13.86 19.71
CA ALA A 1019 -27.64 -15.24 19.41
C ALA A 1019 -27.03 -15.67 18.07
N GLN A 1020 -25.98 -16.49 18.11
CA GLN A 1020 -25.32 -17.03 16.90
C GLN A 1020 -25.92 -18.41 16.55
N PRO A 1021 -26.57 -18.58 15.38
CA PRO A 1021 -27.10 -19.88 14.94
C PRO A 1021 -26.02 -20.93 14.71
N MET A 1022 -26.45 -22.20 14.63
CA MET A 1022 -25.58 -23.35 14.40
C MET A 1022 -25.96 -24.08 13.11
N HIS A 1023 -25.03 -24.15 12.16
CA HIS A 1023 -25.19 -24.99 10.97
C HIS A 1023 -24.93 -26.46 11.32
N SER A 1024 -25.95 -27.32 11.19
CA SER A 1024 -25.87 -28.74 11.52
C SER A 1024 -24.83 -29.52 10.70
N GLU A 1025 -24.63 -29.13 9.44
CA GLU A 1025 -23.60 -29.68 8.54
C GLU A 1025 -22.18 -29.48 9.08
N LEU A 1026 -21.89 -28.28 9.62
CA LEU A 1026 -20.57 -27.96 10.17
C LEU A 1026 -20.29 -28.73 11.46
N VAL A 1027 -21.32 -28.90 12.33
CA VAL A 1027 -21.22 -29.76 13.51
C VAL A 1027 -20.95 -31.21 13.10
N LYS A 1028 -21.74 -31.75 12.17
CA LYS A 1028 -21.53 -33.10 11.62
C LYS A 1028 -20.16 -33.27 10.97
N LYS A 1029 -19.60 -32.23 10.35
CA LYS A 1029 -18.25 -32.28 9.78
C LYS A 1029 -17.15 -32.36 10.84
N ILE A 1030 -17.27 -31.60 11.93
CA ILE A 1030 -16.22 -31.51 12.97
C ILE A 1030 -16.27 -32.72 13.92
N LEU A 1031 -17.47 -33.19 14.29
CA LEU A 1031 -17.66 -34.21 15.35
C LEU A 1031 -18.36 -35.49 14.88
N GLY A 1032 -18.84 -35.56 13.64
CA GLY A 1032 -19.80 -36.58 13.23
C GLY A 1032 -21.13 -36.46 14.00
N ASN A 1033 -21.84 -37.57 14.17
CA ASN A 1033 -23.10 -37.63 14.92
C ASN A 1033 -22.88 -37.75 16.46
N LYS A 1034 -21.76 -37.25 17.01
CA LYS A 1034 -21.41 -37.37 18.44
C LYS A 1034 -22.15 -36.38 19.35
N ALA A 1035 -22.49 -35.20 18.83
CA ALA A 1035 -23.11 -34.12 19.58
C ALA A 1035 -23.96 -33.22 18.68
N THR A 1036 -24.98 -32.57 19.25
CA THR A 1036 -25.71 -31.46 18.63
C THR A 1036 -25.68 -30.24 19.56
N PHE A 1037 -25.96 -29.04 19.03
CA PHE A 1037 -25.79 -27.77 19.74
C PHE A 1037 -26.98 -26.83 19.53
N SER A 1038 -27.27 -26.01 20.55
CA SER A 1038 -28.15 -24.84 20.42
C SER A 1038 -27.39 -23.68 19.76
N PRO A 1039 -28.07 -22.57 19.40
CA PRO A 1039 -27.41 -21.30 19.21
C PRO A 1039 -26.52 -20.93 20.41
N ILE A 1040 -25.42 -20.22 20.15
CA ILE A 1040 -24.56 -19.66 21.19
C ILE A 1040 -25.16 -18.33 21.61
N VAL A 1041 -25.43 -18.17 22.91
CA VAL A 1041 -26.12 -17.00 23.46
C VAL A 1041 -25.15 -16.20 24.33
N THR A 1042 -24.88 -14.94 24.01
CA THR A 1042 -23.95 -14.09 24.80
C THR A 1042 -24.64 -12.85 25.34
N LEU A 1043 -24.49 -12.60 26.65
CA LEU A 1043 -25.00 -11.41 27.29
C LEU A 1043 -23.85 -10.42 27.57
N GLU A 1044 -23.86 -9.26 26.91
CA GLU A 1044 -22.86 -8.19 27.08
C GLU A 1044 -23.45 -7.01 27.90
N PRO A 1045 -22.63 -6.26 28.68
CA PRO A 1045 -21.20 -6.47 28.91
C PRO A 1045 -20.94 -7.65 29.86
N ARG A 1046 -20.14 -8.63 29.42
CA ARG A 1046 -19.78 -9.83 30.18
C ARG A 1046 -19.03 -9.51 31.49
N ARG A 1047 -19.04 -10.48 32.42
CA ARG A 1047 -18.47 -10.40 33.78
C ARG A 1047 -19.18 -9.41 34.72
N ARG A 1048 -20.30 -8.80 34.31
CA ARG A 1048 -21.18 -8.05 35.22
C ARG A 1048 -22.02 -9.02 36.05
N LYS A 1049 -21.95 -8.88 37.38
CA LYS A 1049 -22.85 -9.54 38.35
C LYS A 1049 -24.13 -8.72 38.51
N PHE A 1050 -25.26 -9.39 38.62
CA PHE A 1050 -26.58 -8.79 38.89
C PHE A 1050 -26.92 -8.84 40.40
N HIS A 1051 -27.84 -7.97 40.84
CA HIS A 1051 -28.27 -7.90 42.24
C HIS A 1051 -29.35 -8.94 42.59
N LYS A 1052 -30.10 -9.40 41.58
CA LYS A 1052 -31.01 -10.55 41.61
C LYS A 1052 -30.71 -11.44 40.40
N PRO A 1053 -30.99 -12.74 40.45
CA PRO A 1053 -30.84 -13.61 39.28
C PRO A 1053 -31.77 -13.16 38.15
N ILE A 1054 -31.26 -13.24 36.91
CA ILE A 1054 -32.03 -13.05 35.67
C ILE A 1054 -32.37 -14.42 35.08
N THR A 1055 -33.45 -14.52 34.30
CA THR A 1055 -33.84 -15.76 33.62
C THR A 1055 -33.40 -15.72 32.16
N MET A 1056 -32.69 -16.74 31.71
CA MET A 1056 -32.29 -16.95 30.32
C MET A 1056 -33.09 -18.10 29.72
N THR A 1057 -33.56 -17.94 28.49
CA THR A 1057 -34.26 -18.97 27.70
C THR A 1057 -33.47 -19.26 26.42
N ILE A 1058 -33.22 -20.54 26.11
CA ILE A 1058 -32.46 -21.00 24.93
C ILE A 1058 -33.17 -22.24 24.33
N PRO A 1059 -33.36 -22.34 22.99
CA PRO A 1059 -33.98 -23.52 22.38
C PRO A 1059 -33.09 -24.78 22.50
N VAL A 1060 -33.73 -25.93 22.66
CA VAL A 1060 -33.09 -27.26 22.74
C VAL A 1060 -32.41 -27.61 21.40
N PRO A 1061 -31.22 -28.24 21.40
CA PRO A 1061 -30.59 -28.76 20.19
C PRO A 1061 -31.50 -29.76 19.44
N LYS A 1062 -31.86 -29.46 18.18
CA LYS A 1062 -32.69 -30.36 17.38
C LYS A 1062 -31.83 -31.50 16.79
N ALA A 1063 -32.12 -32.72 17.19
CA ALA A 1063 -31.58 -33.91 16.53
C ALA A 1063 -32.06 -33.98 15.06
N SER A 1064 -31.16 -34.30 14.13
CA SER A 1064 -31.55 -34.45 12.71
C SER A 1064 -32.43 -35.69 12.55
N SER A 1065 -33.59 -35.52 11.93
CA SER A 1065 -34.73 -36.46 11.88
C SER A 1065 -34.54 -37.68 10.96
N ASP A 1066 -33.37 -38.32 11.03
CA ASP A 1066 -32.87 -39.32 10.07
C ASP A 1066 -32.46 -40.63 10.78
N VAL A 1067 -33.01 -40.86 11.98
CA VAL A 1067 -32.75 -42.05 12.81
C VAL A 1067 -34.07 -42.58 13.40
N MET A 1068 -34.87 -43.21 12.53
CA MET A 1068 -35.76 -44.29 12.99
C MET A 1068 -34.93 -45.55 13.25
N LEU A 1069 -35.41 -46.42 14.15
CA LEU A 1069 -34.90 -47.77 14.40
C LEU A 1069 -33.44 -47.91 14.88
N ASN A 1070 -33.21 -47.63 16.18
CA ASN A 1070 -32.97 -48.72 17.14
C ASN A 1070 -32.98 -48.20 18.59
N GLY A 1071 -33.75 -48.86 19.45
CA GLY A 1071 -34.06 -48.35 20.79
C GLY A 1071 -33.10 -48.81 21.88
N PHE A 1072 -32.69 -47.87 22.74
CA PHE A 1072 -32.26 -48.11 24.11
C PHE A 1072 -32.68 -46.90 24.97
N GLY A 1073 -33.60 -47.11 25.92
CA GLY A 1073 -33.89 -46.14 26.99
C GLY A 1073 -32.94 -46.40 28.16
N GLY A 1074 -32.46 -45.35 28.84
CA GLY A 1074 -31.46 -45.51 29.89
C GLY A 1074 -30.90 -44.22 30.50
N ASP A 1075 -31.78 -43.45 31.15
CA ASP A 1075 -31.50 -42.79 32.45
C ASP A 1075 -30.19 -41.98 32.62
N ALA A 1076 -29.83 -41.12 31.65
CA ALA A 1076 -28.81 -40.09 31.84
C ALA A 1076 -29.12 -38.81 31.02
N PRO A 1077 -29.04 -37.59 31.62
CA PRO A 1077 -29.22 -36.35 30.87
C PRO A 1077 -28.01 -36.10 29.96
N THR A 1078 -28.20 -36.28 28.65
CA THR A 1078 -27.21 -36.02 27.59
C THR A 1078 -27.06 -34.52 27.26
N LEU A 1079 -28.08 -33.73 27.56
CA LEU A 1079 -28.05 -32.28 27.46
C LEU A 1079 -27.20 -31.65 28.58
N ARG A 1080 -26.35 -30.69 28.21
CA ARG A 1080 -25.45 -29.95 29.10
C ARG A 1080 -25.49 -28.45 28.80
N LEU A 1081 -25.49 -27.64 29.85
CA LEU A 1081 -25.35 -26.18 29.78
C LEU A 1081 -23.89 -25.81 30.03
N LEU A 1082 -23.24 -25.29 28.99
CA LEU A 1082 -21.89 -24.74 29.06
C LEU A 1082 -21.94 -23.21 29.25
N CYS A 1083 -21.01 -22.70 30.04
CA CYS A 1083 -20.85 -21.27 30.34
C CYS A 1083 -19.42 -20.81 29.96
N SER A 1084 -19.26 -19.55 29.56
CA SER A 1084 -17.94 -18.90 29.46
C SER A 1084 -18.01 -17.45 29.94
N ILE A 1085 -17.38 -17.18 31.09
CA ILE A 1085 -17.19 -15.84 31.66
C ILE A 1085 -15.93 -15.11 31.13
N THR A 1086 -15.33 -15.59 30.05
CA THR A 1086 -14.23 -14.87 29.35
C THR A 1086 -14.72 -13.52 28.81
N GLY A 1087 -13.82 -12.59 28.49
CA GLY A 1087 -14.17 -11.22 28.11
C GLY A 1087 -13.14 -10.57 27.21
N GLY A 1088 -13.57 -9.59 26.40
CA GLY A 1088 -12.72 -8.94 25.40
C GLY A 1088 -12.12 -9.97 24.44
N THR A 1089 -10.81 -9.87 24.23
CA THR A 1089 -10.05 -10.66 23.24
C THR A 1089 -9.66 -12.06 23.72
N THR A 1090 -10.00 -12.43 24.97
CA THR A 1090 -9.61 -13.72 25.55
C THR A 1090 -10.47 -14.85 24.98
N PRO A 1091 -9.88 -15.91 24.41
CA PRO A 1091 -10.66 -16.98 23.78
C PRO A 1091 -11.61 -17.67 24.75
N ALA A 1092 -12.77 -18.13 24.29
CA ALA A 1092 -13.76 -18.80 25.13
C ALA A 1092 -13.18 -20.01 25.88
N GLN A 1093 -13.44 -20.05 27.18
CA GLN A 1093 -13.14 -21.17 28.06
C GLN A 1093 -14.49 -21.69 28.57
N TRP A 1094 -14.87 -22.86 28.10
CA TRP A 1094 -16.18 -23.45 28.39
C TRP A 1094 -16.13 -24.29 29.66
N GLU A 1095 -17.09 -24.07 30.56
CA GLU A 1095 -17.28 -24.79 31.83
C GLU A 1095 -18.69 -25.40 31.84
N ASP A 1096 -18.83 -26.68 32.21
CA ASP A 1096 -20.14 -27.33 32.38
C ASP A 1096 -20.77 -26.93 33.72
N ILE A 1097 -21.89 -26.20 33.66
CA ILE A 1097 -22.62 -25.70 34.84
C ILE A 1097 -23.96 -26.43 35.07
N THR A 1098 -24.19 -27.55 34.36
CA THR A 1098 -25.45 -28.33 34.45
C THR A 1098 -25.71 -28.86 35.87
N GLY A 1099 -24.65 -29.12 36.65
CA GLY A 1099 -24.75 -29.56 38.05
C GLY A 1099 -24.95 -28.45 39.08
N THR A 1100 -24.78 -27.18 38.70
CA THR A 1100 -24.89 -26.02 39.62
C THR A 1100 -26.07 -25.11 39.34
N THR A 1101 -26.68 -25.24 38.15
CA THR A 1101 -27.77 -24.39 37.68
C THR A 1101 -28.97 -25.26 37.27
N PRO A 1102 -30.13 -25.18 37.95
CA PRO A 1102 -31.30 -25.98 37.60
C PRO A 1102 -31.87 -25.55 36.24
N LEU A 1103 -32.20 -26.54 35.41
CA LEU A 1103 -32.75 -26.35 34.07
C LEU A 1103 -34.25 -26.68 34.07
N THR A 1104 -35.09 -25.77 33.58
CA THR A 1104 -36.54 -25.96 33.42
C THR A 1104 -36.90 -26.04 31.95
N PHE A 1105 -37.62 -27.07 31.52
CA PHE A 1105 -37.99 -27.29 30.13
C PHE A 1105 -39.39 -26.74 29.84
N VAL A 1106 -39.51 -25.86 28.86
CA VAL A 1106 -40.78 -25.24 28.42
C VAL A 1106 -40.76 -25.06 26.90
N ASN A 1107 -41.74 -25.61 26.18
CA ASN A 1107 -41.96 -25.41 24.75
C ASN A 1107 -40.69 -25.53 23.87
N GLU A 1108 -40.05 -26.70 23.88
CA GLU A 1108 -38.79 -26.98 23.16
C GLU A 1108 -37.60 -26.05 23.52
N CYS A 1109 -37.68 -25.36 24.66
CA CYS A 1109 -36.65 -24.47 25.17
C CYS A 1109 -36.26 -24.83 26.62
N VAL A 1110 -35.02 -24.51 26.99
CA VAL A 1110 -34.51 -24.56 28.36
C VAL A 1110 -34.50 -23.15 28.92
N SER A 1111 -35.16 -22.98 30.06
CA SER A 1111 -35.10 -21.79 30.90
C SER A 1111 -34.27 -22.06 32.15
N PHE A 1112 -33.34 -21.17 32.47
CA PHE A 1112 -32.49 -21.27 33.66
C PHE A 1112 -32.19 -19.87 34.24
N THR A 1113 -31.72 -19.81 35.48
CA THR A 1113 -31.39 -18.52 36.13
C THR A 1113 -29.87 -18.31 36.26
N THR A 1114 -29.42 -17.06 36.12
CA THR A 1114 -28.01 -16.68 36.30
C THR A 1114 -27.87 -15.35 37.05
N ASN A 1115 -26.81 -15.26 37.86
CA ASN A 1115 -26.40 -14.02 38.54
C ASN A 1115 -25.31 -13.24 37.79
N VAL A 1116 -24.84 -13.73 36.64
CA VAL A 1116 -23.69 -13.17 35.90
C VAL A 1116 -23.94 -13.18 34.39
N SER A 1117 -23.51 -12.10 33.73
CA SER A 1117 -23.45 -11.99 32.26
C SER A 1117 -22.26 -12.76 31.67
N ALA A 1118 -22.55 -13.69 30.76
CA ALA A 1118 -21.61 -14.65 30.21
C ALA A 1118 -22.02 -15.07 28.78
N ARG A 1119 -21.21 -15.94 28.15
CA ARG A 1119 -21.69 -16.77 27.03
C ARG A 1119 -22.31 -18.06 27.59
N PHE A 1120 -23.41 -18.51 27.01
CA PHE A 1120 -24.13 -19.73 27.34
C PHE A 1120 -24.37 -20.56 26.08
N TRP A 1121 -24.28 -21.89 26.19
CA TRP A 1121 -24.44 -22.79 25.07
C TRP A 1121 -24.95 -24.15 25.54
N LEU A 1122 -26.00 -24.68 24.91
CA LEU A 1122 -26.46 -26.05 25.18
C LEU A 1122 -25.81 -27.01 24.18
N ILE A 1123 -25.27 -28.12 24.69
CA ILE A 1123 -24.79 -29.26 23.90
C ILE A 1123 -25.55 -30.52 24.33
N ASP A 1124 -26.11 -31.25 23.37
CA ASP A 1124 -26.64 -32.60 23.60
C ASP A 1124 -25.62 -33.61 23.10
N CYS A 1125 -25.07 -34.43 24.00
CA CYS A 1125 -24.03 -35.41 23.67
C CYS A 1125 -24.03 -36.61 24.61
N ARG A 1126 -23.71 -37.79 24.07
CA ARG A 1126 -23.58 -39.03 24.88
C ARG A 1126 -22.26 -39.09 25.66
N GLN A 1127 -21.20 -38.47 25.16
CA GLN A 1127 -19.88 -38.44 25.78
C GLN A 1127 -19.72 -37.19 26.66
N ILE A 1128 -20.42 -37.15 27.80
CA ILE A 1128 -20.51 -35.98 28.70
C ILE A 1128 -19.14 -35.39 29.07
N GLN A 1129 -18.13 -36.22 29.33
CA GLN A 1129 -16.76 -35.79 29.65
C GLN A 1129 -16.03 -35.08 28.49
N GLU A 1130 -16.46 -35.29 27.23
CA GLU A 1130 -15.90 -34.63 26.06
C GLU A 1130 -16.68 -33.34 25.67
N SER A 1131 -17.78 -33.00 26.35
CA SER A 1131 -18.66 -31.86 26.02
C SER A 1131 -17.93 -30.52 25.85
N VAL A 1132 -17.10 -30.14 26.82
CA VAL A 1132 -16.24 -28.93 26.78
C VAL A 1132 -15.23 -29.00 25.63
N THR A 1133 -14.70 -30.18 25.32
CA THR A 1133 -13.75 -30.40 24.22
C THR A 1133 -14.44 -30.25 22.86
N PHE A 1134 -15.62 -30.85 22.69
CA PHE A 1134 -16.46 -30.73 21.50
C PHE A 1134 -16.87 -29.28 21.24
N ALA A 1135 -17.35 -28.58 22.28
CA ALA A 1135 -17.67 -27.15 22.22
C ALA A 1135 -16.44 -26.33 21.81
N SER A 1136 -15.27 -26.55 22.44
CA SER A 1136 -14.03 -25.84 22.12
C SER A 1136 -13.51 -26.08 20.70
N GLN A 1137 -13.75 -27.25 20.13
CA GLN A 1137 -13.41 -27.57 18.73
C GLN A 1137 -14.36 -26.87 17.76
N VAL A 1138 -15.68 -27.02 17.95
CA VAL A 1138 -16.70 -26.45 17.06
C VAL A 1138 -16.68 -24.92 17.10
N TYR A 1139 -16.51 -24.33 18.28
CA TYR A 1139 -16.41 -22.89 18.46
C TYR A 1139 -15.24 -22.29 17.67
N ARG A 1140 -14.08 -22.95 17.63
CA ARG A 1140 -12.89 -22.48 16.88
C ARG A 1140 -13.12 -22.36 15.37
N GLU A 1141 -14.11 -23.05 14.80
CA GLU A 1141 -14.50 -22.89 13.39
C GLU A 1141 -15.57 -21.81 13.21
N ILE A 1142 -16.55 -21.75 14.11
CA ILE A 1142 -17.74 -20.86 14.02
C ILE A 1142 -17.44 -19.42 14.44
N ILE A 1143 -16.45 -19.21 15.31
CA ILE A 1143 -16.02 -17.90 15.81
C ILE A 1143 -15.12 -17.16 14.80
N CYS A 1144 -14.77 -17.80 13.69
CA CYS A 1144 -13.94 -17.21 12.64
C CYS A 1144 -14.75 -16.30 11.70
N VAL A 1145 -14.05 -15.34 11.12
CA VAL A 1145 -14.67 -14.20 10.43
C VAL A 1145 -14.74 -14.46 8.93
N PRO A 1146 -15.93 -14.39 8.31
CA PRO A 1146 -16.06 -14.52 6.87
C PRO A 1146 -15.85 -13.19 6.15
N TYR A 1147 -15.01 -13.22 5.12
CA TYR A 1147 -14.70 -12.09 4.25
C TYR A 1147 -14.97 -12.45 2.79
N MET A 1148 -15.35 -11.46 1.99
CA MET A 1148 -15.34 -11.56 0.54
C MET A 1148 -13.94 -11.21 0.02
N ALA A 1149 -13.31 -12.15 -0.70
CA ALA A 1149 -11.99 -11.98 -1.30
C ALA A 1149 -11.96 -12.54 -2.73
N LYS A 1150 -10.97 -12.09 -3.52
CA LYS A 1150 -10.72 -12.58 -4.88
C LYS A 1150 -9.35 -13.26 -4.93
N PHE A 1151 -9.26 -14.40 -5.61
CA PHE A 1151 -8.00 -15.04 -5.97
C PHE A 1151 -7.51 -14.48 -7.31
N VAL A 1152 -6.22 -14.13 -7.38
CA VAL A 1152 -5.55 -13.65 -8.60
C VAL A 1152 -4.23 -14.39 -8.75
N VAL A 1153 -3.96 -14.91 -9.93
CA VAL A 1153 -2.78 -15.72 -10.23
C VAL A 1153 -1.94 -15.02 -11.28
N PHE A 1154 -0.69 -14.71 -10.93
CA PHE A 1154 0.31 -14.19 -11.84
C PHE A 1154 1.34 -15.27 -12.20
N ALA A 1155 1.83 -15.28 -13.44
CA ALA A 1155 2.80 -16.25 -13.95
C ALA A 1155 3.99 -15.57 -14.65
N LYS A 1156 5.18 -16.16 -14.52
CA LYS A 1156 6.36 -15.85 -15.31
C LYS A 1156 7.06 -17.13 -15.73
N SER A 1157 7.13 -17.38 -17.03
CA SER A 1157 7.88 -18.47 -17.63
C SER A 1157 9.38 -18.11 -17.58
N HIS A 1158 10.20 -18.98 -16.98
CA HIS A 1158 11.66 -18.79 -16.90
C HIS A 1158 12.40 -19.65 -17.92
N ASP A 1159 11.78 -20.76 -18.32
CA ASP A 1159 12.23 -21.74 -19.30
C ASP A 1159 10.96 -22.26 -20.03
N PRO A 1160 11.03 -22.78 -21.27
CA PRO A 1160 9.89 -23.46 -21.92
C PRO A 1160 9.24 -24.58 -21.08
N ILE A 1161 9.96 -25.16 -20.13
CA ILE A 1161 9.54 -26.28 -19.28
C ILE A 1161 9.17 -25.83 -17.85
N GLU A 1162 9.68 -24.69 -17.36
CA GLU A 1162 9.52 -24.26 -15.96
C GLU A 1162 9.08 -22.80 -15.80
N ALA A 1163 8.07 -22.60 -14.95
CA ALA A 1163 7.47 -21.31 -14.67
C ALA A 1163 7.22 -21.07 -13.18
N ARG A 1164 7.23 -19.80 -12.79
CA ARG A 1164 6.97 -19.35 -11.44
C ARG A 1164 5.60 -18.68 -11.38
N LEU A 1165 4.71 -19.21 -10.53
CA LEU A 1165 3.43 -18.61 -10.21
C LEU A 1165 3.51 -17.81 -8.90
N ARG A 1166 2.67 -16.78 -8.81
CA ARG A 1166 2.38 -16.01 -7.58
C ARG A 1166 0.87 -15.98 -7.41
N CYS A 1167 0.37 -16.77 -6.48
CA CYS A 1167 -1.04 -16.79 -6.14
C CYS A 1167 -1.31 -15.79 -5.02
N PHE A 1168 -2.21 -14.85 -5.24
CA PHE A 1168 -2.72 -13.92 -4.24
C PHE A 1168 -4.17 -14.28 -3.93
N CYS A 1169 -4.59 -14.06 -2.68
CA CYS A 1169 -6.00 -13.80 -2.38
C CYS A 1169 -6.10 -12.50 -1.58
N MET A 1170 -6.93 -11.60 -2.12
CA MET A 1170 -6.90 -10.19 -1.78
C MET A 1170 -8.30 -9.68 -1.48
N THR A 1171 -8.38 -8.81 -0.48
CA THR A 1171 -9.43 -7.79 -0.42
C THR A 1171 -9.26 -6.86 -1.62
N ASP A 1172 -10.35 -6.31 -2.15
CA ASP A 1172 -10.40 -5.63 -3.46
C ASP A 1172 -9.55 -4.33 -3.56
N ASP A 1173 -8.94 -3.92 -2.45
CA ASP A 1173 -8.23 -2.66 -2.27
C ASP A 1173 -6.75 -2.67 -2.70
N LYS A 1174 -6.31 -3.75 -3.37
CA LYS A 1174 -4.91 -4.00 -3.74
C LYS A 1174 -4.64 -4.42 -5.18
N VAL A 1175 -5.67 -4.71 -5.99
CA VAL A 1175 -5.54 -5.29 -7.35
C VAL A 1175 -4.48 -4.56 -8.18
N ASP A 1176 -4.60 -3.24 -8.33
CA ASP A 1176 -3.79 -2.41 -9.24
C ASP A 1176 -2.38 -2.06 -8.69
N LYS A 1177 -1.95 -2.69 -7.58
CA LYS A 1177 -0.73 -2.31 -6.84
C LYS A 1177 0.20 -3.49 -6.55
N THR A 1178 0.12 -4.53 -7.38
CA THR A 1178 1.06 -5.64 -7.42
C THR A 1178 2.32 -5.22 -8.19
N LEU A 1179 3.50 -5.42 -7.58
CA LEU A 1179 4.80 -5.15 -8.21
C LEU A 1179 5.12 -6.18 -9.31
N GLU A 1180 4.35 -7.26 -9.35
CA GLU A 1180 4.34 -8.34 -10.32
C GLU A 1180 4.46 -7.86 -11.78
N GLN A 1181 3.71 -6.82 -12.17
CA GLN A 1181 3.79 -6.27 -13.53
C GLN A 1181 5.15 -5.61 -13.83
N GLN A 1182 5.76 -4.96 -12.83
CA GLN A 1182 7.11 -4.36 -12.93
C GLN A 1182 8.22 -5.43 -12.90
N GLU A 1183 7.94 -6.61 -12.35
CA GLU A 1183 8.83 -7.78 -12.37
C GLU A 1183 8.60 -8.70 -13.58
N ASN A 1184 7.82 -8.28 -14.58
CA ASN A 1184 7.42 -9.03 -15.77
C ASN A 1184 6.70 -10.36 -15.46
N PHE A 1185 5.71 -10.35 -14.58
CA PHE A 1185 4.72 -11.42 -14.42
C PHE A 1185 3.40 -11.02 -15.08
N ALA A 1186 2.81 -11.91 -15.88
CA ALA A 1186 1.50 -11.72 -16.50
C ALA A 1186 0.38 -12.24 -15.59
N GLU A 1187 -0.79 -11.59 -15.57
CA GLU A 1187 -1.99 -12.16 -14.93
C GLU A 1187 -2.57 -13.27 -15.81
N VAL A 1188 -2.78 -14.46 -15.24
CA VAL A 1188 -3.25 -15.66 -15.98
C VAL A 1188 -4.60 -16.19 -15.52
N ALA A 1189 -5.06 -15.84 -14.31
CA ALA A 1189 -6.42 -16.12 -13.86
C ALA A 1189 -6.87 -15.23 -12.70
N ARG A 1190 -8.19 -15.03 -12.61
CA ARG A 1190 -8.89 -14.24 -11.60
C ARG A 1190 -10.20 -14.93 -11.22
N SER A 1191 -10.55 -14.95 -9.93
CA SER A 1191 -11.84 -15.48 -9.46
C SER A 1191 -12.92 -14.40 -9.33
N ARG A 1192 -14.17 -14.84 -9.26
CA ARG A 1192 -15.26 -14.09 -8.62
C ARG A 1192 -15.00 -13.85 -7.12
N ASP A 1193 -15.79 -12.99 -6.49
CA ASP A 1193 -15.82 -12.84 -5.03
C ASP A 1193 -16.23 -14.17 -4.36
N VAL A 1194 -15.42 -14.65 -3.42
CA VAL A 1194 -15.67 -15.89 -2.66
C VAL A 1194 -15.50 -15.67 -1.16
N GLU A 1195 -16.23 -16.44 -0.33
CA GLU A 1195 -16.13 -16.37 1.13
C GLU A 1195 -14.86 -17.07 1.63
N VAL A 1196 -14.02 -16.32 2.37
CA VAL A 1196 -12.78 -16.79 2.97
C VAL A 1196 -12.75 -16.48 4.46
N LEU A 1197 -12.31 -17.44 5.28
CA LEU A 1197 -12.19 -17.30 6.74
C LEU A 1197 -10.79 -16.78 7.12
N GLU A 1198 -10.74 -15.70 7.92
CA GLU A 1198 -9.48 -15.18 8.45
C GLU A 1198 -8.81 -16.16 9.44
N GLY A 1199 -7.50 -16.30 9.31
CA GLY A 1199 -6.67 -17.19 10.15
C GLY A 1199 -6.72 -18.68 9.77
N LYS A 1200 -7.56 -19.10 8.81
CA LYS A 1200 -7.63 -20.50 8.36
C LYS A 1200 -6.59 -20.81 7.26
N PRO A 1201 -6.06 -22.04 7.21
CA PRO A 1201 -5.25 -22.51 6.09
C PRO A 1201 -6.13 -22.79 4.88
N ILE A 1202 -5.65 -22.40 3.70
CA ILE A 1202 -6.19 -22.70 2.38
C ILE A 1202 -5.13 -23.51 1.65
N TYR A 1203 -5.50 -24.69 1.18
CA TYR A 1203 -4.60 -25.61 0.50
C TYR A 1203 -4.68 -25.38 -1.00
N VAL A 1204 -3.54 -25.39 -1.70
CA VAL A 1204 -3.46 -25.14 -3.14
C VAL A 1204 -2.86 -26.33 -3.85
N ASP A 1205 -3.64 -26.96 -4.72
CA ASP A 1205 -3.25 -28.11 -5.55
C ASP A 1205 -3.28 -27.74 -7.04
N CYS A 1206 -2.41 -28.37 -7.83
CA CYS A 1206 -2.36 -28.22 -9.29
C CYS A 1206 -2.85 -29.49 -9.99
N PHE A 1207 -3.56 -29.32 -11.11
CA PHE A 1207 -4.05 -30.39 -11.97
C PHE A 1207 -3.81 -30.03 -13.46
N GLY A 1208 -3.80 -31.03 -14.35
CA GLY A 1208 -3.53 -30.83 -15.79
C GLY A 1208 -2.05 -30.99 -16.16
N ASN A 1209 -1.57 -30.22 -17.14
CA ASN A 1209 -0.20 -30.30 -17.64
C ASN A 1209 0.83 -29.65 -16.70
N LEU A 1210 0.39 -28.86 -15.72
CA LEU A 1210 1.24 -28.17 -14.75
C LEU A 1210 1.37 -28.96 -13.43
N VAL A 1211 2.60 -29.23 -13.00
CA VAL A 1211 2.95 -30.00 -11.80
C VAL A 1211 3.80 -29.15 -10.85
N PRO A 1212 3.52 -29.09 -9.54
CA PRO A 1212 4.28 -28.26 -8.61
C PRO A 1212 5.63 -28.91 -8.27
N LEU A 1213 6.67 -28.08 -8.15
CA LEU A 1213 8.02 -28.50 -7.80
C LEU A 1213 8.21 -28.51 -6.28
N THR A 1214 7.74 -29.58 -5.63
CA THR A 1214 7.84 -29.80 -4.17
C THR A 1214 8.70 -31.00 -3.80
N LYS A 1215 9.31 -30.97 -2.60
CA LYS A 1215 9.81 -32.18 -1.95
C LYS A 1215 8.61 -33.05 -1.52
N SER A 1216 8.74 -34.37 -1.65
CA SER A 1216 7.66 -35.34 -1.44
C SER A 1216 6.96 -35.15 -0.08
N GLY A 1217 5.65 -34.88 -0.11
CA GLY A 1217 4.80 -34.72 1.08
C GLY A 1217 4.54 -33.29 1.55
N GLN A 1218 5.10 -32.26 0.90
CA GLN A 1218 4.79 -30.87 1.25
C GLN A 1218 3.55 -30.36 0.49
N HIS A 1219 2.52 -29.92 1.22
CA HIS A 1219 1.39 -29.18 0.66
C HIS A 1219 1.69 -27.68 0.61
N HIS A 1220 1.20 -26.99 -0.42
CA HIS A 1220 1.21 -25.52 -0.45
C HIS A 1220 0.02 -24.98 0.35
N ILE A 1221 0.32 -24.18 1.37
CA ILE A 1221 -0.66 -23.63 2.31
C ILE A 1221 -0.60 -22.11 2.28
N PHE A 1222 -1.77 -21.48 2.25
CA PHE A 1222 -1.99 -20.05 2.24
C PHE A 1222 -2.82 -19.69 3.49
N SER A 1223 -2.36 -18.73 4.31
CA SER A 1223 -3.13 -18.24 5.47
C SER A 1223 -3.71 -16.87 5.18
N PHE A 1224 -5.03 -16.76 5.13
CA PHE A 1224 -5.69 -15.49 4.84
C PHE A 1224 -5.73 -14.57 6.05
N PHE A 1225 -5.25 -13.33 5.88
CA PHE A 1225 -5.42 -12.23 6.83
C PHE A 1225 -5.94 -11.00 6.09
N ALA A 1226 -6.98 -10.36 6.60
CA ALA A 1226 -7.62 -9.27 5.88
C ALA A 1226 -6.75 -8.01 5.84
N PHE A 1227 -6.85 -7.27 4.73
CA PHE A 1227 -6.12 -6.01 4.47
C PHE A 1227 -4.57 -6.11 4.48
N LYS A 1228 -3.99 -7.28 4.76
CA LYS A 1228 -2.55 -7.58 4.62
C LYS A 1228 -2.19 -7.87 3.17
N GLU A 1229 -1.03 -8.46 2.92
CA GLU A 1229 -0.70 -9.13 1.67
C GLU A 1229 -0.67 -10.62 1.94
N ASN A 1230 -1.50 -11.39 1.24
CA ASN A 1230 -1.56 -12.84 1.35
C ASN A 1230 -1.12 -13.39 -0.01
N ARG A 1231 0.10 -13.94 -0.04
CA ARG A 1231 0.84 -14.25 -1.26
C ARG A 1231 1.55 -15.58 -1.11
N LEU A 1232 1.33 -16.47 -2.07
CA LEU A 1232 1.94 -17.79 -2.14
C LEU A 1232 2.79 -17.87 -3.43
N PRO A 1233 4.13 -17.89 -3.33
CA PRO A 1233 4.98 -18.25 -4.46
C PRO A 1233 4.92 -19.77 -4.68
N LEU A 1234 4.77 -20.17 -5.94
CA LEU A 1234 4.61 -21.56 -6.35
C LEU A 1234 5.43 -21.79 -7.62
N PHE A 1235 6.20 -22.88 -7.68
CA PHE A 1235 7.02 -23.23 -8.85
C PHE A 1235 6.37 -24.41 -9.56
N VAL A 1236 6.19 -24.32 -10.88
CA VAL A 1236 5.53 -25.37 -11.68
C VAL A 1236 6.38 -25.77 -12.87
N LYS A 1237 6.26 -27.05 -13.22
CA LYS A 1237 6.87 -27.68 -14.38
C LYS A 1237 5.79 -28.20 -15.33
N VAL A 1238 6.00 -28.02 -16.62
CA VAL A 1238 5.19 -28.63 -17.68
C VAL A 1238 5.51 -30.13 -17.75
N ARG A 1239 4.48 -30.98 -17.71
CA ARG A 1239 4.63 -32.45 -17.72
C ARG A 1239 4.89 -32.99 -19.13
N ASP A 1240 4.16 -32.47 -20.09
CA ASP A 1240 4.20 -32.85 -21.50
C ASP A 1240 4.37 -31.59 -22.35
N THR A 1241 5.55 -31.45 -22.96
CA THR A 1241 5.91 -30.31 -23.80
C THR A 1241 5.30 -30.35 -25.21
N THR A 1242 4.54 -31.40 -25.55
CA THR A 1242 3.78 -31.49 -26.82
C THR A 1242 2.37 -30.93 -26.71
N GLN A 1243 1.88 -30.68 -25.49
CA GLN A 1243 0.58 -30.09 -25.20
C GLN A 1243 0.74 -28.64 -24.71
N GLU A 1244 -0.34 -27.85 -24.79
CA GLU A 1244 -0.32 -26.48 -24.26
C GLU A 1244 0.08 -26.45 -22.78
N PRO A 1245 0.81 -25.42 -22.31
CA PRO A 1245 1.26 -25.30 -20.93
C PRO A 1245 0.13 -24.78 -20.02
N CYS A 1246 -0.98 -25.53 -19.98
CA CYS A 1246 -2.19 -25.19 -19.25
C CYS A 1246 -2.47 -26.16 -18.08
N GLY A 1247 -3.18 -25.66 -17.07
CA GLY A 1247 -3.53 -26.42 -15.88
C GLY A 1247 -4.66 -25.79 -15.10
N ARG A 1248 -4.97 -26.37 -13.94
CA ARG A 1248 -5.98 -25.86 -13.01
C ARG A 1248 -5.38 -25.77 -11.61
N LEU A 1249 -5.58 -24.63 -10.96
CA LEU A 1249 -5.34 -24.43 -9.54
C LEU A 1249 -6.66 -24.55 -8.79
N SER A 1250 -6.70 -25.41 -7.78
CA SER A 1250 -7.84 -25.57 -6.88
C SER A 1250 -7.46 -25.10 -5.48
N PHE A 1251 -8.23 -24.16 -4.95
CA PHE A 1251 -8.10 -23.63 -3.60
C PHE A 1251 -9.09 -24.36 -2.70
N MET A 1252 -8.61 -25.07 -1.67
CA MET A 1252 -9.38 -26.00 -0.86
C MET A 1252 -9.32 -25.65 0.63
N LYS A 1253 -10.38 -25.99 1.38
CA LYS A 1253 -10.42 -25.80 2.85
C LYS A 1253 -9.59 -26.86 3.62
N GLU A 1254 -9.19 -27.94 2.95
CA GLU A 1254 -8.57 -29.13 3.55
C GLU A 1254 -7.45 -29.72 2.67
N PRO A 1255 -6.49 -30.47 3.25
CA PRO A 1255 -5.45 -31.16 2.51
C PRO A 1255 -5.99 -32.38 1.75
N LYS A 1256 -5.34 -32.69 0.63
CA LYS A 1256 -5.72 -33.76 -0.29
C LYS A 1256 -5.47 -35.17 0.29
N SER A 1257 -6.54 -35.87 0.64
CA SER A 1257 -6.51 -37.30 0.94
C SER A 1257 -6.31 -38.14 -0.33
N THR A 1258 -5.46 -39.16 -0.26
CA THR A 1258 -5.09 -40.01 -1.42
C THR A 1258 -6.15 -41.04 -1.83
N ARG A 1259 -7.33 -41.07 -1.18
CA ARG A 1259 -8.41 -42.05 -1.43
C ARG A 1259 -9.83 -41.47 -1.36
N GLY A 1260 -10.02 -40.17 -1.62
CA GLY A 1260 -11.32 -39.49 -1.51
C GLY A 1260 -11.81 -38.80 -2.80
N LEU A 1261 -13.13 -38.74 -2.97
CA LEU A 1261 -13.78 -37.82 -3.91
C LEU A 1261 -13.49 -36.36 -3.53
N VAL A 1262 -13.47 -35.48 -4.53
CA VAL A 1262 -13.06 -34.07 -4.37
C VAL A 1262 -13.97 -33.34 -3.38
N HIS A 1263 -13.42 -32.93 -2.24
CA HIS A 1263 -14.12 -32.05 -1.31
C HIS A 1263 -14.30 -30.65 -1.91
N GLN A 1264 -15.37 -29.99 -1.50
CA GLN A 1264 -15.86 -28.71 -2.03
C GLN A 1264 -14.74 -27.64 -2.04
N ALA A 1265 -14.29 -27.29 -3.24
CA ALA A 1265 -13.29 -26.23 -3.43
C ALA A 1265 -13.87 -24.86 -3.06
N ILE A 1266 -13.03 -23.96 -2.56
CA ILE A 1266 -13.34 -22.54 -2.38
C ILE A 1266 -13.39 -21.86 -3.75
N CYS A 1267 -12.45 -22.24 -4.63
CA CYS A 1267 -12.35 -21.71 -5.98
C CYS A 1267 -11.53 -22.65 -6.89
N ASN A 1268 -11.94 -22.81 -8.15
CA ASN A 1268 -11.22 -23.50 -9.22
C ASN A 1268 -10.88 -22.51 -10.36
N LEU A 1269 -9.59 -22.32 -10.63
CA LEU A 1269 -9.10 -21.47 -11.71
C LEU A 1269 -8.30 -22.29 -12.72
N ASN A 1270 -8.74 -22.34 -13.98
CA ASN A 1270 -7.89 -22.72 -15.09
C ASN A 1270 -6.84 -21.61 -15.33
N ILE A 1271 -5.61 -21.99 -15.66
CA ILE A 1271 -4.48 -21.13 -15.98
C ILE A 1271 -3.75 -21.63 -17.24
N THR A 1272 -3.25 -20.71 -18.05
CA THR A 1272 -2.35 -21.00 -19.18
C THR A 1272 -1.08 -20.17 -18.99
N LEU A 1273 0.09 -20.78 -19.09
CA LEU A 1273 1.36 -20.05 -18.92
C LEU A 1273 1.62 -19.10 -20.11
N PRO A 1274 2.19 -17.91 -19.87
CA PRO A 1274 2.57 -17.00 -20.94
C PRO A 1274 3.69 -17.61 -21.80
N ILE A 1275 3.68 -17.29 -23.09
CA ILE A 1275 4.72 -17.72 -24.04
C ILE A 1275 6.09 -17.27 -23.53
N TYR A 1276 7.05 -18.19 -23.51
CA TYR A 1276 8.43 -17.89 -23.11
C TYR A 1276 9.09 -16.95 -24.12
N THR A 1277 9.41 -15.74 -23.68
CA THR A 1277 10.26 -14.77 -24.38
C THR A 1277 11.67 -14.80 -23.78
N LYS A 1278 12.68 -14.75 -24.65
CA LYS A 1278 14.11 -14.67 -24.28
C LYS A 1278 14.53 -13.25 -23.94
#